data_AF-A0A3M6T9A9-F1
#
_entry.id   AF-A0A3M6T9A9-F1
#
_cell.length_a   1.000
_cell.length_b   1.000
_cell.length_c   1.000
_cell.angle_alpha   90.00
_cell.angle_beta   90.00
_cell.angle_gamma   90.00
#
_symmetry.space_group_name_H-M   'P 1'
#
loop_
_entity.id
_entity.type
_entity.pdbx_description
1 polymer ?
#
loop_
_entity_poly.entity_id
_entity_poly.type
_entity_poly.pdbx_seq_one_letter_code
_entity_poly.pdbx_strand_id
1 'polypeptide(L)'
;MELKQVGKGKDDVCPLINFPWRKKRGAADSQCIAVKTITVNVSRQAQDDKKLEWKDFACEVVQDTKNSPCPLYREYDPANFLVVHFSPSTRFDAVSKFLTHGVILRYKDFTEERFLFFGHSASQLRERTCVLYNEKQGSVTEILSRFGNFEKIQDVAKRAARVGLLFSTAKPACSIPEDQIGVVDDVERDKYNFTDGCGFISTKCALKVTESLNLETLYEGIKSPAIPSVFQIRLKGCKGVLCHNDCLEEGIQIRPSMEKFTWKLSGPHLLGIVDKGFSRPNEIGSLNKQYIMLLSALGISDEVFLKKQEQYFQELKEITTAHEVAFKFLCVNEEFELAENLLKTGKIDPKTEQRLIKLRNRVREPQRPKSNPLHKTKKSAALKLKIPIEKSRNVYGVCDPSGQLRATTVFFQPTIRGSPKILTETRVVVVKNPCYHPGDIRVLRCTDIPECHHLVDCIVFPTQGSRPHPDEIAGSDLDGDKFFVCWDEELVPKKGTEPSQYPAAKPAKRPNPTQDDFLKYFAKYSNAVVGKLDNLFDKWADSKGINSAECKIVAALFSRAIDAAKTGEKVIIPPHILQAPTKDEKNEEFVWQKLYQGAMLFESDQMIENVVTGKLEDFEEEDMLALLSNQESRLSEYRLFRYLYKWCLQPNKERCIEEYIHLIDFSRFSWEQCTRLPADIPKADLESLLNPLHQSRILSRDDIETIKVTRGHKKHWRLLYRTEGEELSWKVLHNILISFLEKLLVFKFLLGDIQWVISLAMSVPLNLCEVLTLDEGENVAQAFCSVHVQSSERHFLQLNAGYSFALDGRRLDIYTGKKQNTFICLKEDENDRAPIMSVALDRFKSSLPRDFQTRLRREKLLELEAFCVYDHFDPGHKIQKLSSKQAVGNADSLEGESNIQTPYGSNEKQEEFVYHRGDFPDLQCDPEESVSDLDRNIIRVQDLLERGCLQTSHLEEMCERMTSSSDEKEKHHIACHLESVLWRSSPDISLGTPDHYKNLLICLLSGLQELNLDVVLGENVHITLLTRFKRCLESLWKRQVIFSVDQMYEVFDAVLLGNDYSTGCRVVQVMCKGHLPLEGFTCHPNALPYFLHWNSLITLESLEEVQQAVIASQGVYSPHRITAEATPCSEQELKFTLVITRGTQSFRVRDGVALSRSDISKREYIGEVAEICGTILTVDIVWPTSSDDSSRENILKGSWYLYKFPSLVGYRRTSAALKALQGATKYGQNVFEGIVGSFCVDDLSSQDSRKQVDENSTTEIAGSLSITSQ
;
A
#
# COMPACT_ATOMS: atom_id res chain seq x y z
N MET A 1 -29.59 36.21 16.53
CA MET A 1 -31.03 35.87 16.42
C MET A 1 -31.78 36.76 17.39
N GLU A 2 -32.82 37.44 16.93
CA GLU A 2 -33.74 38.22 17.76
C GLU A 2 -35.00 37.39 18.05
N LEU A 3 -35.91 37.91 18.88
CA LEU A 3 -37.21 37.29 19.17
C LEU A 3 -38.33 38.30 18.93
N LYS A 4 -39.42 37.86 18.31
CA LYS A 4 -40.60 38.69 18.03
C LYS A 4 -41.89 37.97 18.45
N GLN A 5 -42.76 38.67 19.16
CA GLN A 5 -44.06 38.14 19.57
C GLN A 5 -45.03 38.15 18.38
N VAL A 6 -45.82 37.07 18.23
CA VAL A 6 -46.71 36.85 17.07
C VAL A 6 -48.13 36.43 17.50
N GLY A 7 -48.37 36.21 18.80
CA GLY A 7 -49.69 35.92 19.36
C GLY A 7 -49.96 36.67 20.67
N LYS A 8 -51.04 36.33 21.35
CA LYS A 8 -51.49 37.00 22.59
C LYS A 8 -50.93 36.35 23.87
N GLY A 9 -50.43 35.12 23.79
CA GLY A 9 -49.71 34.45 24.87
C GLY A 9 -48.31 35.03 25.09
N LYS A 10 -47.76 34.84 26.30
CA LYS A 10 -46.39 35.24 26.63
C LYS A 10 -45.32 34.37 25.94
N ASP A 11 -45.69 33.13 25.57
CA ASP A 11 -44.82 32.16 24.91
C ASP A 11 -45.02 32.13 23.37
N ASP A 12 -45.92 32.96 22.82
CA ASP A 12 -46.26 33.05 21.38
C ASP A 12 -45.17 33.82 20.60
N VAL A 13 -43.92 33.38 20.75
CA VAL A 13 -42.71 34.07 20.30
C VAL A 13 -42.03 33.27 19.18
N CYS A 14 -41.54 33.99 18.18
CA CYS A 14 -40.92 33.47 16.97
C CYS A 14 -39.45 33.93 16.87
N PRO A 15 -38.51 33.08 16.43
CA PRO A 15 -37.15 33.50 16.09
C PRO A 15 -37.16 34.45 14.90
N LEU A 16 -36.36 35.50 15.02
CA LEU A 16 -36.20 36.57 14.04
C LEU A 16 -34.75 36.59 13.55
N ILE A 17 -34.56 36.41 12.25
CA ILE A 17 -33.25 36.19 11.61
C ILE A 17 -33.02 37.25 10.54
N ASN A 18 -31.92 37.99 10.67
CA ASN A 18 -31.50 38.97 9.66
C ASN A 18 -30.90 38.22 8.46
N PHE A 19 -31.53 38.32 7.28
CA PHE A 19 -31.20 37.57 6.07
C PHE A 19 -30.68 38.53 4.97
N PRO A 20 -29.52 38.30 4.31
CA PRO A 20 -28.77 39.41 3.73
C PRO A 20 -29.23 39.88 2.35
N TRP A 21 -30.14 39.16 1.70
CA TRP A 21 -30.74 39.51 0.40
C TRP A 21 -32.20 39.08 0.30
N ARG A 22 -33.02 39.89 -0.37
CA ARG A 22 -34.38 39.54 -0.78
C ARG A 22 -34.42 39.42 -2.30
N LYS A 23 -34.38 38.19 -2.82
CA LYS A 23 -34.44 37.94 -4.27
C LYS A 23 -35.79 38.40 -4.83
N LYS A 24 -35.79 39.50 -5.56
CA LYS A 24 -36.87 39.85 -6.51
C LYS A 24 -36.76 38.89 -7.69
N ARG A 25 -37.84 38.16 -8.02
CA ARG A 25 -37.98 37.19 -9.15
C ARG A 25 -36.69 36.97 -9.95
N GLY A 26 -35.83 36.08 -9.45
CA GLY A 26 -34.66 35.67 -10.20
C GLY A 26 -35.12 34.92 -11.45
N ALA A 27 -34.53 35.24 -12.60
CA ALA A 27 -34.73 34.43 -13.80
C ALA A 27 -34.36 32.97 -13.49
N ALA A 28 -35.16 32.03 -13.97
CA ALA A 28 -34.87 30.62 -13.82
C ALA A 28 -33.68 30.24 -14.73
N ASP A 29 -32.47 30.26 -14.15
CA ASP A 29 -31.31 29.61 -14.73
C ASP A 29 -31.67 28.13 -14.96
N SER A 30 -31.67 27.69 -16.22
CA SER A 30 -32.63 26.69 -16.72
C SER A 30 -32.52 25.29 -16.10
N GLN A 31 -31.44 25.04 -15.35
CA GLN A 31 -31.12 23.76 -14.72
C GLN A 31 -31.10 23.81 -13.18
N CYS A 32 -31.20 24.98 -12.53
CA CYS A 32 -30.99 25.12 -11.07
C CYS A 32 -31.87 26.17 -10.39
N ILE A 33 -32.55 25.76 -9.31
CA ILE A 33 -33.42 26.59 -8.47
C ILE A 33 -32.70 26.94 -7.16
N ALA A 34 -32.54 28.24 -6.88
CA ALA A 34 -31.93 28.71 -5.63
C ALA A 34 -32.98 28.93 -4.52
N VAL A 35 -32.83 28.27 -3.37
CA VAL A 35 -33.77 28.39 -2.24
C VAL A 35 -33.06 28.92 -0.98
N LYS A 36 -33.73 29.83 -0.25
CA LYS A 36 -33.24 30.38 1.02
C LYS A 36 -32.96 29.23 1.99
N THR A 37 -31.82 29.24 2.67
CA THR A 37 -31.37 28.11 3.50
C THR A 37 -30.81 28.59 4.84
N ILE A 38 -31.21 27.95 5.95
CA ILE A 38 -30.63 28.16 7.29
C ILE A 38 -30.29 26.84 7.97
N THR A 39 -29.27 26.87 8.84
CA THR A 39 -28.90 25.77 9.73
C THR A 39 -29.22 26.16 11.18
N VAL A 40 -29.82 25.23 11.93
CA VAL A 40 -30.23 25.42 13.32
C VAL A 40 -29.45 24.48 14.22
N ASN A 41 -28.56 25.08 15.02
CA ASN A 41 -27.73 24.42 16.01
C ASN A 41 -28.30 24.69 17.42
N VAL A 42 -28.25 23.69 18.30
CA VAL A 42 -28.77 23.79 19.68
C VAL A 42 -27.68 23.37 20.65
N SER A 43 -27.36 24.22 21.63
CA SER A 43 -26.16 24.08 22.46
C SER A 43 -26.32 23.09 23.62
N ARG A 44 -27.51 23.00 24.24
CA ARG A 44 -27.78 22.02 25.30
C ARG A 44 -27.94 20.62 24.73
N GLN A 45 -27.20 19.67 25.29
CA GLN A 45 -27.22 18.28 24.84
C GLN A 45 -28.40 17.49 25.42
N ALA A 46 -28.55 16.24 24.97
CA ALA A 46 -29.72 15.41 25.27
C ALA A 46 -29.95 15.11 26.76
N GLN A 47 -28.92 15.23 27.61
CA GLN A 47 -28.93 14.84 29.02
C GLN A 47 -29.43 15.91 30.01
N ASP A 48 -29.68 17.15 29.58
CA ASP A 48 -30.32 18.16 30.43
C ASP A 48 -31.84 17.93 30.53
N ASP A 49 -32.35 17.76 31.75
CA ASP A 49 -33.79 17.74 32.06
C ASP A 49 -34.40 19.15 32.21
N LYS A 50 -33.58 20.21 32.06
CA LYS A 50 -34.03 21.61 32.16
C LYS A 50 -34.76 22.04 30.89
N LYS A 51 -35.83 22.83 31.04
CA LYS A 51 -36.57 23.43 29.91
C LYS A 51 -35.63 24.24 29.00
N LEU A 52 -35.80 24.06 27.69
CA LEU A 52 -35.06 24.76 26.64
C LEU A 52 -35.50 26.23 26.52
N GLU A 53 -34.53 27.13 26.53
CA GLU A 53 -34.68 28.57 26.36
C GLU A 53 -34.28 29.00 24.93
N TRP A 54 -34.78 30.14 24.46
CA TRP A 54 -34.44 30.62 23.11
C TRP A 54 -32.95 31.00 22.95
N LYS A 55 -32.23 31.26 24.06
CA LYS A 55 -30.77 31.48 24.07
C LYS A 55 -29.96 30.23 23.73
N ASP A 56 -30.56 29.04 23.82
CA ASP A 56 -29.90 27.76 23.54
C ASP A 56 -29.85 27.45 22.02
N PHE A 57 -30.46 28.30 21.17
CA PHE A 57 -30.55 28.13 19.73
C PHE A 57 -29.63 29.10 18.98
N ALA A 58 -28.74 28.57 18.15
CA ALA A 58 -27.97 29.32 17.16
C ALA A 58 -28.54 29.07 15.76
N CYS A 59 -28.65 30.13 14.95
CA CYS A 59 -29.13 30.05 13.58
C CYS A 59 -28.11 30.68 12.63
N GLU A 60 -27.63 29.90 11.67
CA GLU A 60 -26.66 30.30 10.67
C GLU A 60 -27.36 30.43 9.31
N VAL A 61 -27.15 31.55 8.61
CA VAL A 61 -27.63 31.73 7.24
C VAL A 61 -26.61 31.13 6.28
N VAL A 62 -27.07 30.14 5.50
CA VAL A 62 -26.27 29.52 4.43
C VAL A 62 -26.53 30.30 3.13
N GLN A 63 -25.57 30.32 2.21
CA GLN A 63 -25.84 30.79 0.84
C GLN A 63 -26.96 29.94 0.22
N ASP A 64 -27.79 30.55 -0.64
CA ASP A 64 -28.97 29.87 -1.21
C ASP A 64 -28.58 28.55 -1.90
N THR A 65 -29.15 27.44 -1.47
CA THR A 65 -28.81 26.12 -2.02
C THR A 65 -29.33 25.99 -3.46
N LYS A 66 -28.46 25.54 -4.38
CA LYS A 66 -28.87 25.11 -5.73
C LYS A 66 -29.56 23.75 -5.61
N ASN A 67 -30.87 23.75 -5.83
CA ASN A 67 -31.75 22.58 -5.85
C ASN A 67 -32.15 22.30 -7.30
N SER A 68 -32.32 21.03 -7.68
CA SER A 68 -32.93 20.69 -8.97
C SER A 68 -34.45 21.00 -8.95
N PRO A 69 -35.09 21.22 -10.11
CA PRO A 69 -36.55 21.38 -10.18
C PRO A 69 -37.31 20.19 -9.56
N CYS A 70 -38.35 20.51 -8.80
CA CYS A 70 -39.31 19.57 -8.21
C CYS A 70 -40.74 20.09 -8.45
N PRO A 71 -41.80 19.25 -8.33
CA PRO A 71 -43.18 19.67 -8.59
C PRO A 71 -43.60 20.96 -7.87
N LEU A 72 -43.22 21.15 -6.60
CA LEU A 72 -43.55 22.34 -5.82
C LEU A 72 -43.01 23.64 -6.46
N TYR A 73 -41.73 23.62 -6.86
CA TYR A 73 -41.04 24.80 -7.40
C TYR A 73 -41.32 25.04 -8.89
N ARG A 74 -42.09 24.16 -9.56
CA ARG A 74 -42.64 24.41 -10.91
C ARG A 74 -43.92 25.26 -10.85
N GLU A 75 -44.72 25.10 -9.79
CA GLU A 75 -46.04 25.75 -9.63
C GLU A 75 -46.00 27.00 -8.72
N TYR A 76 -44.94 27.17 -7.91
CA TYR A 76 -44.77 28.28 -6.96
C TYR A 76 -43.36 28.89 -7.01
N ASP A 77 -43.28 30.22 -6.87
CA ASP A 77 -42.02 30.98 -6.85
C ASP A 77 -41.11 30.54 -5.67
N PRO A 78 -39.91 30.00 -5.94
CA PRO A 78 -38.97 29.49 -4.93
C PRO A 78 -38.60 30.50 -3.83
N ALA A 79 -38.70 31.81 -4.09
CA ALA A 79 -38.44 32.83 -3.08
C ALA A 79 -39.44 32.80 -1.89
N ASN A 80 -40.57 32.09 -2.03
CA ASN A 80 -41.55 31.91 -0.96
C ASN A 80 -41.27 30.70 -0.04
N PHE A 81 -40.16 29.99 -0.25
CA PHE A 81 -39.78 28.85 0.59
C PHE A 81 -38.44 29.07 1.31
N LEU A 82 -38.28 28.35 2.42
CA LEU A 82 -37.10 28.36 3.28
C LEU A 82 -36.75 26.92 3.67
N VAL A 83 -35.55 26.47 3.33
CA VAL A 83 -35.00 25.19 3.79
C VAL A 83 -34.38 25.39 5.17
N VAL A 84 -34.72 24.51 6.11
CA VAL A 84 -34.19 24.50 7.48
C VAL A 84 -33.53 23.15 7.74
N HIS A 85 -32.23 23.17 8.03
CA HIS A 85 -31.46 22.00 8.44
C HIS A 85 -31.30 22.01 9.97
N PHE A 86 -31.63 20.91 10.65
CA PHE A 86 -31.32 20.71 12.06
C PHE A 86 -30.17 19.73 12.24
N SER A 87 -29.30 19.95 13.23
CA SER A 87 -28.28 18.96 13.59
C SER A 87 -28.90 17.57 13.85
N PRO A 88 -28.26 16.46 13.42
CA PRO A 88 -28.72 15.11 13.72
C PRO A 88 -28.97 14.84 15.21
N SER A 89 -28.23 15.51 16.11
CA SER A 89 -28.35 15.36 17.57
C SER A 89 -29.50 16.16 18.22
N THR A 90 -30.16 17.07 17.50
CA THR A 90 -31.17 17.97 18.09
C THR A 90 -32.36 17.21 18.68
N ARG A 91 -32.77 17.56 19.91
CA ARG A 91 -33.90 16.93 20.60
C ARG A 91 -35.24 17.26 19.93
N PHE A 92 -36.25 16.39 20.08
CA PHE A 92 -37.57 16.56 19.45
C PHE A 92 -38.30 17.81 19.95
N ASP A 93 -38.14 18.17 21.23
CA ASP A 93 -38.72 19.34 21.87
C ASP A 93 -38.10 20.64 21.36
N ALA A 94 -36.79 20.64 21.10
CA ALA A 94 -36.10 21.75 20.43
C ALA A 94 -36.61 21.98 18.99
N VAL A 95 -36.68 20.92 18.17
CA VAL A 95 -37.22 21.01 16.79
C VAL A 95 -38.69 21.46 16.81
N SER A 96 -39.51 20.90 17.71
CA SER A 96 -40.91 21.29 17.85
C SER A 96 -41.05 22.76 18.25
N LYS A 97 -40.31 23.22 19.27
CA LYS A 97 -40.35 24.61 19.74
C LYS A 97 -39.95 25.60 18.65
N PHE A 98 -38.92 25.29 17.86
CA PHE A 98 -38.47 26.14 16.77
C PHE A 98 -39.50 26.26 15.64
N LEU A 99 -40.19 25.15 15.30
CA LEU A 99 -41.10 25.13 14.15
C LEU A 99 -42.53 25.60 14.48
N THR A 100 -43.00 25.49 15.73
CA THR A 100 -44.43 25.68 16.10
C THR A 100 -44.99 27.05 15.69
N HIS A 101 -44.20 28.12 15.85
CA HIS A 101 -44.60 29.49 15.46
C HIS A 101 -43.95 29.97 14.15
N GLY A 102 -43.16 29.12 13.49
CA GLY A 102 -42.39 29.45 12.29
C GLY A 102 -41.11 30.22 12.57
N VAL A 103 -40.60 30.89 11.53
CA VAL A 103 -39.40 31.75 11.54
C VAL A 103 -39.72 33.05 10.83
N ILE A 104 -39.27 34.20 11.34
CA ILE A 104 -39.36 35.49 10.63
C ILE A 104 -37.98 35.83 10.05
N LEU A 105 -37.92 36.08 8.75
CA LEU A 105 -36.75 36.64 8.09
C LEU A 105 -36.92 38.15 7.95
N ARG A 106 -35.94 38.93 8.41
CA ARG A 106 -35.82 40.37 8.16
C ARG A 106 -34.75 40.60 7.11
N TYR A 107 -35.06 41.31 6.02
CA TYR A 107 -34.10 41.61 4.95
C TYR A 107 -33.47 43.00 5.10
N LYS A 108 -32.46 43.29 4.27
CA LYS A 108 -31.78 44.61 4.22
C LYS A 108 -32.68 45.79 3.86
N ASP A 109 -33.84 45.56 3.25
CA ASP A 109 -34.88 46.57 2.98
C ASP A 109 -35.83 46.76 4.18
N PHE A 110 -35.48 46.21 5.35
CA PHE A 110 -36.28 46.13 6.58
C PHE A 110 -37.64 45.42 6.42
N THR A 111 -37.93 44.80 5.27
CA THR A 111 -39.14 44.00 5.14
C THR A 111 -39.01 42.70 5.93
N GLU A 112 -40.12 42.27 6.54
CA GLU A 112 -40.21 41.03 7.30
C GLU A 112 -41.21 40.06 6.65
N GLU A 113 -40.80 38.80 6.54
CA GLU A 113 -41.60 37.69 6.00
C GLU A 113 -41.55 36.50 6.97
N ARG A 114 -42.71 35.93 7.28
CA ARG A 114 -42.83 34.80 8.20
C ARG A 114 -43.04 33.50 7.44
N PHE A 115 -42.26 32.49 7.82
CA PHE A 115 -42.20 31.18 7.20
C PHE A 115 -42.70 30.12 8.19
N LEU A 116 -43.73 29.36 7.81
CA LEU A 116 -44.35 28.31 8.63
C LEU A 116 -43.94 26.92 8.11
N PHE A 117 -43.96 25.89 8.97
CA PHE A 117 -43.63 24.52 8.55
C PHE A 117 -44.57 24.04 7.42
N PHE A 118 -44.00 23.53 6.32
CA PHE A 118 -44.76 23.01 5.17
C PHE A 118 -44.67 21.48 5.07
N GLY A 119 -43.46 20.93 5.02
CA GLY A 119 -43.24 19.48 4.91
C GLY A 119 -41.78 19.10 4.60
N HIS A 120 -41.57 17.86 4.16
CA HIS A 120 -40.25 17.31 3.84
C HIS A 120 -40.35 16.17 2.81
N SER A 121 -39.31 15.97 2.00
CA SER A 121 -39.11 14.73 1.23
C SER A 121 -38.71 13.56 2.15
N ALA A 122 -38.70 12.33 1.61
CA ALA A 122 -38.20 11.17 2.35
C ALA A 122 -36.69 11.24 2.67
N SER A 123 -35.89 11.95 1.86
CA SER A 123 -34.47 12.17 2.19
C SER A 123 -34.27 13.32 3.16
N GLN A 124 -35.02 14.42 2.98
CA GLN A 124 -35.01 15.54 3.91
C GLN A 124 -35.40 15.10 5.34
N LEU A 125 -36.41 14.22 5.49
CA LEU A 125 -36.77 13.59 6.78
C LEU A 125 -35.58 12.84 7.43
N ARG A 126 -34.86 12.05 6.62
CA ARG A 126 -33.66 11.30 7.02
C ARG A 126 -32.48 12.21 7.40
N GLU A 127 -32.37 13.35 6.73
CA GLU A 127 -31.34 14.39 6.90
C GLU A 127 -31.75 15.46 7.94
N ARG A 128 -32.87 15.26 8.67
CA ARG A 128 -33.44 16.23 9.62
C ARG A 128 -33.55 17.65 9.05
N THR A 129 -33.98 17.70 7.81
CA THR A 129 -34.20 18.89 7.00
C THR A 129 -35.69 19.02 6.68
N CYS A 130 -36.22 20.23 6.67
CA CYS A 130 -37.61 20.49 6.25
C CYS A 130 -37.72 21.78 5.43
N VAL A 131 -38.82 21.88 4.69
CA VAL A 131 -39.22 23.08 3.95
C VAL A 131 -40.28 23.83 4.77
N LEU A 132 -40.08 25.12 4.91
CA LEU A 132 -41.05 26.10 5.41
C LEU A 132 -41.53 26.97 4.24
N TYR A 133 -42.73 27.53 4.35
CA TYR A 133 -43.37 28.37 3.33
C TYR A 133 -43.81 29.72 3.89
N ASN A 134 -43.77 30.77 3.08
CA ASN A 134 -44.21 32.12 3.43
C ASN A 134 -45.73 32.14 3.67
N GLU A 135 -46.18 32.56 4.85
CA GLU A 135 -47.60 32.54 5.26
C GLU A 135 -48.52 33.35 4.31
N LYS A 136 -47.95 34.31 3.56
CA LYS A 136 -48.65 35.11 2.55
C LYS A 136 -49.06 34.33 1.29
N GLN A 137 -48.71 33.04 1.18
CA GLN A 137 -49.13 32.15 0.09
C GLN A 137 -50.46 31.42 0.34
N GLY A 138 -51.12 31.65 1.49
CA GLY A 138 -52.37 30.99 1.88
C GLY A 138 -52.18 29.86 2.88
N SER A 139 -53.20 29.02 3.08
CA SER A 139 -53.07 27.83 3.92
C SER A 139 -52.32 26.70 3.22
N VAL A 140 -51.72 25.80 4.00
CA VAL A 140 -51.10 24.56 3.47
C VAL A 140 -52.13 23.73 2.68
N THR A 141 -53.40 23.73 3.09
CA THR A 141 -54.49 23.04 2.38
C THR A 141 -54.75 23.66 1.00
N GLU A 142 -54.81 24.99 0.90
CA GLU A 142 -54.93 25.69 -0.39
C GLU A 142 -53.75 25.36 -1.32
N ILE A 143 -52.53 25.37 -0.81
CA ILE A 143 -51.32 25.05 -1.59
C ILE A 143 -51.37 23.61 -2.10
N LEU A 144 -51.70 22.64 -1.24
CA LEU A 144 -51.80 21.23 -1.62
C LEU A 144 -52.95 20.96 -2.62
N SER A 145 -54.04 21.73 -2.56
CA SER A 145 -55.22 21.56 -3.43
C SER A 145 -54.95 21.75 -4.93
N ARG A 146 -53.83 22.42 -5.28
CA ARG A 146 -53.35 22.55 -6.67
C ARG A 146 -52.73 21.26 -7.21
N PHE A 147 -52.15 20.43 -6.34
CA PHE A 147 -51.46 19.20 -6.74
C PHE A 147 -52.38 17.97 -6.69
N GLY A 148 -53.28 17.88 -5.71
CA GLY A 148 -54.19 16.75 -5.58
C GLY A 148 -54.99 16.74 -4.27
N ASN A 149 -55.80 15.70 -4.07
CA ASN A 149 -56.53 15.47 -2.83
C ASN A 149 -55.71 14.60 -1.87
N PHE A 150 -55.17 15.23 -0.83
CA PHE A 150 -54.47 14.56 0.27
C PHE A 150 -55.39 14.25 1.47
N GLU A 151 -56.62 14.75 1.48
CA GLU A 151 -57.55 14.66 2.62
C GLU A 151 -58.07 13.24 2.85
N LYS A 152 -58.16 12.43 1.78
CA LYS A 152 -58.43 10.99 1.89
C LYS A 152 -57.34 10.24 2.68
N ILE A 153 -56.15 10.81 2.88
CA ILE A 153 -55.03 10.17 3.56
C ILE A 153 -55.03 10.54 5.05
N GLN A 154 -55.72 9.71 5.83
CA GLN A 154 -55.98 9.87 7.27
C GLN A 154 -54.89 9.23 8.16
N ASP A 155 -53.66 9.12 7.65
CA ASP A 155 -52.47 8.74 8.41
C ASP A 155 -51.38 9.80 8.23
N VAL A 156 -50.74 10.19 9.34
CA VAL A 156 -49.79 11.32 9.37
C VAL A 156 -48.52 10.96 8.59
N ALA A 157 -47.96 9.77 8.78
CA ALA A 157 -46.70 9.38 8.15
C ALA A 157 -46.87 9.17 6.63
N LYS A 158 -47.93 8.47 6.22
CA LYS A 158 -48.28 8.23 4.81
C LYS A 158 -48.63 9.53 4.09
N ARG A 159 -49.39 10.45 4.72
CA ARG A 159 -49.71 11.76 4.13
C ARG A 159 -48.47 12.67 4.07
N ALA A 160 -47.61 12.68 5.09
CA ALA A 160 -46.31 13.35 5.03
C ALA A 160 -45.44 12.82 3.88
N ALA A 161 -45.38 11.50 3.71
CA ALA A 161 -44.65 10.87 2.60
C ALA A 161 -45.25 11.17 1.22
N ARG A 162 -46.57 11.39 1.11
CA ARG A 162 -47.21 11.81 -0.16
C ARG A 162 -46.97 13.28 -0.48
N VAL A 163 -47.10 14.18 0.51
CA VAL A 163 -46.64 15.59 0.36
C VAL A 163 -45.15 15.62 0.03
N GLY A 164 -44.38 14.68 0.58
CA GLY A 164 -42.96 14.44 0.30
C GLY A 164 -42.61 14.18 -1.18
N LEU A 165 -43.57 13.77 -2.00
CA LEU A 165 -43.38 13.62 -3.45
C LEU A 165 -43.27 14.97 -4.17
N LEU A 166 -43.86 16.04 -3.62
CA LEU A 166 -43.82 17.38 -4.22
C LEU A 166 -42.43 18.02 -4.20
N PHE A 167 -41.54 17.55 -3.31
CA PHE A 167 -40.12 17.92 -3.27
C PHE A 167 -39.20 16.91 -3.97
N SER A 168 -39.74 15.85 -4.59
CA SER A 168 -38.92 14.91 -5.36
C SER A 168 -38.34 15.61 -6.58
N THR A 169 -37.02 15.62 -6.70
CA THR A 169 -36.33 16.20 -7.86
C THR A 169 -36.58 15.34 -9.10
N ALA A 170 -36.95 16.00 -10.19
CA ALA A 170 -37.16 15.35 -11.48
C ALA A 170 -36.91 16.36 -12.61
N LYS A 171 -36.08 15.97 -13.58
CA LYS A 171 -35.89 16.73 -14.82
C LYS A 171 -37.20 16.71 -15.60
N PRO A 172 -37.72 17.86 -16.08
CA PRO A 172 -38.82 17.86 -17.03
C PRO A 172 -38.33 17.21 -18.33
N ALA A 173 -39.14 16.32 -18.90
CA ALA A 173 -38.95 15.81 -20.26
C ALA A 173 -40.03 16.43 -21.16
N CYS A 174 -40.99 15.62 -21.61
CA CYS A 174 -42.11 16.05 -22.44
C CYS A 174 -43.41 16.26 -21.64
N SER A 175 -44.39 16.92 -22.25
CA SER A 175 -45.77 17.01 -21.73
C SER A 175 -46.65 16.00 -22.46
N ILE A 176 -47.39 15.17 -21.73
CA ILE A 176 -48.22 14.09 -22.26
C ILE A 176 -49.69 14.55 -22.28
N PRO A 177 -50.39 14.55 -23.43
CA PRO A 177 -51.82 14.79 -23.51
C PRO A 177 -52.65 13.85 -22.62
N GLU A 178 -53.82 14.30 -22.16
CA GLU A 178 -54.70 13.54 -21.25
C GLU A 178 -55.18 12.22 -21.87
N ASP A 179 -55.48 12.24 -23.18
CA ASP A 179 -55.81 11.10 -24.04
C ASP A 179 -54.63 10.13 -24.27
N GLN A 180 -53.39 10.55 -24.00
CA GLN A 180 -52.17 9.75 -24.10
C GLN A 180 -51.70 9.19 -22.74
N ILE A 181 -52.53 9.26 -21.69
CA ILE A 181 -52.28 8.65 -20.38
C ILE A 181 -53.31 7.54 -20.13
N GLY A 182 -53.01 6.34 -20.62
CA GLY A 182 -53.82 5.16 -20.35
C GLY A 182 -53.68 4.65 -18.92
N VAL A 183 -54.65 3.86 -18.46
CA VAL A 183 -54.57 3.09 -17.22
C VAL A 183 -54.55 1.60 -17.57
N VAL A 184 -53.71 0.82 -16.90
CA VAL A 184 -53.67 -0.64 -17.00
C VAL A 184 -53.71 -1.26 -15.60
N ASP A 185 -54.58 -2.25 -15.39
CA ASP A 185 -54.83 -2.83 -14.08
C ASP A 185 -53.59 -3.53 -13.50
N ASP A 186 -53.49 -3.57 -12.17
CA ASP A 186 -52.43 -4.30 -11.49
C ASP A 186 -52.66 -5.82 -11.52
N VAL A 187 -51.59 -6.61 -11.69
CA VAL A 187 -51.67 -8.07 -11.65
C VAL A 187 -51.54 -8.54 -10.21
N GLU A 188 -52.66 -8.68 -9.52
CA GLU A 188 -52.70 -9.15 -8.13
C GLU A 188 -53.07 -10.64 -8.02
N ARG A 189 -52.44 -11.38 -7.09
CA ARG A 189 -52.87 -12.72 -6.64
C ARG A 189 -52.73 -12.85 -5.13
N ASP A 190 -53.71 -13.51 -4.52
CA ASP A 190 -53.87 -13.70 -3.07
C ASP A 190 -53.83 -12.39 -2.25
N LYS A 191 -52.63 -11.91 -1.95
CA LYS A 191 -52.34 -10.69 -1.18
C LYS A 191 -51.18 -9.86 -1.75
N TYR A 192 -50.69 -10.24 -2.94
CA TYR A 192 -49.48 -9.72 -3.55
C TYR A 192 -49.77 -9.12 -4.93
N ASN A 193 -49.15 -7.99 -5.21
CA ASN A 193 -49.20 -7.31 -6.49
C ASN A 193 -47.88 -7.55 -7.25
N PHE A 194 -47.96 -8.10 -8.46
CA PHE A 194 -46.81 -8.47 -9.30
C PHE A 194 -46.32 -7.30 -10.17
N THR A 195 -46.98 -6.15 -10.09
CA THR A 195 -46.76 -4.97 -10.94
C THR A 195 -46.62 -3.65 -10.17
N ASP A 196 -46.54 -3.65 -8.82
CA ASP A 196 -46.57 -2.42 -8.00
C ASP A 196 -45.48 -1.43 -8.43
N GLY A 197 -45.92 -0.33 -9.03
CA GLY A 197 -45.03 0.73 -9.50
C GLY A 197 -44.55 0.61 -10.96
N CYS A 198 -44.90 -0.43 -11.72
CA CYS A 198 -44.40 -0.64 -13.09
C CYS A 198 -45.48 -0.46 -14.17
N GLY A 199 -45.47 0.70 -14.83
CA GLY A 199 -46.30 1.02 -16.01
C GLY A 199 -45.55 0.83 -17.33
N PHE A 200 -46.11 1.35 -18.43
CA PHE A 200 -45.54 1.25 -19.79
C PHE A 200 -45.36 2.60 -20.49
N ILE A 201 -44.39 2.67 -21.42
CA ILE A 201 -44.14 3.83 -22.29
C ILE A 201 -43.99 3.37 -23.75
N SER A 202 -44.68 4.06 -24.66
CA SER A 202 -44.58 3.81 -26.11
C SER A 202 -43.20 4.17 -26.67
N THR A 203 -42.78 3.52 -27.76
CA THR A 203 -41.53 3.84 -28.48
C THR A 203 -41.45 5.33 -28.85
N LYS A 204 -42.54 5.91 -29.35
CA LYS A 204 -42.63 7.35 -29.69
C LYS A 204 -42.40 8.25 -28.47
N CYS A 205 -42.95 7.89 -27.31
CA CYS A 205 -42.79 8.69 -26.10
C CYS A 205 -41.41 8.51 -25.48
N ALA A 206 -40.84 7.30 -25.54
CA ALA A 206 -39.48 7.03 -25.07
C ALA A 206 -38.43 7.81 -25.87
N LEU A 207 -38.58 7.91 -27.19
CA LEU A 207 -37.74 8.77 -28.05
C LEU A 207 -37.83 10.24 -27.63
N LYS A 208 -39.05 10.83 -27.55
CA LYS A 208 -39.27 12.21 -27.07
C LYS A 208 -38.64 12.49 -25.69
N VAL A 209 -38.61 11.49 -24.79
CA VAL A 209 -37.95 11.61 -23.46
C VAL A 209 -36.42 11.52 -23.57
N THR A 210 -35.90 10.67 -24.45
CA THR A 210 -34.46 10.48 -24.68
C THR A 210 -33.85 11.76 -25.26
N GLU A 211 -34.44 12.28 -26.34
CA GLU A 211 -34.10 13.56 -27.00
C GLU A 211 -34.15 14.74 -26.02
N SER A 212 -35.28 14.89 -25.30
CA SER A 212 -35.47 15.99 -24.35
C SER A 212 -34.49 15.99 -23.18
N LEU A 213 -33.78 14.90 -22.95
CA LEU A 213 -32.79 14.75 -21.87
C LEU A 213 -31.35 14.63 -22.39
N ASN A 214 -31.13 14.69 -23.72
CA ASN A 214 -29.83 14.52 -24.39
C ASN A 214 -29.15 13.19 -24.00
N LEU A 215 -29.91 12.09 -24.08
CA LEU A 215 -29.46 10.75 -23.68
C LEU A 215 -28.96 9.89 -24.86
N GLU A 216 -29.11 10.36 -26.10
CA GLU A 216 -28.75 9.63 -27.32
C GLU A 216 -27.27 9.24 -27.34
N THR A 217 -26.39 10.12 -26.83
CA THR A 217 -24.95 9.88 -26.75
C THR A 217 -24.61 8.64 -25.93
N LEU A 218 -25.31 8.41 -24.81
CA LEU A 218 -25.11 7.23 -23.93
C LEU A 218 -25.45 5.90 -24.62
N TYR A 219 -26.08 5.94 -25.79
CA TYR A 219 -26.44 4.78 -26.62
C TYR A 219 -25.71 4.79 -27.98
N GLU A 220 -24.85 5.79 -28.25
CA GLU A 220 -24.14 5.89 -29.52
C GLU A 220 -23.09 4.77 -29.65
N GLY A 221 -23.14 4.02 -30.76
CA GLY A 221 -22.29 2.85 -30.98
C GLY A 221 -22.79 1.56 -30.30
N ILE A 222 -23.88 1.60 -29.54
CA ILE A 222 -24.59 0.38 -29.09
C ILE A 222 -25.46 -0.13 -30.24
N LYS A 223 -25.42 -1.44 -30.50
CA LYS A 223 -26.03 -2.02 -31.71
C LYS A 223 -27.56 -1.93 -31.77
N SER A 224 -28.23 -1.99 -30.61
CA SER A 224 -29.67 -1.81 -30.37
C SER A 224 -29.93 -2.12 -28.88
N PRO A 225 -30.89 -1.48 -28.18
CA PRO A 225 -31.74 -0.37 -28.61
C PRO A 225 -31.01 0.98 -28.53
N ALA A 226 -31.57 1.99 -29.19
CA ALA A 226 -31.10 3.38 -29.15
C ALA A 226 -31.80 4.24 -28.08
N ILE A 227 -32.56 3.60 -27.17
CA ILE A 227 -33.34 4.25 -26.10
C ILE A 227 -33.25 3.43 -24.81
N PRO A 228 -33.40 4.06 -23.62
CA PRO A 228 -33.60 3.34 -22.37
C PRO A 228 -34.88 2.51 -22.39
N SER A 229 -34.78 1.22 -22.05
CA SER A 229 -35.94 0.33 -21.85
C SER A 229 -36.72 0.62 -20.55
N VAL A 230 -36.17 1.43 -19.62
CA VAL A 230 -36.85 1.81 -18.36
C VAL A 230 -36.61 3.26 -18.00
N PHE A 231 -37.66 3.96 -17.57
CA PHE A 231 -37.60 5.32 -17.02
C PHE A 231 -38.30 5.40 -15.65
N GLN A 232 -37.64 5.90 -14.61
CA GLN A 232 -38.28 6.18 -13.31
C GLN A 232 -38.93 7.57 -13.33
N ILE A 233 -40.25 7.63 -13.11
CA ILE A 233 -41.08 8.80 -13.36
C ILE A 233 -41.63 9.47 -12.09
N ARG A 234 -41.95 10.76 -12.22
CA ARG A 234 -42.86 11.53 -11.35
C ARG A 234 -43.84 12.28 -12.25
N LEU A 235 -45.12 11.94 -12.15
CA LEU A 235 -46.19 12.51 -12.98
C LEU A 235 -47.38 12.87 -12.08
N LYS A 236 -47.46 14.15 -11.68
CA LYS A 236 -48.45 14.68 -10.71
C LYS A 236 -48.57 13.79 -9.44
N GLY A 237 -49.60 12.95 -9.31
CA GLY A 237 -49.80 12.03 -8.18
C GLY A 237 -49.10 10.67 -8.30
N CYS A 238 -48.58 10.33 -9.49
CA CYS A 238 -48.00 9.03 -9.79
C CYS A 238 -46.48 8.95 -9.57
N LYS A 239 -46.05 7.85 -8.97
CA LYS A 239 -44.64 7.42 -8.83
C LYS A 239 -44.51 5.98 -9.29
N GLY A 240 -43.50 5.71 -10.11
CA GLY A 240 -43.11 4.36 -10.50
C GLY A 240 -42.00 4.37 -11.55
N VAL A 241 -41.82 3.25 -12.23
CA VAL A 241 -41.14 3.16 -13.53
C VAL A 241 -42.14 3.02 -14.66
N LEU A 242 -41.75 3.45 -15.85
CA LEU A 242 -42.34 3.02 -17.12
C LEU A 242 -41.34 2.12 -17.84
N CYS A 243 -41.77 0.90 -18.15
CA CYS A 243 -41.06 -0.05 -18.99
C CYS A 243 -41.40 0.21 -20.47
N HIS A 244 -40.44 0.13 -21.39
CA HIS A 244 -40.70 0.30 -22.82
C HIS A 244 -41.60 -0.84 -23.32
N ASN A 245 -42.69 -0.48 -23.99
CA ASN A 245 -43.60 -1.41 -24.63
C ASN A 245 -43.73 -0.99 -26.10
N ASP A 246 -43.24 -1.84 -27.00
CA ASP A 246 -43.25 -1.62 -28.45
C ASP A 246 -44.64 -1.79 -29.06
N CYS A 247 -45.50 -2.58 -28.42
CA CYS A 247 -46.91 -2.77 -28.76
C CYS A 247 -47.81 -1.60 -28.31
N LEU A 248 -47.28 -0.60 -27.60
CA LEU A 248 -48.03 0.60 -27.20
C LEU A 248 -47.82 1.72 -28.24
N GLU A 249 -48.87 2.04 -29.02
CA GLU A 249 -48.78 2.93 -30.19
C GLU A 249 -48.31 4.36 -29.90
N GLU A 250 -48.77 4.96 -28.79
CA GLU A 250 -48.36 6.30 -28.34
C GLU A 250 -48.63 6.48 -26.83
N GLY A 251 -48.09 7.55 -26.24
CA GLY A 251 -48.32 7.90 -24.85
C GLY A 251 -47.66 6.94 -23.85
N ILE A 252 -48.31 6.81 -22.69
CA ILE A 252 -47.91 6.00 -21.54
C ILE A 252 -49.12 5.24 -20.98
N GLN A 253 -48.86 4.19 -20.20
CA GLN A 253 -49.86 3.53 -19.36
C GLN A 253 -49.38 3.49 -17.90
N ILE A 254 -50.24 3.92 -16.97
CA ILE A 254 -49.99 3.88 -15.52
C ILE A 254 -50.87 2.84 -14.83
N ARG A 255 -50.44 2.34 -13.66
CA ARG A 255 -51.23 1.40 -12.85
C ARG A 255 -51.84 2.06 -11.60
N PRO A 256 -52.95 1.54 -11.06
CA PRO A 256 -53.50 1.99 -9.77
C PRO A 256 -52.44 2.04 -8.65
N SER A 257 -51.56 1.04 -8.58
CA SER A 257 -50.43 0.99 -7.64
C SER A 257 -49.49 2.20 -7.75
N MET A 258 -49.29 2.75 -8.95
CA MET A 258 -48.46 3.93 -9.20
C MET A 258 -49.10 5.21 -8.68
N GLU A 259 -50.44 5.30 -8.60
CA GLU A 259 -51.13 6.49 -8.09
C GLU A 259 -50.98 6.58 -6.57
N LYS A 260 -50.05 7.43 -6.12
CA LYS A 260 -49.72 7.52 -4.70
C LYS A 260 -50.65 8.49 -3.94
N PHE A 261 -51.36 9.39 -4.64
CA PHE A 261 -52.50 10.20 -4.16
C PHE A 261 -53.36 10.71 -5.33
N THR A 262 -54.67 10.94 -5.13
CA THR A 262 -55.59 11.38 -6.20
C THR A 262 -55.21 12.77 -6.74
N TRP A 263 -55.00 12.88 -8.05
CA TRP A 263 -54.64 14.12 -8.76
C TRP A 263 -55.71 14.53 -9.78
N LYS A 264 -55.53 15.68 -10.45
CA LYS A 264 -56.46 16.19 -11.47
C LYS A 264 -55.91 15.91 -12.88
N LEU A 265 -56.70 15.24 -13.70
CA LEU A 265 -56.34 14.85 -15.08
C LEU A 265 -56.42 15.99 -16.09
N SER A 266 -57.07 17.12 -15.78
CA SER A 266 -57.33 18.19 -16.76
C SER A 266 -56.07 18.79 -17.40
N GLY A 267 -55.89 18.56 -18.71
CA GLY A 267 -54.84 19.16 -19.54
C GLY A 267 -53.61 18.27 -19.78
N PRO A 268 -52.61 18.72 -20.56
CA PRO A 268 -51.39 17.94 -20.80
C PRO A 268 -50.44 17.99 -19.59
N HIS A 269 -49.90 16.84 -19.18
CA HIS A 269 -49.11 16.69 -17.96
C HIS A 269 -47.61 16.55 -18.23
N LEU A 270 -46.83 17.43 -17.61
CA LEU A 270 -45.38 17.42 -17.68
C LEU A 270 -44.77 16.20 -16.98
N LEU A 271 -44.30 15.24 -17.77
CA LEU A 271 -43.59 14.06 -17.30
C LEU A 271 -42.23 14.47 -16.73
N GLY A 272 -41.99 14.11 -15.46
CA GLY A 272 -40.69 14.28 -14.82
C GLY A 272 -39.94 12.95 -14.76
N ILE A 273 -38.68 12.92 -15.20
CA ILE A 273 -37.79 11.77 -15.01
C ILE A 273 -36.89 12.05 -13.80
N VAL A 274 -36.74 11.08 -12.90
CA VAL A 274 -35.85 11.19 -11.73
C VAL A 274 -34.39 11.33 -12.23
N ASP A 275 -33.55 12.10 -11.53
CA ASP A 275 -32.15 12.22 -11.96
C ASP A 275 -31.42 10.86 -11.92
N LYS A 276 -30.71 10.53 -13.02
CA LYS A 276 -30.18 9.19 -13.33
C LYS A 276 -31.23 8.06 -13.30
N GLY A 277 -32.52 8.40 -13.31
CA GLY A 277 -33.65 7.48 -13.20
C GLY A 277 -34.01 6.81 -14.52
N PHE A 278 -33.08 6.07 -15.13
CA PHE A 278 -33.31 5.31 -16.37
C PHE A 278 -32.35 4.12 -16.47
N SER A 279 -32.72 3.08 -17.23
CA SER A 279 -31.82 1.96 -17.55
C SER A 279 -30.57 2.47 -18.27
N ARG A 280 -29.40 1.87 -18.03
CA ARG A 280 -28.13 2.33 -18.59
C ARG A 280 -27.23 1.17 -19.02
N PRO A 281 -26.53 1.29 -20.14
CA PRO A 281 -25.63 0.26 -20.64
C PRO A 281 -24.39 0.13 -19.76
N ASN A 282 -23.94 -1.11 -19.56
CA ASN A 282 -22.74 -1.45 -18.79
C ASN A 282 -22.75 -0.91 -17.34
N GLU A 283 -23.90 -0.80 -16.66
CA GLU A 283 -23.94 -0.41 -15.23
C GLU A 283 -23.46 -1.56 -14.33
N ILE A 284 -22.14 -1.79 -14.30
CA ILE A 284 -21.46 -2.93 -13.66
C ILE A 284 -21.75 -2.99 -12.16
N GLY A 285 -22.11 -4.19 -11.70
CA GLY A 285 -22.39 -4.48 -10.31
C GLY A 285 -21.14 -4.56 -9.42
N SER A 286 -21.35 -4.63 -8.11
CA SER A 286 -20.28 -4.93 -7.16
C SER A 286 -20.82 -5.69 -5.96
N LEU A 287 -20.01 -6.63 -5.46
CA LEU A 287 -20.18 -7.13 -4.11
C LEU A 287 -20.03 -5.99 -3.09
N ASN A 288 -20.57 -6.22 -1.90
CA ASN A 288 -20.41 -5.39 -0.71
C ASN A 288 -20.41 -6.34 0.52
N LYS A 289 -20.15 -5.83 1.73
CA LYS A 289 -20.09 -6.68 2.93
C LYS A 289 -21.36 -7.53 3.11
N GLN A 290 -22.55 -6.93 3.00
CA GLN A 290 -23.83 -7.63 3.11
C GLN A 290 -23.97 -8.77 2.09
N TYR A 291 -23.69 -8.50 0.80
CA TYR A 291 -23.75 -9.51 -0.25
C TYR A 291 -22.75 -10.66 0.00
N ILE A 292 -21.53 -10.36 0.47
CA ILE A 292 -20.52 -11.38 0.82
C ILE A 292 -21.00 -12.25 1.98
N MET A 293 -21.49 -11.63 3.06
CA MET A 293 -22.01 -12.35 4.23
C MET A 293 -23.17 -13.29 3.85
N LEU A 294 -24.11 -12.81 3.02
CA LEU A 294 -25.28 -13.58 2.60
C LEU A 294 -24.94 -14.69 1.60
N LEU A 295 -24.01 -14.47 0.67
CA LEU A 295 -23.52 -15.51 -0.25
C LEU A 295 -22.71 -16.59 0.49
N SER A 296 -21.89 -16.20 1.47
CA SER A 296 -21.19 -17.13 2.37
C SER A 296 -22.20 -17.98 3.16
N ALA A 297 -23.27 -17.36 3.68
CA ALA A 297 -24.37 -18.07 4.37
C ALA A 297 -25.13 -19.09 3.49
N LEU A 298 -25.10 -18.91 2.17
CA LEU A 298 -25.67 -19.84 1.17
C LEU A 298 -24.64 -20.86 0.64
N GLY A 299 -23.43 -20.91 1.20
CA GLY A 299 -22.42 -21.91 0.88
C GLY A 299 -21.55 -21.59 -0.35
N ILE A 300 -21.33 -20.31 -0.66
CA ILE A 300 -20.19 -19.89 -1.49
C ILE A 300 -18.92 -19.96 -0.63
N SER A 301 -17.88 -20.59 -1.17
CA SER A 301 -16.64 -20.89 -0.44
C SER A 301 -15.76 -19.65 -0.23
N ASP A 302 -15.01 -19.61 0.87
CA ASP A 302 -14.14 -18.49 1.25
C ASP A 302 -13.13 -18.14 0.14
N GLU A 303 -12.56 -19.16 -0.49
CA GLU A 303 -11.55 -19.06 -1.54
C GLU A 303 -12.06 -18.30 -2.76
N VAL A 304 -13.37 -18.38 -3.06
CA VAL A 304 -13.98 -17.63 -4.15
C VAL A 304 -13.88 -16.13 -3.86
N PHE A 305 -14.29 -15.68 -2.68
CA PHE A 305 -14.27 -14.25 -2.37
C PHE A 305 -12.84 -13.71 -2.27
N LEU A 306 -11.92 -14.48 -1.68
CA LEU A 306 -10.51 -14.14 -1.59
C LEU A 306 -9.91 -13.96 -2.99
N LYS A 307 -10.15 -14.91 -3.91
CA LYS A 307 -9.77 -14.83 -5.33
C LYS A 307 -10.38 -13.61 -6.04
N LYS A 308 -11.65 -13.28 -5.82
CA LYS A 308 -12.27 -12.06 -6.41
C LYS A 308 -11.65 -10.77 -5.84
N GLN A 309 -11.22 -10.76 -4.57
CA GLN A 309 -10.50 -9.63 -3.97
C GLN A 309 -9.09 -9.47 -4.55
N GLU A 310 -8.34 -10.57 -4.67
CA GLU A 310 -7.00 -10.56 -5.26
C GLU A 310 -7.03 -10.08 -6.72
N GLN A 311 -7.94 -10.62 -7.53
CA GLN A 311 -8.17 -10.17 -8.91
C GLN A 311 -8.47 -8.66 -8.98
N TYR A 312 -9.32 -8.16 -8.08
CA TYR A 312 -9.62 -6.72 -7.97
C TYR A 312 -8.40 -5.87 -7.57
N PHE A 313 -7.51 -6.38 -6.72
CA PHE A 313 -6.28 -5.68 -6.35
C PHE A 313 -5.22 -5.70 -7.46
N GLN A 314 -5.17 -6.75 -8.27
CA GLN A 314 -4.33 -6.81 -9.47
C GLN A 314 -4.85 -5.88 -10.59
N GLU A 315 -6.16 -5.89 -10.86
CA GLU A 315 -6.82 -4.92 -11.75
C GLU A 315 -6.49 -3.46 -11.34
N LEU A 316 -6.44 -3.16 -10.03
CA LEU A 316 -6.06 -1.84 -9.52
C LEU A 316 -4.59 -1.45 -9.73
N LYS A 317 -3.73 -2.35 -10.19
CA LYS A 317 -2.39 -1.99 -10.71
C LYS A 317 -2.51 -1.61 -12.20
N GLU A 318 -3.15 -2.48 -12.97
CA GLU A 318 -3.30 -2.43 -14.44
C GLU A 318 -4.32 -1.40 -14.95
N ILE A 319 -5.06 -0.74 -14.06
CA ILE A 319 -6.13 0.22 -14.36
C ILE A 319 -5.76 1.38 -15.32
N THR A 320 -4.48 1.69 -15.53
CA THR A 320 -4.00 2.69 -16.50
C THR A 320 -3.33 2.10 -17.75
N THR A 321 -3.16 0.77 -17.84
CA THR A 321 -2.47 0.08 -18.94
C THR A 321 -3.38 -0.90 -19.69
N ALA A 322 -4.24 -1.62 -18.98
CA ALA A 322 -5.19 -2.58 -19.54
C ALA A 322 -6.52 -1.90 -19.89
N HIS A 323 -6.80 -1.78 -21.20
CA HIS A 323 -7.99 -1.09 -21.73
C HIS A 323 -9.31 -1.68 -21.20
N GLU A 324 -9.40 -3.00 -21.06
CA GLU A 324 -10.57 -3.69 -20.50
C GLU A 324 -10.79 -3.38 -19.01
N VAL A 325 -9.70 -3.23 -18.24
CA VAL A 325 -9.77 -2.86 -16.82
C VAL A 325 -10.13 -1.39 -16.66
N ALA A 326 -9.53 -0.51 -17.46
CA ALA A 326 -9.91 0.89 -17.53
C ALA A 326 -11.41 1.06 -17.85
N PHE A 327 -11.93 0.35 -18.87
CA PHE A 327 -13.35 0.33 -19.21
C PHE A 327 -14.23 -0.10 -18.03
N LYS A 328 -13.90 -1.25 -17.40
CA LYS A 328 -14.60 -1.78 -16.22
C LYS A 328 -14.69 -0.72 -15.11
N PHE A 329 -13.57 -0.06 -14.78
CA PHE A 329 -13.51 0.89 -13.66
C PHE A 329 -14.21 2.23 -13.95
N LEU A 330 -14.24 2.68 -15.21
CA LEU A 330 -15.04 3.85 -15.61
C LEU A 330 -16.53 3.57 -15.44
N CYS A 331 -17.01 2.44 -15.96
CA CYS A 331 -18.39 1.97 -15.80
C CYS A 331 -18.82 1.82 -14.32
N VAL A 332 -17.97 1.22 -13.47
CA VAL A 332 -18.20 1.05 -12.01
C VAL A 332 -18.31 2.37 -11.23
N ASN A 333 -17.81 3.47 -11.81
CA ASN A 333 -17.88 4.83 -11.25
C ASN A 333 -18.87 5.74 -11.99
N GLU A 334 -19.68 5.18 -12.89
CA GLU A 334 -20.66 5.89 -13.74
C GLU A 334 -20.06 6.92 -14.71
N GLU A 335 -18.79 6.75 -15.09
CA GLU A 335 -18.06 7.59 -16.05
C GLU A 335 -18.33 7.14 -17.50
N PHE A 336 -19.60 6.92 -17.85
CA PHE A 336 -19.99 6.21 -19.08
C PHE A 336 -19.43 6.85 -20.37
N GLU A 337 -19.45 8.18 -20.47
CA GLU A 337 -18.85 8.93 -21.59
C GLU A 337 -17.37 8.59 -21.81
N LEU A 338 -16.58 8.43 -20.73
CA LEU A 338 -15.16 8.07 -20.82
C LEU A 338 -14.98 6.59 -21.19
N ALA A 339 -15.84 5.71 -20.66
CA ALA A 339 -15.83 4.29 -20.99
C ALA A 339 -16.15 4.05 -22.49
N GLU A 340 -17.11 4.80 -23.01
CA GLU A 340 -17.56 4.75 -24.41
C GLU A 340 -16.51 5.34 -25.35
N ASN A 341 -15.90 6.48 -25.01
CA ASN A 341 -14.77 7.03 -25.77
C ASN A 341 -13.57 6.08 -25.79
N LEU A 342 -13.31 5.35 -24.70
CA LEU A 342 -12.28 4.31 -24.65
C LEU A 342 -12.60 3.13 -25.58
N LEU A 343 -13.86 2.69 -25.68
CA LEU A 343 -14.30 1.68 -26.66
C LEU A 343 -14.17 2.18 -28.10
N LYS A 344 -14.59 3.43 -28.37
CA LYS A 344 -14.58 4.04 -29.72
C LYS A 344 -13.16 4.28 -30.25
N THR A 345 -12.23 4.72 -29.39
CA THR A 345 -10.88 5.11 -29.79
C THR A 345 -9.83 4.03 -29.61
N GLY A 346 -10.07 3.05 -28.73
CA GLY A 346 -9.08 2.04 -28.35
C GLY A 346 -7.83 2.61 -27.67
N LYS A 347 -7.93 3.79 -27.04
CA LYS A 347 -6.80 4.49 -26.40
C LYS A 347 -7.22 5.11 -25.07
N ILE A 348 -6.38 4.97 -24.04
CA ILE A 348 -6.49 5.73 -22.79
C ILE A 348 -5.86 7.11 -23.01
N ASP A 349 -6.68 8.16 -23.11
CA ASP A 349 -6.18 9.54 -23.22
C ASP A 349 -5.70 10.09 -21.84
N PRO A 350 -4.89 11.17 -21.80
CA PRO A 350 -4.36 11.70 -20.52
C PRO A 350 -5.44 12.20 -19.54
N LYS A 351 -6.62 12.58 -20.03
CA LYS A 351 -7.77 12.99 -19.20
C LYS A 351 -8.37 11.76 -18.49
N THR A 352 -8.47 10.66 -19.22
CA THR A 352 -8.99 9.37 -18.79
C THR A 352 -8.00 8.70 -17.85
N GLU A 353 -6.70 8.69 -18.19
CA GLU A 353 -5.62 8.23 -17.31
C GLU A 353 -5.63 8.97 -15.96
N GLN A 354 -5.68 10.31 -15.98
CA GLN A 354 -5.79 11.09 -14.75
C GLN A 354 -7.06 10.77 -13.95
N ARG A 355 -8.17 10.37 -14.61
CA ARG A 355 -9.38 9.92 -13.89
C ARG A 355 -9.15 8.55 -13.25
N LEU A 356 -8.57 7.61 -13.99
CA LEU A 356 -8.25 6.25 -13.54
C LEU A 356 -7.27 6.25 -12.36
N ILE A 357 -6.23 7.09 -12.39
CA ILE A 357 -5.31 7.30 -11.23
C ILE A 357 -6.09 7.83 -10.02
N LYS A 358 -6.97 8.83 -10.20
CA LYS A 358 -7.82 9.36 -9.12
C LYS A 358 -8.82 8.32 -8.60
N LEU A 359 -9.23 7.32 -9.40
CA LEU A 359 -10.04 6.19 -8.95
C LEU A 359 -9.20 5.17 -8.16
N ARG A 360 -8.02 4.79 -8.66
CA ARG A 360 -7.07 3.89 -7.98
C ARG A 360 -6.73 4.39 -6.58
N ASN A 361 -6.28 5.64 -6.48
CA ASN A 361 -5.85 6.24 -5.22
C ASN A 361 -7.02 6.38 -4.22
N ARG A 362 -8.26 6.61 -4.67
CA ARG A 362 -9.45 6.58 -3.79
C ARG A 362 -9.73 5.21 -3.17
N VAL A 363 -9.33 4.12 -3.82
CA VAL A 363 -9.46 2.77 -3.23
C VAL A 363 -8.36 2.54 -2.20
N ARG A 364 -7.11 2.91 -2.52
CA ARG A 364 -5.94 2.68 -1.66
C ARG A 364 -5.81 3.66 -0.47
N GLU A 365 -6.39 4.85 -0.55
CA GLU A 365 -6.15 5.93 0.45
C GLU A 365 -7.42 6.37 1.21
N PRO A 366 -7.44 6.32 2.56
CA PRO A 366 -8.51 6.90 3.38
C PRO A 366 -8.57 8.43 3.28
N GLN A 367 -9.40 8.88 2.34
CA GLN A 367 -9.70 10.28 2.03
C GLN A 367 -9.91 11.11 3.30
N ARG A 368 -9.18 12.23 3.45
CA ARG A 368 -9.28 13.11 4.62
C ARG A 368 -10.72 13.61 4.81
N PRO A 369 -11.25 13.68 6.05
CA PRO A 369 -12.56 14.27 6.30
C PRO A 369 -12.57 15.74 5.88
N LYS A 370 -13.61 16.18 5.17
CA LYS A 370 -13.79 17.59 4.82
C LYS A 370 -14.28 18.36 6.05
N SER A 371 -13.94 19.65 6.13
CA SER A 371 -14.28 20.55 7.24
C SER A 371 -15.77 20.86 7.43
N ASN A 372 -16.67 20.30 6.59
CA ASN A 372 -18.11 20.50 6.69
C ASN A 372 -18.78 19.30 7.40
N PRO A 373 -19.42 19.48 8.57
CA PRO A 373 -19.95 18.38 9.38
C PRO A 373 -21.10 17.60 8.74
N LEU A 374 -21.71 18.07 7.63
CA LEU A 374 -22.72 17.30 6.89
C LEU A 374 -22.12 16.22 5.96
N HIS A 375 -20.81 16.25 5.67
CA HIS A 375 -20.16 15.29 4.76
C HIS A 375 -19.20 14.33 5.48
N LYS A 376 -19.73 13.15 5.86
CA LYS A 376 -18.91 12.03 6.36
C LYS A 376 -17.97 11.48 5.27
N THR A 377 -16.67 11.59 5.48
CA THR A 377 -15.67 10.92 4.61
C THR A 377 -14.52 10.30 5.41
N LYS A 378 -14.51 8.96 5.49
CA LYS A 378 -13.30 8.12 5.44
C LYS A 378 -13.69 6.68 5.05
N LYS A 379 -13.06 6.18 3.98
CA LYS A 379 -13.08 4.83 3.37
C LYS A 379 -11.99 4.83 2.29
N SER A 380 -11.41 3.74 1.78
CA SER A 380 -10.57 2.75 2.48
C SER A 380 -11.17 1.60 3.31
N ALA A 381 -10.29 0.67 3.72
CA ALA A 381 -10.37 -0.80 3.71
C ALA A 381 -10.92 -1.33 2.38
N ALA A 382 -10.26 -0.98 1.27
CA ALA A 382 -10.70 -1.15 -0.11
C ALA A 382 -12.16 -0.72 -0.30
N LEU A 383 -12.45 0.51 0.17
CA LEU A 383 -13.79 1.11 0.25
C LEU A 383 -14.85 0.27 0.99
N LYS A 384 -14.38 -0.60 1.91
CA LYS A 384 -15.11 -1.59 2.73
C LYS A 384 -15.83 -2.65 1.90
N LEU A 385 -15.02 -3.43 1.19
CA LEU A 385 -15.37 -4.62 0.42
C LEU A 385 -16.30 -4.38 -0.80
N LYS A 386 -16.19 -3.22 -1.46
CA LYS A 386 -16.87 -2.99 -2.74
C LYS A 386 -16.08 -3.60 -3.91
N ILE A 387 -16.19 -4.92 -4.10
CA ILE A 387 -15.47 -5.68 -5.15
C ILE A 387 -16.29 -5.69 -6.46
N PRO A 388 -15.83 -5.08 -7.57
CA PRO A 388 -16.59 -5.04 -8.83
C PRO A 388 -16.53 -6.33 -9.64
N ILE A 389 -17.68 -6.85 -10.06
CA ILE A 389 -17.81 -8.14 -10.75
C ILE A 389 -18.28 -7.90 -12.18
N GLU A 390 -17.46 -8.24 -13.19
CA GLU A 390 -17.78 -7.99 -14.60
C GLU A 390 -19.05 -8.73 -15.06
N LYS A 391 -19.24 -9.97 -14.60
CA LYS A 391 -20.47 -10.76 -14.81
C LYS A 391 -21.62 -10.32 -13.87
N SER A 392 -21.80 -9.01 -13.68
CA SER A 392 -22.93 -8.46 -12.89
C SER A 392 -23.35 -7.06 -13.32
N ARG A 393 -24.62 -6.69 -13.09
CA ARG A 393 -25.14 -5.34 -13.34
C ARG A 393 -26.05 -4.88 -12.19
N ASN A 394 -26.18 -3.57 -11.98
CA ASN A 394 -27.19 -2.95 -11.12
C ASN A 394 -28.33 -2.39 -11.99
N VAL A 395 -29.42 -3.13 -12.11
CA VAL A 395 -30.48 -2.87 -13.11
C VAL A 395 -31.84 -2.64 -12.48
N TYR A 396 -32.72 -1.91 -13.16
CA TYR A 396 -34.12 -1.78 -12.74
C TYR A 396 -34.85 -3.10 -12.89
N GLY A 397 -35.72 -3.41 -11.94
CA GLY A 397 -36.74 -4.45 -12.11
C GLY A 397 -37.93 -3.91 -12.90
N VAL A 398 -38.50 -4.74 -13.77
CA VAL A 398 -39.79 -4.48 -14.45
C VAL A 398 -40.66 -5.73 -14.41
N CYS A 399 -41.98 -5.55 -14.56
CA CYS A 399 -42.91 -6.67 -14.73
C CYS A 399 -42.92 -7.15 -16.19
N ASP A 400 -43.07 -8.45 -16.39
CA ASP A 400 -43.25 -9.09 -17.69
C ASP A 400 -44.43 -8.49 -18.51
N PRO A 401 -44.18 -7.85 -19.67
CA PRO A 401 -45.24 -7.36 -20.56
C PRO A 401 -45.87 -8.46 -21.41
N SER A 402 -45.16 -9.57 -21.63
CA SER A 402 -45.62 -10.70 -22.46
C SER A 402 -46.57 -11.62 -21.68
N GLY A 403 -46.42 -11.69 -20.36
CA GLY A 403 -47.10 -12.64 -19.48
C GLY A 403 -46.62 -14.09 -19.62
N GLN A 404 -45.60 -14.36 -20.43
CA GLN A 404 -45.11 -15.70 -20.74
C GLN A 404 -44.09 -16.25 -19.74
N LEU A 405 -43.43 -15.40 -18.94
CA LEU A 405 -42.44 -15.84 -17.96
C LEU A 405 -43.11 -16.63 -16.83
N ARG A 406 -42.60 -17.85 -16.61
CA ARG A 406 -43.04 -18.75 -15.54
C ARG A 406 -42.53 -18.27 -14.18
N ALA A 407 -43.21 -18.68 -13.11
CA ALA A 407 -42.97 -18.27 -11.72
C ALA A 407 -41.58 -18.58 -11.11
N THR A 408 -40.62 -19.09 -11.88
CA THR A 408 -39.22 -19.34 -11.46
C THR A 408 -38.20 -18.89 -12.52
N THR A 409 -38.64 -18.15 -13.53
CA THR A 409 -37.84 -17.71 -14.68
C THR A 409 -37.94 -16.20 -14.86
N VAL A 410 -36.84 -15.59 -15.29
CA VAL A 410 -36.73 -14.16 -15.61
C VAL A 410 -36.22 -13.99 -17.05
N PHE A 411 -36.51 -12.86 -17.68
CA PHE A 411 -35.77 -12.44 -18.88
C PHE A 411 -34.71 -11.41 -18.48
N PHE A 412 -33.51 -11.51 -19.06
CA PHE A 412 -32.42 -10.57 -18.78
C PHE A 412 -31.44 -10.47 -19.96
N GLN A 413 -31.28 -9.25 -20.47
CA GLN A 413 -30.40 -8.90 -21.61
C GLN A 413 -29.47 -7.74 -21.20
N PRO A 414 -28.36 -8.00 -20.48
CA PRO A 414 -27.36 -6.98 -20.13
C PRO A 414 -26.52 -6.52 -21.33
N THR A 415 -26.15 -5.25 -21.37
CA THR A 415 -25.06 -4.76 -22.24
C THR A 415 -23.70 -5.20 -21.69
N ILE A 416 -22.93 -5.88 -22.54
CA ILE A 416 -21.59 -6.39 -22.24
C ILE A 416 -20.63 -5.86 -23.32
N ARG A 417 -19.75 -4.92 -22.95
CA ARG A 417 -18.80 -4.25 -23.85
C ARG A 417 -19.50 -3.64 -25.08
N GLY A 418 -20.54 -2.84 -24.82
CA GLY A 418 -21.32 -2.15 -25.86
C GLY A 418 -22.25 -3.04 -26.71
N SER A 419 -22.31 -4.35 -26.47
CA SER A 419 -23.23 -5.27 -27.14
C SER A 419 -24.16 -5.96 -26.13
N PRO A 420 -25.49 -5.78 -26.23
CA PRO A 420 -26.45 -6.57 -25.47
C PRO A 420 -26.37 -8.05 -25.79
N LYS A 421 -26.55 -8.89 -24.77
CA LYS A 421 -26.56 -10.35 -24.89
C LYS A 421 -27.68 -10.93 -24.03
N ILE A 422 -28.62 -11.64 -24.65
CA ILE A 422 -29.65 -12.41 -23.93
C ILE A 422 -28.94 -13.51 -23.13
N LEU A 423 -29.29 -13.68 -21.86
CA LEU A 423 -28.85 -14.85 -21.09
C LEU A 423 -29.91 -15.95 -21.19
N THR A 424 -29.52 -17.15 -21.65
CA THR A 424 -30.43 -18.27 -21.85
C THR A 424 -29.99 -19.48 -21.02
N GLU A 425 -30.93 -20.09 -20.28
CA GLU A 425 -30.74 -21.18 -19.31
C GLU A 425 -29.72 -20.95 -18.17
N THR A 426 -29.08 -19.78 -18.16
CA THR A 426 -28.16 -19.27 -17.14
C THR A 426 -28.85 -19.11 -15.79
N ARG A 427 -28.20 -19.53 -14.72
CA ARG A 427 -28.63 -19.24 -13.34
C ARG A 427 -28.04 -17.91 -12.88
N VAL A 428 -28.85 -17.05 -12.28
CA VAL A 428 -28.44 -15.72 -11.81
C VAL A 428 -28.80 -15.50 -10.35
N VAL A 429 -27.89 -14.85 -9.62
CA VAL A 429 -28.17 -14.26 -8.31
C VAL A 429 -28.85 -12.92 -8.50
N VAL A 430 -29.97 -12.70 -7.81
CA VAL A 430 -30.70 -11.43 -7.79
C VAL A 430 -30.92 -11.02 -6.33
N VAL A 431 -30.47 -9.80 -5.98
CA VAL A 431 -30.57 -9.24 -4.63
C VAL A 431 -30.60 -7.71 -4.65
N LYS A 432 -31.12 -7.09 -3.59
CA LYS A 432 -31.23 -5.64 -3.41
C LYS A 432 -30.33 -5.16 -2.26
N ASN A 433 -29.85 -3.91 -2.32
CA ASN A 433 -29.12 -3.27 -1.23
C ASN A 433 -30.02 -2.23 -0.54
N PRO A 434 -30.22 -2.27 0.79
CA PRO A 434 -29.66 -3.22 1.76
C PRO A 434 -30.51 -4.49 1.92
N CYS A 435 -29.84 -5.57 2.31
CA CYS A 435 -30.40 -6.90 2.58
C CYS A 435 -29.73 -7.48 3.84
N TYR A 436 -30.45 -8.34 4.57
CA TYR A 436 -30.02 -8.82 5.90
C TYR A 436 -30.44 -10.26 6.19
N HIS A 437 -31.24 -10.92 5.33
CA HIS A 437 -31.64 -12.32 5.48
C HIS A 437 -31.10 -13.17 4.32
N PRO A 438 -30.58 -14.40 4.53
CA PRO A 438 -30.06 -15.24 3.44
C PRO A 438 -31.07 -15.51 2.31
N GLY A 439 -32.37 -15.51 2.62
CA GLY A 439 -33.44 -15.61 1.62
C GLY A 439 -33.69 -14.35 0.77
N ASP A 440 -33.06 -13.21 1.07
CA ASP A 440 -33.09 -12.00 0.21
C ASP A 440 -32.32 -12.20 -1.10
N ILE A 441 -31.39 -13.16 -1.13
CA ILE A 441 -30.73 -13.62 -2.35
C ILE A 441 -31.62 -14.68 -2.99
N ARG A 442 -32.15 -14.38 -4.18
CA ARG A 442 -32.87 -15.34 -5.02
C ARG A 442 -31.97 -15.83 -6.13
N VAL A 443 -31.97 -17.14 -6.37
CA VAL A 443 -31.29 -17.76 -7.51
C VAL A 443 -32.35 -18.11 -8.54
N LEU A 444 -32.38 -17.35 -9.63
CA LEU A 444 -33.39 -17.44 -10.69
C LEU A 444 -32.76 -17.98 -11.98
N ARG A 445 -33.59 -18.47 -12.92
CA ARG A 445 -33.14 -18.93 -14.24
C ARG A 445 -33.51 -17.89 -15.30
N CYS A 446 -32.54 -17.49 -16.12
CA CYS A 446 -32.81 -16.69 -17.31
C CYS A 446 -33.35 -17.58 -18.43
N THR A 447 -34.42 -17.14 -19.08
CA THR A 447 -35.08 -17.85 -20.20
C THR A 447 -35.32 -16.85 -21.32
N ASP A 448 -35.18 -17.30 -22.56
CA ASP A 448 -35.42 -16.46 -23.74
C ASP A 448 -36.92 -16.21 -23.96
N ILE A 449 -37.28 -14.97 -24.27
CA ILE A 449 -38.66 -14.51 -24.55
C ILE A 449 -38.54 -13.46 -25.68
N PRO A 450 -38.90 -13.80 -26.93
CA PRO A 450 -38.82 -12.89 -28.08
C PRO A 450 -39.51 -11.54 -27.86
N GLU A 451 -40.66 -11.55 -27.19
CA GLU A 451 -41.49 -10.39 -26.82
C GLU A 451 -40.86 -9.52 -25.73
N CYS A 452 -39.63 -9.80 -25.31
CA CYS A 452 -38.83 -8.99 -24.39
C CYS A 452 -37.47 -8.58 -24.98
N HIS A 453 -37.16 -8.87 -26.26
CA HIS A 453 -35.85 -8.55 -26.87
C HIS A 453 -35.52 -7.06 -26.94
N HIS A 454 -36.51 -6.17 -26.81
CA HIS A 454 -36.35 -4.71 -26.66
C HIS A 454 -36.02 -4.26 -25.22
N LEU A 455 -36.05 -5.16 -24.24
CA LEU A 455 -35.82 -4.87 -22.82
C LEU A 455 -34.37 -5.15 -22.42
N VAL A 456 -33.56 -4.09 -22.44
CA VAL A 456 -32.10 -4.13 -22.23
C VAL A 456 -31.70 -3.40 -20.95
N ASP A 457 -30.70 -3.94 -20.25
CA ASP A 457 -30.20 -3.45 -18.95
C ASP A 457 -31.30 -3.20 -17.89
N CYS A 458 -32.34 -4.04 -17.95
CA CYS A 458 -33.39 -4.23 -16.95
C CYS A 458 -33.65 -5.73 -16.77
N ILE A 459 -34.07 -6.14 -15.56
CA ILE A 459 -34.46 -7.52 -15.27
C ILE A 459 -35.99 -7.63 -15.27
N VAL A 460 -36.51 -8.54 -16.08
CA VAL A 460 -37.94 -8.76 -16.25
C VAL A 460 -38.38 -9.88 -15.32
N PHE A 461 -39.22 -9.54 -14.35
CA PHE A 461 -39.78 -10.47 -13.38
C PHE A 461 -41.10 -11.06 -13.88
N PRO A 462 -41.36 -12.36 -13.63
CA PRO A 462 -42.59 -13.02 -14.04
C PRO A 462 -43.79 -12.38 -13.34
N THR A 463 -44.85 -12.10 -14.10
CA THR A 463 -46.16 -11.78 -13.53
C THR A 463 -46.92 -13.03 -13.08
N GLN A 464 -46.30 -14.22 -13.15
CA GLN A 464 -46.84 -15.51 -12.71
C GLN A 464 -46.29 -15.95 -11.33
N GLY A 465 -47.08 -16.72 -10.57
CA GLY A 465 -46.68 -17.29 -9.27
C GLY A 465 -47.60 -16.91 -8.11
N SER A 466 -47.25 -17.35 -6.90
CA SER A 466 -47.95 -17.07 -5.63
C SER A 466 -47.32 -15.94 -4.81
N ARG A 467 -46.06 -15.58 -5.08
CA ARG A 467 -45.35 -14.44 -4.47
C ARG A 467 -44.40 -13.83 -5.54
N PRO A 468 -44.41 -12.51 -5.77
CA PRO A 468 -43.55 -11.88 -6.75
C PRO A 468 -42.10 -11.81 -6.25
N HIS A 469 -41.12 -12.16 -7.10
CA HIS A 469 -39.70 -12.15 -6.72
C HIS A 469 -39.20 -10.82 -6.11
N PRO A 470 -39.65 -9.61 -6.53
CA PRO A 470 -39.36 -8.36 -5.82
C PRO A 470 -39.68 -8.40 -4.31
N ASP A 471 -40.86 -8.90 -3.91
CA ASP A 471 -41.25 -8.99 -2.49
C ASP A 471 -40.44 -10.07 -1.73
N GLU A 472 -39.98 -11.11 -2.43
CA GLU A 472 -39.04 -12.09 -1.88
C GLU A 472 -37.66 -11.47 -1.59
N ILE A 473 -37.24 -10.50 -2.41
CA ILE A 473 -35.95 -9.81 -2.32
C ILE A 473 -36.08 -8.60 -1.38
N ALA A 474 -35.92 -8.82 -0.08
CA ALA A 474 -35.95 -7.77 0.96
C ALA A 474 -37.23 -6.89 0.98
N GLY A 475 -38.36 -7.38 0.45
CA GLY A 475 -39.62 -6.62 0.39
C GLY A 475 -39.58 -5.47 -0.61
N SER A 476 -39.06 -5.72 -1.83
CA SER A 476 -38.96 -4.72 -2.89
C SER A 476 -40.27 -4.54 -3.66
N ASP A 477 -40.48 -3.32 -4.17
CA ASP A 477 -41.48 -3.04 -5.21
C ASP A 477 -40.77 -2.78 -6.56
N LEU A 478 -41.52 -2.37 -7.58
CA LEU A 478 -41.01 -2.00 -8.90
C LEU A 478 -41.11 -0.48 -9.17
N ASP A 479 -41.29 0.37 -8.14
CA ASP A 479 -41.49 1.81 -8.29
C ASP A 479 -40.19 2.61 -8.55
N GLY A 480 -39.10 1.87 -8.73
CA GLY A 480 -37.76 2.30 -9.14
C GLY A 480 -36.64 1.73 -8.27
N ASP A 481 -36.84 0.56 -7.68
CA ASP A 481 -35.76 -0.21 -7.06
C ASP A 481 -34.81 -0.82 -8.11
N LYS A 482 -33.52 -0.90 -7.75
CA LYS A 482 -32.49 -1.59 -8.54
C LYS A 482 -32.03 -2.87 -7.86
N PHE A 483 -31.78 -3.88 -8.68
CA PHE A 483 -31.32 -5.20 -8.28
C PHE A 483 -29.89 -5.42 -8.79
N PHE A 484 -29.03 -5.96 -7.93
CA PHE A 484 -27.76 -6.55 -8.34
C PHE A 484 -28.06 -7.92 -8.94
N VAL A 485 -27.85 -8.04 -10.25
CA VAL A 485 -28.02 -9.29 -11.00
C VAL A 485 -26.62 -9.80 -11.38
N CYS A 486 -26.27 -11.01 -10.95
CA CYS A 486 -24.94 -11.60 -11.15
C CYS A 486 -25.05 -12.99 -11.78
N TRP A 487 -24.24 -13.24 -12.81
CA TRP A 487 -24.15 -14.50 -13.54
C TRP A 487 -22.72 -15.08 -13.54
N ASP A 488 -21.91 -14.69 -12.55
CA ASP A 488 -20.63 -15.33 -12.27
C ASP A 488 -20.87 -16.67 -11.57
N GLU A 489 -20.60 -17.78 -12.25
CA GLU A 489 -20.90 -19.14 -11.77
C GLU A 489 -20.25 -19.49 -10.44
N GLU A 490 -19.08 -18.90 -10.14
CA GLU A 490 -18.40 -19.07 -8.84
C GLU A 490 -19.18 -18.40 -7.68
N LEU A 491 -20.03 -17.40 -7.99
CA LEU A 491 -20.83 -16.63 -7.03
C LEU A 491 -22.32 -17.02 -7.03
N VAL A 492 -22.75 -18.04 -7.80
CA VAL A 492 -24.16 -18.48 -7.86
C VAL A 492 -24.38 -19.72 -6.96
N PRO A 493 -25.11 -19.59 -5.82
CA PRO A 493 -25.30 -20.69 -4.89
C PRO A 493 -25.93 -21.94 -5.51
N LYS A 494 -25.59 -23.10 -4.95
CA LYS A 494 -26.19 -24.40 -5.34
C LYS A 494 -27.58 -24.62 -4.71
N LYS A 495 -27.90 -23.91 -3.63
CA LYS A 495 -29.19 -23.94 -2.92
C LYS A 495 -29.55 -22.51 -2.48
N GLY A 496 -30.85 -22.18 -2.49
CA GLY A 496 -31.38 -20.97 -1.88
C GLY A 496 -31.83 -21.18 -0.43
N THR A 497 -32.24 -20.10 0.22
CA THR A 497 -33.01 -20.11 1.47
C THR A 497 -34.39 -19.51 1.23
N GLU A 498 -35.39 -19.91 2.02
CA GLU A 498 -36.73 -19.32 1.93
C GLU A 498 -36.70 -17.81 2.24
N PRO A 499 -37.41 -16.99 1.44
CA PRO A 499 -37.44 -15.54 1.62
C PRO A 499 -38.22 -15.17 2.87
N SER A 500 -37.71 -14.23 3.65
CA SER A 500 -38.37 -13.80 4.89
C SER A 500 -39.77 -13.24 4.59
N GLN A 501 -40.65 -13.23 5.60
CA GLN A 501 -41.91 -12.50 5.49
C GLN A 501 -41.66 -11.04 5.84
N TYR A 502 -42.10 -10.14 4.96
CA TYR A 502 -41.99 -8.69 5.13
C TYR A 502 -43.38 -8.07 5.35
N PRO A 503 -44.02 -8.27 6.52
CA PRO A 503 -45.34 -7.76 6.79
C PRO A 503 -45.31 -6.23 6.97
N ALA A 504 -45.98 -5.51 6.06
CA ALA A 504 -46.10 -4.06 6.12
C ALA A 504 -46.70 -3.62 7.48
N ALA A 505 -46.01 -2.74 8.19
CA ALA A 505 -46.46 -2.25 9.49
C ALA A 505 -47.77 -1.45 9.34
N LYS A 506 -48.73 -1.65 10.25
CA LYS A 506 -50.06 -1.02 10.15
C LYS A 506 -50.00 0.45 10.63
N PRO A 507 -50.21 1.44 9.75
CA PRO A 507 -50.17 2.86 10.14
C PRO A 507 -51.26 3.23 11.16
N ALA A 508 -50.90 4.10 12.10
CA ALA A 508 -51.79 4.57 13.16
C ALA A 508 -52.71 5.70 12.67
N LYS A 509 -53.84 5.31 12.06
CA LYS A 509 -54.89 6.23 11.57
C LYS A 509 -55.22 7.31 12.61
N ARG A 510 -55.21 8.57 12.17
CA ARG A 510 -55.67 9.71 12.96
C ARG A 510 -56.65 10.54 12.13
N PRO A 511 -57.93 10.66 12.55
CA PRO A 511 -58.89 11.47 11.83
C PRO A 511 -58.46 12.95 11.81
N ASN A 512 -58.51 13.56 10.63
CA ASN A 512 -58.20 14.95 10.33
C ASN A 512 -56.84 15.42 10.89
N PRO A 513 -55.71 14.92 10.35
CA PRO A 513 -54.38 15.27 10.83
C PRO A 513 -54.07 16.75 10.57
N THR A 514 -53.59 17.45 11.60
CA THR A 514 -53.32 18.90 11.60
C THR A 514 -51.87 19.23 11.25
N GLN A 515 -51.56 20.49 10.95
CA GLN A 515 -50.19 20.89 10.61
C GLN A 515 -49.19 20.69 11.76
N ASP A 516 -49.66 20.84 13.00
CA ASP A 516 -48.92 20.50 14.22
C ASP A 516 -48.57 19.01 14.31
N ASP A 517 -49.39 18.12 13.73
CA ASP A 517 -49.13 16.67 13.75
C ASP A 517 -48.04 16.27 12.74
N PHE A 518 -48.01 16.90 11.57
CA PHE A 518 -46.92 16.72 10.60
C PHE A 518 -45.59 17.27 11.13
N LEU A 519 -45.64 18.42 11.82
CA LEU A 519 -44.50 19.02 12.52
C LEU A 519 -44.00 18.11 13.65
N LYS A 520 -44.89 17.59 14.50
CA LYS A 520 -44.56 16.65 15.58
C LYS A 520 -44.08 15.29 15.06
N TYR A 521 -44.54 14.86 13.90
CA TYR A 521 -44.02 13.67 13.21
C TYR A 521 -42.56 13.89 12.79
N PHE A 522 -42.27 14.96 12.05
CA PHE A 522 -40.92 15.34 11.65
C PHE A 522 -39.97 15.48 12.85
N ALA A 523 -40.39 16.22 13.88
CA ALA A 523 -39.59 16.47 15.08
C ALA A 523 -39.25 15.18 15.87
N LYS A 524 -40.18 14.21 15.92
CA LYS A 524 -39.98 12.91 16.58
C LYS A 524 -39.16 11.92 15.75
N TYR A 525 -39.11 12.07 14.42
CA TYR A 525 -38.41 11.13 13.56
C TYR A 525 -36.89 11.13 13.83
N SER A 526 -36.28 9.94 13.78
CA SER A 526 -34.84 9.79 13.90
C SER A 526 -34.33 8.53 13.19
N ASN A 527 -33.39 8.73 12.27
CA ASN A 527 -32.62 7.65 11.61
C ASN A 527 -31.72 6.85 12.57
N ALA A 528 -31.57 7.29 13.82
CA ALA A 528 -30.69 6.63 14.79
C ALA A 528 -31.04 5.15 15.00
N VAL A 529 -32.31 4.75 14.85
CA VAL A 529 -32.72 3.34 14.97
C VAL A 529 -32.20 2.49 13.82
N VAL A 530 -32.36 2.95 12.57
CA VAL A 530 -31.86 2.24 11.36
C VAL A 530 -30.33 2.10 11.43
N GLY A 531 -29.62 3.21 11.68
CA GLY A 531 -28.16 3.19 11.82
C GLY A 531 -27.67 2.35 13.01
N LYS A 532 -28.44 2.27 14.10
CA LYS A 532 -28.12 1.40 15.25
C LYS A 532 -28.35 -0.08 14.92
N LEU A 533 -29.42 -0.42 14.20
CA LEU A 533 -29.67 -1.80 13.76
C LEU A 533 -28.60 -2.30 12.79
N ASP A 534 -28.15 -1.46 11.85
CA ASP A 534 -27.02 -1.77 10.95
C ASP A 534 -25.75 -2.14 11.73
N ASN A 535 -25.35 -1.28 12.68
CA ASN A 535 -24.17 -1.53 13.54
C ASN A 535 -24.34 -2.75 14.47
N LEU A 536 -25.57 -3.05 14.91
CA LEU A 536 -25.83 -4.25 15.73
C LEU A 536 -25.81 -5.52 14.89
N PHE A 537 -26.30 -5.48 13.65
CA PHE A 537 -26.21 -6.59 12.71
C PHE A 537 -24.74 -6.95 12.44
N ASP A 538 -23.93 -5.93 12.14
CA ASP A 538 -22.50 -6.09 11.89
C ASP A 538 -21.77 -6.72 13.08
N LYS A 539 -22.06 -6.26 14.30
CA LYS A 539 -21.49 -6.85 15.54
C LYS A 539 -21.93 -8.28 15.80
N TRP A 540 -23.22 -8.60 15.64
CA TRP A 540 -23.72 -9.96 15.86
C TRP A 540 -23.18 -10.93 14.80
N ALA A 541 -23.07 -10.49 13.55
CA ALA A 541 -22.49 -11.31 12.49
C ALA A 541 -20.98 -11.51 12.67
N ASP A 542 -20.22 -10.46 12.98
CA ASP A 542 -18.77 -10.53 13.25
C ASP A 542 -18.41 -11.36 14.52
N SER A 543 -19.42 -11.79 15.31
CA SER A 543 -19.23 -12.54 16.57
C SER A 543 -19.96 -13.90 16.66
N LYS A 544 -20.95 -14.17 15.81
CA LYS A 544 -21.75 -15.43 15.82
C LYS A 544 -22.14 -15.91 14.42
N GLY A 545 -21.65 -15.24 13.38
CA GLY A 545 -22.08 -15.45 12.00
C GLY A 545 -23.49 -14.91 11.73
N ILE A 546 -23.73 -14.59 10.46
CA ILE A 546 -25.00 -14.03 9.95
C ILE A 546 -26.20 -14.99 10.10
N ASN A 547 -25.95 -16.30 10.24
CA ASN A 547 -26.99 -17.31 10.46
C ASN A 547 -27.53 -17.37 11.91
N SER A 548 -26.95 -16.59 12.83
CA SER A 548 -27.39 -16.48 14.23
C SER A 548 -28.84 -16.02 14.40
N ALA A 549 -29.43 -16.33 15.56
CA ALA A 549 -30.79 -15.90 15.90
C ALA A 549 -30.86 -14.37 16.05
N GLU A 550 -29.81 -13.77 16.60
CA GLU A 550 -29.67 -12.33 16.80
C GLU A 550 -29.63 -11.57 15.47
N CYS A 551 -28.85 -12.02 14.48
CA CYS A 551 -28.87 -11.44 13.14
C CYS A 551 -30.26 -11.51 12.49
N LYS A 552 -30.97 -12.64 12.62
CA LYS A 552 -32.34 -12.80 12.10
C LYS A 552 -33.35 -11.87 12.78
N ILE A 553 -33.25 -11.68 14.10
CA ILE A 553 -34.06 -10.71 14.85
C ILE A 553 -33.74 -9.27 14.40
N VAL A 554 -32.45 -8.93 14.23
CA VAL A 554 -32.04 -7.61 13.75
C VAL A 554 -32.53 -7.34 12.33
N ALA A 555 -32.47 -8.31 11.41
CA ALA A 555 -32.99 -8.20 10.05
C ALA A 555 -34.49 -7.88 10.02
N ALA A 556 -35.29 -8.59 10.83
CA ALA A 556 -36.74 -8.35 10.95
C ALA A 556 -37.06 -6.97 11.57
N LEU A 557 -36.25 -6.49 12.51
CA LEU A 557 -36.35 -5.15 13.06
C LEU A 557 -35.91 -4.07 12.04
N PHE A 558 -34.92 -4.37 11.19
CA PHE A 558 -34.40 -3.43 10.19
C PHE A 558 -35.44 -3.13 9.11
N SER A 559 -36.09 -4.16 8.55
CA SER A 559 -37.19 -4.00 7.58
C SER A 559 -38.28 -3.04 8.11
N ARG A 560 -38.76 -3.28 9.34
CA ARG A 560 -39.71 -2.42 10.04
C ARG A 560 -39.18 -0.99 10.28
N ALA A 561 -37.88 -0.84 10.55
CA ALA A 561 -37.26 0.47 10.76
C ALA A 561 -37.10 1.29 9.47
N ILE A 562 -37.04 0.67 8.29
CA ILE A 562 -37.18 1.37 7.00
C ILE A 562 -38.62 1.90 6.86
N ASP A 563 -39.61 1.02 7.05
CA ASP A 563 -41.02 1.34 6.85
C ASP A 563 -41.63 2.25 7.92
N ALA A 564 -40.99 2.41 9.06
CA ALA A 564 -41.30 3.43 10.08
C ALA A 564 -41.43 4.85 9.48
N ALA A 565 -40.65 5.17 8.44
CA ALA A 565 -40.72 6.45 7.73
C ALA A 565 -42.00 6.65 6.87
N LYS A 566 -42.75 5.56 6.59
CA LYS A 566 -44.04 5.55 5.87
C LYS A 566 -45.23 5.30 6.80
N THR A 567 -45.01 4.67 7.96
CA THR A 567 -46.07 4.10 8.84
C THR A 567 -46.14 4.75 10.22
N GLY A 568 -45.10 5.47 10.64
CA GLY A 568 -44.99 6.04 11.99
C GLY A 568 -44.67 5.03 13.09
N GLU A 569 -44.33 3.78 12.76
CA GLU A 569 -44.01 2.75 13.75
C GLU A 569 -42.77 3.12 14.59
N LYS A 570 -42.89 3.00 15.92
CA LYS A 570 -41.74 3.09 16.84
C LYS A 570 -41.14 1.70 17.05
N VAL A 571 -40.15 1.33 16.24
CA VAL A 571 -39.38 0.09 16.43
C VAL A 571 -38.60 0.14 17.74
N ILE A 572 -38.78 -0.87 18.59
CA ILE A 572 -38.07 -1.05 19.87
C ILE A 572 -37.12 -2.23 19.72
N ILE A 573 -35.84 -2.01 20.04
CA ILE A 573 -34.80 -3.05 19.98
C ILE A 573 -34.78 -3.81 21.32
N PRO A 574 -34.88 -5.15 21.35
CA PRO A 574 -34.86 -5.93 22.59
C PRO A 574 -33.55 -5.76 23.39
N PRO A 575 -33.59 -5.79 24.75
CA PRO A 575 -32.39 -5.58 25.57
C PRO A 575 -31.23 -6.54 25.27
N HIS A 576 -31.50 -7.82 25.00
CA HIS A 576 -30.45 -8.79 24.64
C HIS A 576 -29.77 -8.44 23.31
N ILE A 577 -30.52 -7.98 22.30
CA ILE A 577 -29.95 -7.52 21.01
C ILE A 577 -29.07 -6.27 21.19
N LEU A 578 -29.36 -5.43 22.18
CA LEU A 578 -28.54 -4.26 22.50
C LEU A 578 -27.18 -4.62 23.14
N GLN A 579 -27.07 -5.80 23.76
CA GLN A 579 -25.85 -6.31 24.40
C GLN A 579 -24.93 -7.02 23.37
N ALA A 580 -24.85 -6.48 22.16
CA ALA A 580 -23.98 -7.00 21.11
C ALA A 580 -22.48 -6.87 21.52
N PRO A 581 -21.67 -7.92 21.35
CA PRO A 581 -20.26 -7.93 21.75
C PRO A 581 -19.44 -6.72 21.26
N THR A 582 -18.34 -6.45 21.94
CA THR A 582 -17.26 -5.62 21.41
C THR A 582 -16.72 -6.28 20.15
N LYS A 583 -16.52 -5.49 19.09
CA LYS A 583 -15.92 -6.02 17.86
C LYS A 583 -14.46 -6.33 18.16
N ASP A 584 -14.08 -7.59 18.03
CA ASP A 584 -12.69 -7.98 17.91
C ASP A 584 -12.25 -7.70 16.46
N GLU A 585 -11.20 -6.90 16.27
CA GLU A 585 -10.63 -6.60 14.96
C GLU A 585 -9.55 -7.63 14.55
N LYS A 586 -9.25 -8.60 15.42
CA LYS A 586 -8.36 -9.75 15.19
C LYS A 586 -9.09 -11.08 14.95
N ASN A 587 -10.44 -11.12 15.02
CA ASN A 587 -11.18 -12.35 14.70
C ASN A 587 -11.20 -12.58 13.17
N GLU A 588 -10.82 -13.78 12.74
CA GLU A 588 -10.74 -14.22 11.34
C GLU A 588 -11.70 -15.37 10.99
N GLU A 589 -12.62 -15.72 11.90
CA GLU A 589 -13.60 -16.81 11.76
C GLU A 589 -14.38 -16.76 10.43
N PHE A 590 -14.76 -15.57 9.98
CA PHE A 590 -15.61 -15.37 8.79
C PHE A 590 -14.88 -14.68 7.63
N VAL A 591 -15.22 -15.07 6.40
CA VAL A 591 -14.57 -14.57 5.18
C VAL A 591 -14.55 -13.03 5.07
N TRP A 592 -15.59 -12.33 5.52
CA TRP A 592 -15.63 -10.86 5.47
C TRP A 592 -14.69 -10.18 6.47
N GLN A 593 -14.18 -10.89 7.49
CA GLN A 593 -13.08 -10.42 8.33
C GLN A 593 -11.75 -10.60 7.61
N LYS A 594 -11.48 -11.81 7.08
CA LYS A 594 -10.29 -12.12 6.26
C LYS A 594 -10.12 -11.14 5.10
N LEU A 595 -11.20 -10.89 4.35
CA LEU A 595 -11.24 -9.90 3.27
C LEU A 595 -11.05 -8.46 3.77
N TYR A 596 -11.56 -8.12 4.95
CA TYR A 596 -11.41 -6.78 5.51
C TYR A 596 -9.96 -6.52 5.91
N GLN A 597 -9.29 -7.51 6.50
CA GLN A 597 -7.84 -7.48 6.72
C GLN A 597 -7.09 -7.42 5.39
N GLY A 598 -7.37 -8.30 4.42
CA GLY A 598 -6.76 -8.27 3.08
C GLY A 598 -6.83 -6.88 2.42
N ALA A 599 -7.95 -6.19 2.62
CA ALA A 599 -8.14 -4.81 2.20
C ALA A 599 -7.37 -3.76 3.02
N MET A 600 -7.27 -3.89 4.35
CA MET A 600 -6.38 -3.05 5.17
C MET A 600 -4.91 -3.26 4.80
N LEU A 601 -4.54 -4.48 4.44
CA LEU A 601 -3.18 -4.88 4.08
C LEU A 601 -2.75 -4.29 2.75
N PHE A 602 -3.61 -4.36 1.71
CA PHE A 602 -3.41 -3.68 0.42
C PHE A 602 -3.15 -2.18 0.56
N GLU A 603 -3.78 -1.52 1.54
CA GLU A 603 -3.54 -0.10 1.85
C GLU A 603 -2.20 0.12 2.58
N SER A 604 -1.87 -0.74 3.55
CA SER A 604 -0.57 -0.68 4.23
C SER A 604 0.61 -1.00 3.29
N ASP A 605 0.39 -1.91 2.33
CA ASP A 605 1.37 -2.29 1.32
C ASP A 605 1.63 -1.15 0.33
N GLN A 606 0.67 -0.27 0.06
CA GLN A 606 0.90 0.98 -0.68
C GLN A 606 1.65 2.02 0.18
N MET A 607 1.33 2.13 1.47
CA MET A 607 2.09 3.03 2.38
C MET A 607 3.54 2.59 2.52
N ILE A 608 3.83 1.30 2.35
CA ILE A 608 5.19 0.75 2.26
C ILE A 608 5.82 1.11 0.89
N GLU A 609 5.13 0.85 -0.23
CA GLU A 609 5.58 1.27 -1.58
C GLU A 609 5.93 2.76 -1.65
N ASN A 610 5.08 3.64 -1.13
CA ASN A 610 5.27 5.10 -1.17
C ASN A 610 6.46 5.60 -0.33
N VAL A 611 7.05 4.78 0.54
CA VAL A 611 8.18 5.13 1.42
C VAL A 611 9.53 4.75 0.80
N VAL A 612 9.56 3.87 -0.20
CA VAL A 612 10.77 3.58 -0.99
C VAL A 612 10.68 4.32 -2.32
N THR A 613 11.68 5.15 -2.62
CA THR A 613 11.67 6.11 -3.74
C THR A 613 12.05 5.48 -5.09
N GLY A 614 11.57 4.27 -5.36
CA GLY A 614 11.81 3.51 -6.59
C GLY A 614 10.78 2.40 -6.74
N LYS A 615 10.48 1.97 -7.97
CA LYS A 615 9.54 0.85 -8.16
C LYS A 615 10.23 -0.46 -7.79
N LEU A 616 9.55 -1.30 -7.02
CA LEU A 616 10.00 -2.67 -6.77
C LEU A 616 10.04 -3.52 -8.06
N GLU A 617 9.32 -3.09 -9.10
CA GLU A 617 9.30 -3.68 -10.45
C GLU A 617 10.67 -3.57 -11.16
N ASP A 618 11.48 -2.57 -10.80
CA ASP A 618 12.77 -2.28 -11.42
C ASP A 618 13.96 -2.97 -10.69
N PHE A 619 13.72 -3.66 -9.57
CA PHE A 619 14.75 -4.36 -8.78
C PHE A 619 15.09 -5.73 -9.39
N GLU A 620 16.38 -5.98 -9.65
CA GLU A 620 16.88 -7.32 -9.93
C GLU A 620 17.35 -8.04 -8.65
N GLU A 621 17.87 -9.26 -8.80
CA GLU A 621 18.21 -10.14 -7.68
C GLU A 621 19.32 -9.56 -6.80
N GLU A 622 20.33 -8.93 -7.40
CA GLU A 622 21.41 -8.26 -6.67
C GLU A 622 20.88 -7.09 -5.81
N ASP A 623 19.89 -6.32 -6.30
CA ASP A 623 19.29 -5.21 -5.54
C ASP A 623 18.49 -5.71 -4.34
N MET A 624 17.75 -6.82 -4.50
CA MET A 624 16.98 -7.42 -3.42
C MET A 624 17.86 -8.16 -2.41
N LEU A 625 18.89 -8.89 -2.87
CA LEU A 625 19.89 -9.48 -1.98
C LEU A 625 20.63 -8.39 -1.18
N ALA A 626 20.96 -7.25 -1.80
CA ALA A 626 21.52 -6.10 -1.11
C ALA A 626 20.54 -5.48 -0.10
N LEU A 627 19.26 -5.32 -0.44
CA LEU A 627 18.23 -4.79 0.46
C LEU A 627 17.98 -5.70 1.68
N LEU A 628 17.96 -7.02 1.47
CA LEU A 628 17.74 -8.03 2.52
C LEU A 628 18.98 -8.25 3.39
N SER A 629 20.19 -8.15 2.82
CA SER A 629 21.45 -8.34 3.57
C SER A 629 21.89 -7.08 4.33
N ASN A 630 21.28 -5.92 4.06
CA ASN A 630 21.66 -4.65 4.66
C ASN A 630 21.14 -4.49 6.10
N GLN A 631 22.01 -4.74 7.09
CA GLN A 631 21.68 -4.57 8.51
C GLN A 631 21.50 -3.10 8.95
N GLU A 632 21.91 -2.10 8.15
CA GLU A 632 21.58 -0.67 8.35
C GLU A 632 20.15 -0.31 7.89
N SER A 633 19.37 -1.28 7.39
CA SER A 633 18.02 -1.03 6.86
C SER A 633 17.08 -0.46 7.93
N ARG A 634 16.51 0.72 7.65
CA ARG A 634 15.45 1.34 8.48
C ARG A 634 14.08 0.66 8.33
N LEU A 635 14.02 -0.49 7.66
CA LEU A 635 12.83 -1.31 7.49
C LEU A 635 12.84 -2.43 8.54
N SER A 636 11.69 -2.72 9.15
CA SER A 636 11.58 -3.92 9.98
C SER A 636 11.63 -5.19 9.12
N GLU A 637 12.04 -6.31 9.71
CA GLU A 637 12.07 -7.64 9.07
C GLU A 637 10.75 -7.98 8.39
N TYR A 638 9.61 -7.68 9.03
CA TYR A 638 8.30 -7.86 8.43
C TYR A 638 8.13 -7.04 7.13
N ARG A 639 8.66 -5.80 7.05
CA ARG A 639 8.65 -5.02 5.80
C ARG A 639 9.60 -5.61 4.76
N LEU A 640 10.80 -6.05 5.15
CA LEU A 640 11.73 -6.75 4.26
C LEU A 640 11.10 -8.01 3.66
N PHE A 641 10.41 -8.81 4.47
CA PHE A 641 9.61 -9.95 4.03
C PHE A 641 8.46 -9.56 3.10
N ARG A 642 7.70 -8.49 3.39
CA ARG A 642 6.67 -7.99 2.46
C ARG A 642 7.26 -7.51 1.12
N TYR A 643 8.48 -6.97 1.10
CA TYR A 643 9.19 -6.63 -0.14
C TYR A 643 9.61 -7.89 -0.90
N LEU A 644 10.29 -8.83 -0.25
CA LEU A 644 10.66 -10.12 -0.84
C LEU A 644 9.44 -10.84 -1.44
N TYR A 645 8.36 -10.98 -0.66
CA TYR A 645 7.12 -11.60 -1.09
C TYR A 645 6.52 -10.94 -2.35
N LYS A 646 6.44 -9.60 -2.38
CA LYS A 646 5.97 -8.87 -3.58
C LYS A 646 6.89 -9.03 -4.78
N TRP A 647 8.19 -9.14 -4.57
CA TRP A 647 9.20 -9.27 -5.63
C TRP A 647 9.23 -10.68 -6.22
N CYS A 648 9.00 -11.72 -5.41
CA CYS A 648 8.77 -13.09 -5.89
C CYS A 648 7.45 -13.23 -6.66
N LEU A 649 6.41 -12.47 -6.30
CA LEU A 649 5.10 -12.46 -6.99
C LEU A 649 5.03 -11.56 -8.24
N GLN A 650 6.17 -11.22 -8.86
CA GLN A 650 6.19 -10.42 -10.08
C GLN A 650 5.79 -11.26 -11.31
N PRO A 651 4.84 -10.79 -12.15
CA PRO A 651 4.46 -11.51 -13.37
C PRO A 651 5.66 -11.78 -14.29
N ASN A 652 5.74 -13.00 -14.82
CA ASN A 652 6.76 -13.48 -15.75
C ASN A 652 8.20 -13.62 -15.18
N LYS A 653 8.40 -13.50 -13.86
CA LYS A 653 9.66 -13.89 -13.19
C LYS A 653 9.36 -14.95 -12.12
N GLU A 654 9.40 -16.24 -12.50
CA GLU A 654 9.23 -17.36 -11.57
C GLU A 654 10.39 -17.41 -10.58
N ARG A 655 10.19 -16.89 -9.36
CA ARG A 655 11.18 -16.86 -8.28
C ARG A 655 10.65 -17.64 -7.08
N CYS A 656 11.43 -18.57 -6.55
CA CYS A 656 11.07 -19.34 -5.35
C CYS A 656 11.29 -18.45 -4.12
N ILE A 657 10.27 -18.20 -3.29
CA ILE A 657 10.49 -17.38 -2.08
C ILE A 657 11.39 -18.12 -1.07
N GLU A 658 11.28 -19.45 -1.06
CA GLU A 658 12.07 -20.38 -0.27
C GLU A 658 13.60 -20.26 -0.51
N GLU A 659 14.05 -19.73 -1.65
CA GLU A 659 15.47 -19.45 -1.92
C GLU A 659 16.02 -18.29 -1.08
N TYR A 660 15.21 -17.26 -0.83
CA TYR A 660 15.62 -16.00 -0.18
C TYR A 660 15.10 -15.86 1.26
N ILE A 661 14.11 -16.67 1.64
CA ILE A 661 13.40 -16.55 2.92
C ILE A 661 14.31 -16.66 4.15
N HIS A 662 15.44 -17.36 4.01
CA HIS A 662 16.45 -17.53 5.05
C HIS A 662 17.20 -16.23 5.43
N LEU A 663 17.03 -15.16 4.64
CA LEU A 663 17.58 -13.82 4.91
C LEU A 663 16.71 -12.98 5.86
N ILE A 664 15.50 -13.45 6.19
CA ILE A 664 14.55 -12.75 7.08
C ILE A 664 14.69 -13.24 8.53
N ASP A 665 14.89 -12.32 9.47
CA ASP A 665 14.87 -12.63 10.91
C ASP A 665 13.43 -12.67 11.44
N PHE A 666 12.78 -13.84 11.29
CA PHE A 666 11.44 -14.10 11.82
C PHE A 666 11.34 -13.97 13.35
N SER A 667 12.45 -13.96 14.10
CA SER A 667 12.42 -13.73 15.56
C SER A 667 12.11 -12.28 15.95
N ARG A 668 12.06 -11.36 14.97
CA ARG A 668 11.62 -9.97 15.15
C ARG A 668 10.16 -9.73 14.73
N PHE A 669 9.44 -10.74 14.28
CA PHE A 669 8.03 -10.62 13.92
C PHE A 669 7.17 -10.52 15.19
N SER A 670 6.12 -9.68 15.17
CA SER A 670 5.10 -9.73 16.22
C SER A 670 4.24 -10.99 16.06
N TRP A 671 3.52 -11.38 17.11
CA TRP A 671 2.62 -12.55 17.04
C TRP A 671 1.60 -12.44 15.90
N GLU A 672 1.03 -11.25 15.65
CA GLU A 672 0.11 -10.97 14.53
C GLU A 672 0.78 -11.04 13.14
N GLN A 673 2.11 -10.93 13.08
CA GLN A 673 2.90 -11.10 11.87
C GLN A 673 3.27 -12.58 11.66
N CYS A 674 3.46 -13.35 12.73
CA CYS A 674 3.67 -14.80 12.66
C CYS A 674 2.40 -15.57 12.27
N THR A 675 1.22 -15.20 12.80
CA THR A 675 -0.08 -15.82 12.44
C THR A 675 -0.43 -15.68 10.95
N ARG A 676 0.20 -14.71 10.27
CA ARG A 676 0.04 -14.43 8.85
C ARG A 676 0.82 -15.40 7.94
N LEU A 677 1.96 -15.91 8.40
CA LEU A 677 2.89 -16.68 7.56
C LEU A 677 2.23 -17.89 6.84
N PRO A 678 1.31 -18.66 7.44
CA PRO A 678 0.59 -19.73 6.73
C PRO A 678 -0.19 -19.28 5.48
N ALA A 679 -0.54 -17.99 5.36
CA ALA A 679 -1.27 -17.45 4.22
C ALA A 679 -0.36 -16.87 3.12
N ASP A 680 0.77 -16.23 3.48
CA ASP A 680 1.74 -15.73 2.50
C ASP A 680 2.66 -16.87 1.99
N ILE A 681 3.03 -17.84 2.84
CA ILE A 681 4.02 -18.90 2.52
C ILE A 681 3.51 -20.32 2.91
N PRO A 682 2.36 -20.77 2.37
CA PRO A 682 1.68 -22.03 2.78
C PRO A 682 2.46 -23.34 2.55
N LYS A 683 3.63 -23.30 1.90
CA LYS A 683 4.50 -24.45 1.63
C LYS A 683 5.75 -24.49 2.50
N ALA A 684 6.08 -23.41 3.20
CA ALA A 684 7.31 -23.29 3.96
C ALA A 684 7.25 -24.07 5.28
N ASP A 685 8.40 -24.57 5.75
CA ASP A 685 8.57 -25.14 7.09
C ASP A 685 8.55 -24.01 8.14
N LEU A 686 7.34 -23.61 8.52
CA LEU A 686 7.12 -22.56 9.51
C LEU A 686 7.68 -22.91 10.89
N GLU A 687 7.81 -24.19 11.23
CA GLU A 687 8.36 -24.59 12.53
C GLU A 687 9.89 -24.37 12.57
N SER A 688 10.60 -24.70 11.49
CA SER A 688 12.03 -24.34 11.35
C SER A 688 12.26 -22.84 11.15
N LEU A 689 11.31 -22.09 10.55
CA LEU A 689 11.47 -20.64 10.38
C LEU A 689 11.19 -19.87 11.68
N LEU A 690 10.22 -20.32 12.49
CA LEU A 690 9.80 -19.63 13.73
C LEU A 690 10.62 -20.02 14.96
N ASN A 691 11.44 -21.08 14.91
CA ASN A 691 12.33 -21.47 16.02
C ASN A 691 13.72 -20.82 15.86
N PRO A 692 14.06 -19.76 16.61
CA PRO A 692 15.23 -18.93 16.27
C PRO A 692 16.58 -19.59 16.52
N LEU A 693 16.64 -20.73 17.22
CA LEU A 693 17.87 -21.53 17.28
C LEU A 693 18.26 -22.08 15.89
N HIS A 694 17.29 -22.41 15.03
CA HIS A 694 17.54 -22.85 13.65
C HIS A 694 17.94 -21.70 12.71
N GLN A 695 17.95 -20.46 13.20
CA GLN A 695 18.49 -19.28 12.53
C GLN A 695 19.95 -18.97 12.95
N SER A 696 20.56 -19.83 13.79
CA SER A 696 21.99 -19.76 14.14
C SER A 696 22.89 -19.97 12.93
N ARG A 697 23.98 -19.21 12.83
CA ARG A 697 25.05 -19.44 11.85
C ARG A 697 26.16 -20.35 12.37
N ILE A 698 26.12 -20.69 13.67
CA ILE A 698 27.19 -21.42 14.37
C ILE A 698 26.74 -22.83 14.80
N LEU A 699 25.48 -23.03 15.20
CA LEU A 699 24.95 -24.35 15.58
C LEU A 699 24.41 -25.12 14.37
N SER A 700 24.78 -26.40 14.24
CA SER A 700 24.10 -27.31 13.29
C SER A 700 22.73 -27.78 13.83
N ARG A 701 21.83 -28.26 12.96
CA ARG A 701 20.52 -28.80 13.36
C ARG A 701 20.66 -29.91 14.41
N ASP A 702 21.57 -30.85 14.20
CA ASP A 702 21.90 -31.90 15.17
C ASP A 702 22.35 -31.35 16.54
N ASP A 703 23.11 -30.24 16.56
CA ASP A 703 23.58 -29.66 17.83
C ASP A 703 22.39 -29.08 18.60
N ILE A 704 21.46 -28.39 17.91
CA ILE A 704 20.23 -27.86 18.52
C ILE A 704 19.40 -29.01 19.13
N GLU A 705 19.25 -30.13 18.43
CA GLU A 705 18.61 -31.34 18.96
C GLU A 705 19.37 -31.95 20.14
N THR A 706 20.71 -31.93 20.09
CA THR A 706 21.57 -32.53 21.14
C THR A 706 21.60 -31.72 22.43
N ILE A 707 21.55 -30.38 22.36
CA ILE A 707 21.53 -29.50 23.56
C ILE A 707 20.15 -29.54 24.26
N LYS A 708 19.09 -30.07 23.62
CA LYS A 708 17.77 -30.38 24.21
C LYS A 708 17.07 -29.20 24.89
N VAL A 709 17.24 -27.99 24.36
CA VAL A 709 16.75 -26.74 24.99
C VAL A 709 15.26 -26.45 24.75
N THR A 710 14.48 -27.46 24.39
CA THR A 710 13.03 -27.39 24.14
C THR A 710 12.26 -27.10 25.43
N ARG A 711 11.85 -25.84 25.62
CA ARG A 711 10.97 -25.40 26.72
C ARG A 711 9.55 -25.17 26.16
N GLY A 712 8.54 -25.54 26.94
CA GLY A 712 7.14 -25.58 26.47
C GLY A 712 6.57 -24.21 26.06
N HIS A 713 5.50 -24.24 25.25
CA HIS A 713 4.90 -23.18 24.41
C HIS A 713 4.75 -21.73 24.94
N LYS A 714 5.05 -21.42 26.21
CA LYS A 714 4.97 -20.06 26.77
C LYS A 714 6.25 -19.25 26.61
N LYS A 715 7.41 -19.89 26.46
CA LYS A 715 8.73 -19.26 26.35
C LYS A 715 9.42 -19.62 25.04
N HIS A 716 10.09 -18.66 24.42
CA HIS A 716 10.83 -18.86 23.15
C HIS A 716 12.24 -18.29 23.24
N TRP A 717 13.17 -18.87 22.48
CA TRP A 717 14.51 -18.32 22.26
C TRP A 717 14.45 -17.17 21.26
N ARG A 718 15.28 -16.14 21.45
CA ARG A 718 15.41 -15.01 20.52
C ARG A 718 16.89 -14.62 20.39
N LEU A 719 17.36 -14.41 19.16
CA LEU A 719 18.71 -13.87 18.92
C LEU A 719 18.73 -12.40 19.33
N LEU A 720 19.67 -12.02 20.20
CA LEU A 720 19.83 -10.64 20.67
C LEU A 720 21.08 -9.96 20.15
N TYR A 721 22.15 -10.73 19.95
CA TYR A 721 23.43 -10.20 19.50
C TYR A 721 24.15 -11.24 18.65
N ARG A 722 24.69 -10.79 17.52
CA ARG A 722 25.53 -11.55 16.59
C ARG A 722 26.66 -10.59 16.19
N THR A 723 27.90 -11.06 16.22
CA THR A 723 29.08 -10.23 15.92
C THR A 723 30.22 -11.12 15.42
N GLU A 724 31.02 -10.61 14.50
CA GLU A 724 32.34 -11.18 14.24
C GLU A 724 33.27 -10.83 15.41
N GLY A 725 34.31 -11.64 15.64
CA GLY A 725 35.16 -11.55 16.83
C GLY A 725 35.82 -10.18 16.97
N GLU A 726 36.32 -9.61 15.88
CA GLU A 726 37.02 -8.32 15.90
C GLU A 726 36.08 -7.12 16.14
N GLU A 727 34.75 -7.31 16.11
CA GLU A 727 33.72 -6.29 16.36
C GLU A 727 33.06 -6.40 17.77
N LEU A 728 33.56 -7.29 18.65
CA LEU A 728 32.91 -7.62 19.92
C LEU A 728 32.77 -6.42 20.89
N SER A 729 31.53 -5.96 21.08
CA SER A 729 31.17 -4.98 22.11
C SER A 729 30.98 -5.66 23.47
N TRP A 730 32.04 -5.62 24.29
CA TRP A 730 31.98 -6.06 25.69
C TRP A 730 30.84 -5.42 26.49
N LYS A 731 30.43 -4.17 26.19
CA LYS A 731 29.25 -3.53 26.81
C LYS A 731 27.96 -4.29 26.53
N VAL A 732 27.72 -4.69 25.28
CA VAL A 732 26.52 -5.44 24.88
C VAL A 732 26.56 -6.85 25.51
N LEU A 733 27.71 -7.50 25.50
CA LEU A 733 27.90 -8.79 26.16
C LEU A 733 27.68 -8.71 27.68
N HIS A 734 28.12 -7.64 28.34
CA HIS A 734 27.82 -7.42 29.76
C HIS A 734 26.33 -7.23 30.02
N ASN A 735 25.64 -6.38 29.25
CA ASN A 735 24.19 -6.18 29.38
C ASN A 735 23.40 -7.50 29.23
N ILE A 736 23.89 -8.43 28.42
CA ILE A 736 23.34 -9.79 28.32
C ILE A 736 23.73 -10.63 29.55
N LEU A 737 25.02 -10.69 29.92
CA LEU A 737 25.53 -11.51 31.03
C LEU A 737 24.96 -11.13 32.41
N ILE A 738 24.74 -9.84 32.70
CA ILE A 738 24.11 -9.37 33.96
C ILE A 738 22.60 -9.62 33.99
N SER A 739 21.97 -9.97 32.87
CA SER A 739 20.51 -10.09 32.82
C SER A 739 20.01 -11.37 33.51
N PHE A 740 18.82 -11.26 34.12
CA PHE A 740 18.06 -12.38 34.69
C PHE A 740 17.37 -13.25 33.62
N LEU A 741 17.67 -13.04 32.34
CA LEU A 741 17.19 -13.89 31.26
C LEU A 741 18.02 -15.17 31.23
N GLU A 742 17.39 -16.27 30.82
CA GLU A 742 18.13 -17.48 30.43
C GLU A 742 18.80 -17.23 29.09
N LYS A 743 20.09 -17.56 28.99
CA LYS A 743 20.99 -17.18 27.91
C LYS A 743 21.65 -18.41 27.31
N LEU A 744 21.84 -18.40 26.01
CA LEU A 744 22.68 -19.34 25.27
C LEU A 744 23.69 -18.52 24.49
N LEU A 745 24.93 -18.50 24.95
CA LEU A 745 26.06 -17.93 24.21
C LEU A 745 26.67 -19.02 23.34
N VAL A 746 26.94 -18.73 22.07
CA VAL A 746 27.55 -19.66 21.12
C VAL A 746 28.81 -19.01 20.55
N PHE A 747 29.95 -19.65 20.77
CA PHE A 747 31.28 -19.17 20.40
C PHE A 747 31.87 -20.06 19.32
N LYS A 748 32.35 -19.45 18.24
CA LYS A 748 33.09 -20.11 17.15
C LYS A 748 34.55 -19.69 17.21
N PHE A 749 35.48 -20.64 17.22
CA PHE A 749 36.92 -20.38 17.26
C PHE A 749 37.72 -21.47 16.52
N LEU A 750 38.98 -21.18 16.23
CA LEU A 750 39.93 -22.16 15.69
C LEU A 750 40.80 -22.74 16.80
N LEU A 751 41.34 -23.95 16.61
CA LEU A 751 42.34 -24.54 17.49
C LEU A 751 43.21 -25.50 16.68
N GLY A 752 44.40 -25.04 16.28
CA GLY A 752 45.27 -25.79 15.37
C GLY A 752 44.55 -26.18 14.07
N ASP A 753 44.07 -25.17 13.35
CA ASP A 753 43.37 -25.24 12.05
C ASP A 753 42.01 -25.98 12.04
N ILE A 754 41.60 -26.59 13.15
CA ILE A 754 40.26 -27.19 13.32
C ILE A 754 39.27 -26.12 13.83
N GLN A 755 38.05 -26.06 13.28
CA GLN A 755 36.97 -25.23 13.81
C GLN A 755 36.23 -25.93 14.96
N TRP A 756 36.08 -25.20 16.06
CA TRP A 756 35.39 -25.61 17.28
C TRP A 756 34.20 -24.70 17.57
N VAL A 757 33.11 -25.32 18.03
CA VAL A 757 31.94 -24.62 18.55
C VAL A 757 31.78 -24.97 20.02
N ILE A 758 31.60 -23.94 20.85
CA ILE A 758 31.17 -24.10 22.24
C ILE A 758 29.90 -23.31 22.43
N SER A 759 28.87 -23.93 23.01
CA SER A 759 27.71 -23.21 23.53
C SER A 759 27.61 -23.33 25.05
N LEU A 760 27.21 -22.23 25.67
CA LEU A 760 27.15 -22.05 27.11
C LEU A 760 25.74 -21.58 27.48
N ALA A 761 24.93 -22.51 28.00
CA ALA A 761 23.60 -22.24 28.50
C ALA A 761 23.66 -21.87 30.00
N MET A 762 23.05 -20.75 30.38
CA MET A 762 23.00 -20.28 31.76
C MET A 762 21.65 -19.63 32.09
N SER A 763 21.05 -19.98 33.23
CA SER A 763 19.78 -19.39 33.72
C SER A 763 19.96 -18.35 34.83
N VAL A 764 21.19 -17.89 35.07
CA VAL A 764 21.59 -17.07 36.23
C VAL A 764 22.35 -15.82 35.73
N PRO A 765 22.12 -14.61 36.29
CA PRO A 765 22.94 -13.44 36.00
C PRO A 765 24.38 -13.61 36.51
N LEU A 766 25.33 -12.96 35.86
CA LEU A 766 26.71 -12.79 36.35
C LEU A 766 26.91 -11.32 36.70
N ASN A 767 27.08 -11.01 37.99
CA ASN A 767 27.43 -9.66 38.44
C ASN A 767 28.89 -9.35 38.12
N LEU A 768 29.20 -8.07 37.86
CA LEU A 768 30.57 -7.64 37.60
C LEU A 768 31.42 -7.72 38.88
N CYS A 769 32.65 -8.23 38.77
CA CYS A 769 33.62 -8.43 39.84
C CYS A 769 33.21 -9.44 40.93
N GLU A 770 32.06 -10.12 40.81
CA GLU A 770 31.64 -11.20 41.70
C GLU A 770 31.97 -12.59 41.12
N VAL A 771 32.01 -13.59 41.99
CA VAL A 771 32.21 -15.00 41.63
C VAL A 771 30.94 -15.80 41.90
N LEU A 772 30.17 -16.09 40.86
CA LEU A 772 29.05 -17.01 40.96
C LEU A 772 29.60 -18.45 41.05
N THR A 773 29.47 -19.07 42.22
CA THR A 773 29.71 -20.52 42.38
C THR A 773 28.39 -21.27 42.30
N LEU A 774 28.38 -22.43 41.67
CA LEU A 774 27.19 -23.28 41.58
C LEU A 774 27.04 -24.14 42.85
N ASP A 775 25.81 -24.24 43.33
CA ASP A 775 25.41 -25.05 44.49
C ASP A 775 24.68 -26.34 44.08
N GLU A 776 24.57 -27.30 45.01
CA GLU A 776 23.87 -28.58 44.81
C GLU A 776 22.34 -28.43 44.81
N GLY A 777 21.76 -27.84 43.76
CA GLY A 777 20.33 -28.03 43.45
C GLY A 777 19.67 -27.01 42.53
N GLU A 778 20.02 -25.72 42.63
CA GLU A 778 19.18 -24.64 42.07
C GLU A 778 19.72 -23.98 40.80
N ASN A 779 21.05 -23.93 40.62
CA ASN A 779 21.69 -23.19 39.52
C ASN A 779 22.19 -24.12 38.40
N VAL A 780 21.39 -24.30 37.35
CA VAL A 780 21.76 -25.14 36.19
C VAL A 780 22.47 -24.32 35.12
N ALA A 781 23.77 -24.58 34.94
CA ALA A 781 24.52 -24.15 33.76
C ALA A 781 25.05 -25.37 32.99
N GLN A 782 25.17 -25.26 31.67
CA GLN A 782 25.59 -26.36 30.80
C GLN A 782 26.57 -25.85 29.74
N ALA A 783 27.70 -26.53 29.61
CA ALA A 783 28.65 -26.31 28.53
C ALA A 783 28.57 -27.47 27.53
N PHE A 784 28.32 -27.13 26.27
CA PHE A 784 28.30 -28.06 25.15
C PHE A 784 29.45 -27.71 24.19
N CYS A 785 30.09 -28.72 23.63
CA CYS A 785 31.18 -28.54 22.66
C CYS A 785 31.03 -29.54 21.50
N SER A 786 31.14 -29.04 20.26
CA SER A 786 31.15 -29.84 19.05
C SER A 786 32.34 -29.49 18.14
N VAL A 787 32.85 -30.50 17.44
CA VAL A 787 34.03 -30.40 16.55
C VAL A 787 33.56 -30.55 15.11
N HIS A 788 33.72 -29.51 14.29
CA HIS A 788 32.90 -29.41 13.08
C HIS A 788 33.50 -30.05 11.81
N VAL A 789 34.68 -30.71 11.90
CA VAL A 789 35.53 -30.97 10.71
C VAL A 789 35.74 -32.45 10.34
N GLN A 790 35.94 -33.39 11.28
CA GLN A 790 36.31 -34.79 10.93
C GLN A 790 35.62 -35.93 11.71
N SER A 791 34.88 -35.63 12.77
CA SER A 791 34.12 -36.64 13.52
C SER A 791 32.97 -35.97 14.26
N SER A 792 31.76 -36.52 14.17
CA SER A 792 30.55 -36.00 14.81
C SER A 792 30.48 -36.24 16.32
N GLU A 793 31.62 -36.19 17.03
CA GLU A 793 31.65 -36.27 18.49
C GLU A 793 31.13 -34.95 19.09
N ARG A 794 30.09 -35.08 19.92
CA ARG A 794 29.42 -33.99 20.63
C ARG A 794 29.61 -34.21 22.13
N HIS A 795 30.31 -33.30 22.78
CA HIS A 795 30.78 -33.43 24.15
C HIS A 795 29.95 -32.53 25.07
N PHE A 796 29.19 -33.15 25.98
CA PHE A 796 28.38 -32.47 26.98
C PHE A 796 29.11 -32.44 28.33
N LEU A 797 29.26 -31.25 28.91
CA LEU A 797 29.81 -31.03 30.24
C LEU A 797 28.77 -30.28 31.09
N GLN A 798 28.09 -31.00 31.97
CA GLN A 798 27.18 -30.39 32.94
C GLN A 798 28.00 -29.64 33.99
N LEU A 799 27.72 -28.35 34.17
CA LEU A 799 28.39 -27.53 35.17
C LEU A 799 27.56 -27.64 36.46
N ASN A 800 28.08 -28.45 37.38
CA ASN A 800 27.43 -28.77 38.66
C ASN A 800 28.14 -28.04 39.82
N ALA A 801 27.84 -28.42 41.06
CA ALA A 801 28.47 -27.82 42.23
C ALA A 801 30.01 -27.86 42.20
N GLY A 802 30.63 -26.79 42.68
CA GLY A 802 32.10 -26.62 42.66
C GLY A 802 32.69 -26.02 41.37
N TYR A 803 31.85 -25.75 40.36
CA TYR A 803 32.18 -24.84 39.26
C TYR A 803 31.90 -23.39 39.66
N SER A 804 32.76 -22.47 39.24
CA SER A 804 32.65 -21.04 39.49
C SER A 804 32.85 -20.23 38.20
N PHE A 805 32.05 -19.17 38.05
CA PHE A 805 32.12 -18.17 36.99
C PHE A 805 32.60 -16.85 37.59
N ALA A 806 33.50 -16.15 36.92
CA ALA A 806 33.90 -14.79 37.29
C ALA A 806 33.85 -13.87 36.05
N LEU A 807 33.12 -12.76 36.15
CA LEU A 807 33.06 -11.72 35.13
C LEU A 807 33.79 -10.47 35.66
N ASP A 808 34.95 -10.17 35.10
CA ASP A 808 35.99 -9.33 35.71
C ASP A 808 36.57 -8.39 34.63
N GLY A 809 36.19 -7.11 34.65
CA GLY A 809 36.55 -6.18 33.57
C GLY A 809 36.05 -6.68 32.20
N ARG A 810 36.96 -6.92 31.25
CA ARG A 810 36.68 -7.49 29.91
C ARG A 810 37.11 -8.96 29.82
N ARG A 811 36.72 -9.75 30.82
CA ARG A 811 37.12 -11.16 30.97
C ARG A 811 36.05 -11.99 31.68
N LEU A 812 35.77 -13.15 31.12
CA LEU A 812 34.88 -14.19 31.67
C LEU A 812 35.70 -15.48 31.87
N ASP A 813 36.01 -15.82 33.13
CA ASP A 813 36.63 -17.08 33.52
C ASP A 813 35.58 -18.08 34.01
N ILE A 814 35.70 -19.35 33.62
CA ILE A 814 34.96 -20.48 34.20
C ILE A 814 35.97 -21.53 34.70
N TYR A 815 35.92 -21.85 35.99
CA TYR A 815 36.92 -22.69 36.68
C TYR A 815 36.31 -23.64 37.71
N THR A 816 37.12 -24.59 38.21
CA THR A 816 36.74 -25.50 39.30
C THR A 816 37.57 -25.24 40.57
N GLY A 817 36.92 -24.78 41.65
CA GLY A 817 37.55 -24.49 42.95
C GLY A 817 38.42 -23.22 42.98
N LYS A 818 39.60 -23.23 42.36
CA LYS A 818 40.52 -22.07 42.31
C LYS A 818 40.55 -21.47 40.90
N LYS A 819 40.67 -20.14 40.77
CA LYS A 819 40.81 -19.40 39.47
C LYS A 819 42.06 -19.81 38.65
N GLN A 820 42.97 -20.59 39.22
CA GLN A 820 44.08 -21.24 38.51
C GLN A 820 43.62 -22.44 37.64
N ASN A 821 42.45 -23.02 37.95
CA ASN A 821 41.85 -24.16 37.26
C ASN A 821 40.82 -23.72 36.19
N THR A 822 41.02 -22.56 35.57
CA THR A 822 40.15 -22.08 34.47
C THR A 822 40.25 -23.01 33.27
N PHE A 823 39.10 -23.44 32.76
CA PHE A 823 38.99 -24.34 31.60
C PHE A 823 38.18 -23.74 30.44
N ILE A 824 37.47 -22.64 30.66
CA ILE A 824 36.97 -21.73 29.60
C ILE A 824 37.31 -20.30 30.04
N CYS A 825 37.97 -19.54 29.18
CA CYS A 825 38.29 -18.14 29.37
C CYS A 825 38.02 -17.37 28.08
N LEU A 826 37.11 -16.40 28.12
CA LEU A 826 37.00 -15.36 27.10
C LEU A 826 37.60 -14.08 27.68
N LYS A 827 38.58 -13.47 27.02
CA LYS A 827 39.14 -12.17 27.41
C LYS A 827 39.45 -11.31 26.21
N GLU A 828 39.47 -9.99 26.39
CA GLU A 828 40.18 -9.11 25.46
C GLU A 828 41.70 -9.37 25.54
N ASP A 829 42.43 -9.29 24.42
CA ASP A 829 43.89 -9.28 24.49
C ASP A 829 44.50 -7.92 24.76
N GLU A 830 45.56 -7.93 25.58
CA GLU A 830 46.23 -6.73 26.07
C GLU A 830 47.08 -6.04 24.99
N ASN A 831 47.41 -6.74 23.89
CA ASN A 831 48.16 -6.20 22.76
C ASN A 831 47.23 -5.76 21.62
N ASP A 832 46.46 -6.70 21.06
CA ASP A 832 45.68 -6.50 19.82
C ASP A 832 44.27 -5.91 20.06
N ARG A 833 43.80 -5.86 21.31
CA ARG A 833 42.39 -5.59 21.70
C ARG A 833 41.33 -6.53 21.12
N ALA A 834 41.70 -7.50 20.28
CA ALA A 834 40.80 -8.55 19.81
C ALA A 834 40.41 -9.52 20.97
N PRO A 835 39.18 -10.07 20.99
CA PRO A 835 38.81 -11.09 21.96
C PRO A 835 39.43 -12.46 21.62
N ILE A 836 40.04 -13.04 22.64
CA ILE A 836 40.65 -14.36 22.64
C ILE A 836 39.79 -15.31 23.49
N MET A 837 39.49 -16.47 22.93
CA MET A 837 38.94 -17.61 23.66
C MET A 837 40.10 -18.55 24.07
N SER A 838 39.96 -19.25 25.19
CA SER A 838 40.91 -20.27 25.63
C SER A 838 40.18 -21.39 26.35
N VAL A 839 40.44 -22.64 25.95
CA VAL A 839 39.67 -23.80 26.40
C VAL A 839 40.63 -24.93 26.81
N ALA A 840 40.33 -25.60 27.93
CA ALA A 840 41.01 -26.81 28.37
C ALA A 840 40.15 -28.04 27.97
N LEU A 841 40.49 -28.63 26.82
CA LEU A 841 39.72 -29.73 26.22
C LEU A 841 39.87 -31.06 26.97
N ASP A 842 40.85 -31.20 27.86
CA ASP A 842 41.02 -32.36 28.75
C ASP A 842 39.78 -32.64 29.62
N ARG A 843 38.92 -31.64 29.84
CA ARG A 843 37.65 -31.78 30.57
C ARG A 843 36.52 -32.40 29.74
N PHE A 844 36.63 -32.46 28.41
CA PHE A 844 35.56 -32.92 27.51
C PHE A 844 35.70 -34.40 27.09
N LYS A 845 35.98 -35.28 28.07
CA LYS A 845 36.25 -36.74 27.93
C LYS A 845 37.56 -37.08 27.19
N SER A 846 38.03 -38.30 27.44
CA SER A 846 39.34 -38.81 27.02
C SER A 846 39.40 -39.42 25.61
N SER A 847 38.39 -39.23 24.76
CA SER A 847 38.41 -39.69 23.34
C SER A 847 39.22 -38.79 22.43
N LEU A 848 39.33 -37.49 22.77
CA LEU A 848 40.05 -36.49 21.98
C LEU A 848 41.54 -36.88 21.77
N PRO A 849 42.14 -36.65 20.59
CA PRO A 849 43.53 -37.01 20.34
C PRO A 849 44.51 -36.34 21.32
N ARG A 850 45.58 -37.05 21.70
CA ARG A 850 46.52 -36.62 22.75
C ARG A 850 47.14 -35.25 22.50
N ASP A 851 47.30 -34.85 21.24
CA ASP A 851 47.90 -33.58 20.82
C ASP A 851 47.05 -32.34 21.19
N PHE A 852 45.76 -32.56 21.53
CA PHE A 852 44.84 -31.56 22.07
C PHE A 852 44.64 -31.66 23.59
N GLN A 853 45.15 -32.72 24.25
CA GLN A 853 44.91 -32.97 25.68
C GLN A 853 45.85 -32.19 26.63
N THR A 854 46.74 -31.34 26.14
CA THR A 854 47.71 -30.61 27.00
C THR A 854 47.82 -29.12 26.71
N ARG A 855 47.53 -28.32 27.74
CA ARG A 855 47.59 -26.83 27.85
C ARG A 855 46.44 -26.07 27.19
N LEU A 856 45.95 -25.03 27.88
CA LEU A 856 45.15 -23.96 27.27
C LEU A 856 45.95 -23.38 26.10
N ARG A 857 45.37 -23.43 24.89
CA ARG A 857 45.78 -22.56 23.79
C ARG A 857 44.93 -21.29 23.82
N ARG A 858 45.52 -20.18 23.36
CA ARG A 858 44.87 -18.88 23.22
C ARG A 858 44.62 -18.67 21.74
N GLU A 859 43.36 -18.58 21.35
CA GLU A 859 42.95 -18.56 19.94
C GLU A 859 41.95 -17.41 19.72
N LYS A 860 41.98 -16.78 18.54
CA LYS A 860 41.04 -15.70 18.22
C LYS A 860 39.60 -16.23 18.20
N LEU A 861 38.68 -15.48 18.80
CA LEU A 861 37.24 -15.67 18.57
C LEU A 861 36.93 -15.30 17.12
N LEU A 862 36.15 -16.12 16.41
CA LEU A 862 35.71 -15.84 15.03
C LEU A 862 34.32 -15.21 15.00
N GLU A 863 33.35 -15.82 15.69
CA GLU A 863 31.97 -15.37 15.74
C GLU A 863 31.39 -15.61 17.14
N LEU A 864 30.51 -14.72 17.57
CA LEU A 864 29.65 -14.87 18.74
C LEU A 864 28.19 -14.69 18.33
N GLU A 865 27.34 -15.62 18.78
CA GLU A 865 25.89 -15.42 18.86
C GLU A 865 25.43 -15.50 20.32
N ALA A 866 24.46 -14.66 20.69
CA ALA A 866 23.84 -14.67 22.00
C ALA A 866 22.32 -14.68 21.85
N PHE A 867 21.72 -15.81 22.25
CA PHE A 867 20.27 -15.97 22.33
C PHE A 867 19.81 -15.81 23.78
N CYS A 868 18.62 -15.28 24.00
CA CYS A 868 17.98 -15.24 25.31
C CYS A 868 16.52 -15.70 25.24
N VAL A 869 16.00 -16.21 26.37
CA VAL A 869 14.63 -16.68 26.49
C VAL A 869 13.69 -15.55 26.91
N TYR A 870 12.63 -15.35 26.14
CA TYR A 870 11.56 -14.39 26.45
C TYR A 870 10.20 -15.08 26.63
N ASP A 871 9.33 -14.47 27.44
CA ASP A 871 7.90 -14.75 27.42
C ASP A 871 7.26 -14.06 26.21
N HIS A 872 6.27 -14.68 25.57
CA HIS A 872 5.63 -14.17 24.32
C HIS A 872 4.96 -12.78 24.41
N PHE A 873 4.90 -12.16 25.59
CA PHE A 873 4.29 -10.85 25.83
C PHE A 873 5.30 -9.79 26.30
N ASP A 874 6.60 -10.09 26.31
CA ASP A 874 7.66 -9.15 26.70
C ASP A 874 8.25 -8.41 25.49
N PRO A 875 8.16 -7.07 25.40
CA PRO A 875 8.71 -6.32 24.26
C PRO A 875 10.25 -6.34 24.17
N GLY A 876 10.96 -6.79 25.22
CA GLY A 876 12.42 -6.79 25.30
C GLY A 876 13.01 -5.83 26.33
N HIS A 877 12.19 -5.08 27.07
CA HIS A 877 12.63 -4.00 27.97
C HIS A 877 13.41 -4.44 29.22
N LYS A 878 13.59 -5.75 29.45
CA LYS A 878 14.26 -6.27 30.66
C LYS A 878 15.79 -6.16 30.66
N ILE A 879 16.43 -5.89 29.53
CA ILE A 879 17.88 -5.59 29.50
C ILE A 879 18.06 -4.10 29.83
N GLN A 880 18.51 -3.83 31.06
CA GLN A 880 18.64 -2.48 31.58
C GLN A 880 19.81 -1.72 30.95
N LYS A 881 19.66 -0.41 30.75
CA LYS A 881 20.76 0.46 30.35
C LYS A 881 21.67 0.72 31.56
N LEU A 882 22.81 0.03 31.61
CA LEU A 882 23.82 0.20 32.66
C LEU A 882 24.20 1.69 32.81
N SER A 883 23.98 2.27 33.99
CA SER A 883 24.27 3.69 34.20
C SER A 883 25.78 3.92 34.31
N SER A 884 26.28 5.01 33.72
CA SER A 884 27.71 5.32 33.65
C SER A 884 28.42 5.46 35.01
N LYS A 885 27.66 5.59 36.11
CA LYS A 885 28.20 5.70 37.48
C LYS A 885 28.70 4.39 38.10
N GLN A 886 28.46 3.23 37.48
CA GLN A 886 29.03 1.95 37.93
C GLN A 886 30.30 1.52 37.18
N ALA A 887 30.76 2.31 36.21
CA ALA A 887 31.88 1.94 35.33
C ALA A 887 33.27 2.42 35.80
N VAL A 888 33.35 3.31 36.81
CA VAL A 888 34.61 3.86 37.35
C VAL A 888 34.47 4.05 38.86
N GLY A 889 35.37 3.47 39.65
CA GLY A 889 35.28 3.46 41.12
C GLY A 889 36.54 2.93 41.80
N ASN A 890 37.65 3.66 41.66
CA ASN A 890 38.94 3.56 42.35
C ASN A 890 39.21 2.35 43.27
N ALA A 891 40.20 1.54 42.89
CA ALA A 891 40.99 0.78 43.85
C ALA A 891 42.08 1.70 44.45
N ASP A 892 41.79 2.38 45.57
CA ASP A 892 42.78 2.79 46.59
C ASP A 892 42.11 3.46 47.81
N SER A 893 42.85 3.52 48.93
CA SER A 893 42.53 4.20 50.22
C SER A 893 41.37 3.67 51.11
N LEU A 894 41.76 2.77 52.02
CA LEU A 894 41.60 2.83 53.50
C LEU A 894 40.26 3.18 54.20
N GLU A 895 39.91 2.29 55.14
CA GLU A 895 39.41 2.53 56.51
C GLU A 895 38.15 3.39 56.76
N GLY A 896 37.11 2.79 57.35
CA GLY A 896 35.92 3.53 57.82
C GLY A 896 34.86 2.68 58.55
N GLU A 897 34.73 2.91 59.86
CA GLU A 897 33.58 2.58 60.72
C GLU A 897 32.27 3.30 60.26
N SER A 898 31.03 2.91 60.61
CA SER A 898 30.46 1.70 61.23
C SER A 898 28.91 1.72 61.26
N ASN A 899 28.29 0.58 61.62
CA ASN A 899 27.04 0.45 62.43
C ASN A 899 25.64 0.93 61.94
N ILE A 900 24.62 0.43 62.68
CA ILE A 900 23.17 0.79 62.73
C ILE A 900 22.35 0.41 61.47
N GLN A 901 21.48 -0.61 61.43
CA GLN A 901 20.36 -1.08 62.28
C GLN A 901 19.00 -0.31 62.18
N THR A 902 18.14 -0.73 61.22
CA THR A 902 16.66 -0.85 61.38
C THR A 902 15.87 0.46 61.71
N PRO A 903 14.55 0.47 62.05
CA PRO A 903 13.46 -0.51 61.92
C PRO A 903 12.16 0.03 61.23
N TYR A 904 11.10 -0.80 61.28
CA TYR A 904 9.67 -0.56 61.09
C TYR A 904 9.10 0.88 61.25
N GLY A 905 8.04 1.16 60.46
CA GLY A 905 7.02 2.20 60.73
C GLY A 905 5.76 2.01 59.87
N SER A 906 4.56 2.28 60.39
CA SER A 906 3.28 1.99 59.71
C SER A 906 2.20 3.05 59.88
N ASN A 907 1.46 3.32 58.81
CA ASN A 907 0.13 3.96 58.76
C ASN A 907 -0.05 5.33 59.46
N GLU A 908 -0.15 6.39 58.66
CA GLU A 908 -1.18 7.40 58.86
C GLU A 908 -1.97 7.64 57.56
N LYS A 909 -3.26 7.94 57.71
CA LYS A 909 -4.08 8.71 56.75
C LYS A 909 -4.15 10.14 57.33
N GLN A 910 -4.49 11.20 56.61
CA GLN A 910 -5.31 11.34 55.40
C GLN A 910 -5.12 12.79 54.90
N GLU A 911 -5.23 13.07 53.59
CA GLU A 911 -5.97 14.25 53.07
C GLU A 911 -6.01 14.28 51.52
N GLU A 912 -6.70 15.28 50.97
CA GLU A 912 -7.30 15.25 49.63
C GLU A 912 -6.37 15.74 48.51
N PHE A 913 -6.36 15.05 47.37
CA PHE A 913 -5.58 15.46 46.20
C PHE A 913 -6.32 16.54 45.39
N VAL A 914 -6.09 17.81 45.73
CA VAL A 914 -6.68 18.96 45.05
C VAL A 914 -5.97 19.23 43.73
N TYR A 915 -6.64 18.95 42.61
CA TYR A 915 -6.13 19.25 41.27
C TYR A 915 -6.01 20.77 41.04
N HIS A 916 -4.77 21.25 40.96
CA HIS A 916 -4.43 22.56 40.44
C HIS A 916 -3.71 22.45 39.09
N ARG A 917 -3.78 23.52 38.29
CA ARG A 917 -3.32 23.54 36.90
C ARG A 917 -1.78 23.62 36.84
N GLY A 918 -1.09 22.48 37.06
CA GLY A 918 0.37 22.40 37.06
C GLY A 918 1.02 21.01 37.11
N ASP A 919 0.25 19.91 37.03
CA ASP A 919 0.78 18.53 37.21
C ASP A 919 1.73 18.03 36.09
N PHE A 920 2.02 18.87 35.10
CA PHE A 920 3.18 18.74 34.21
C PHE A 920 3.98 20.04 34.28
N PRO A 921 5.14 20.06 34.96
CA PRO A 921 6.06 21.18 34.88
C PRO A 921 6.58 21.33 33.45
N ASP A 922 6.39 22.51 32.85
CA ASP A 922 6.94 22.84 31.54
C ASP A 922 8.48 22.80 31.60
N LEU A 923 9.10 21.91 30.83
CA LEU A 923 10.47 22.13 30.35
C LEU A 923 10.40 22.73 28.96
N GLN A 924 10.26 24.05 28.94
CA GLN A 924 10.53 24.86 27.75
C GLN A 924 12.00 24.68 27.35
N CYS A 925 12.21 24.25 26.10
CA CYS A 925 13.49 24.41 25.42
C CYS A 925 13.29 25.29 24.18
N ASP A 926 12.90 26.53 24.45
CA ASP A 926 13.30 27.74 23.72
C ASP A 926 13.95 28.65 24.78
N PRO A 927 15.04 29.40 24.48
CA PRO A 927 15.23 30.10 23.22
C PRO A 927 16.57 29.82 22.49
N GLU A 928 16.76 30.52 21.37
CA GLU A 928 17.95 30.54 20.50
C GLU A 928 19.23 31.16 21.14
N GLU A 929 19.64 30.73 22.33
CA GLU A 929 20.92 31.11 22.98
C GLU A 929 21.40 29.94 23.86
N SER A 930 22.55 29.30 23.64
CA SER A 930 23.70 29.60 22.77
C SER A 930 23.97 28.49 21.73
N VAL A 931 23.03 28.27 20.80
CA VAL A 931 23.27 27.44 19.61
C VAL A 931 24.46 28.04 18.84
N SER A 932 25.52 27.24 18.62
CA SER A 932 26.75 27.74 17.99
C SER A 932 26.48 28.21 16.56
N ASP A 933 27.32 29.09 16.02
CA ASP A 933 27.16 29.56 14.64
C ASP A 933 27.30 28.42 13.61
N LEU A 934 27.95 27.32 13.99
CA LEU A 934 27.96 26.08 13.20
C LEU A 934 26.60 25.38 13.28
N ASP A 935 26.12 25.07 14.49
CA ASP A 935 24.84 24.36 14.70
C ASP A 935 23.66 25.14 14.08
N ARG A 936 23.70 26.47 14.17
CA ARG A 936 22.66 27.36 13.63
C ARG A 936 22.65 27.34 12.10
N ASN A 937 23.82 27.29 11.45
CA ASN A 937 23.92 27.13 10.00
C ASN A 937 23.57 25.70 9.54
N ILE A 938 23.96 24.67 10.29
CA ILE A 938 23.53 23.27 10.11
C ILE A 938 22.00 23.17 10.11
N ILE A 939 21.33 23.70 11.13
CA ILE A 939 19.87 23.68 11.27
C ILE A 939 19.20 24.49 10.15
N ARG A 940 19.75 25.65 9.79
CA ARG A 940 19.25 26.50 8.69
C ARG A 940 19.34 25.79 7.34
N VAL A 941 20.44 25.09 7.04
CA VAL A 941 20.61 24.32 5.80
C VAL A 941 19.68 23.11 5.77
N GLN A 942 19.49 22.42 6.90
CA GLN A 942 18.54 21.31 7.04
C GLN A 942 17.08 21.76 6.81
N ASP A 943 16.65 22.89 7.39
CA ASP A 943 15.30 23.44 7.21
C ASP A 943 15.06 23.95 5.77
N LEU A 944 16.06 24.61 5.16
CA LEU A 944 16.01 25.01 3.75
C LEU A 944 15.92 23.80 2.81
N LEU A 945 16.59 22.69 3.13
CA LEU A 945 16.50 21.43 2.39
C LEU A 945 15.08 20.85 2.46
N GLU A 946 14.53 20.72 3.67
CA GLU A 946 13.21 20.12 3.90
C GLU A 946 12.06 20.98 3.34
N ARG A 947 12.25 22.30 3.22
CA ARG A 947 11.33 23.22 2.53
C ARG A 947 11.53 23.30 1.01
N GLY A 948 12.58 22.69 0.46
CA GLY A 948 12.94 22.79 -0.96
C GLY A 948 13.41 24.18 -1.40
N CYS A 949 13.88 25.00 -0.45
CA CYS A 949 14.36 26.37 -0.67
C CYS A 949 15.89 26.52 -0.58
N LEU A 950 16.62 25.43 -0.36
CA LEU A 950 18.08 25.40 -0.33
C LEU A 950 18.68 25.83 -1.68
N GLN A 951 19.77 26.60 -1.62
CA GLN A 951 20.52 27.10 -2.78
C GLN A 951 22.01 26.89 -2.55
N THR A 952 22.77 26.66 -3.63
CA THR A 952 24.23 26.43 -3.67
C THR A 952 25.03 27.34 -2.74
N SER A 953 24.73 28.64 -2.71
CA SER A 953 25.41 29.63 -1.87
C SER A 953 25.38 29.34 -0.36
N HIS A 954 24.33 28.66 0.13
CA HIS A 954 24.24 28.25 1.53
C HIS A 954 25.16 27.07 1.87
N LEU A 955 25.60 26.30 0.87
CA LEU A 955 26.57 25.22 1.05
C LEU A 955 28.00 25.69 0.79
N GLU A 956 28.19 26.65 -0.11
CA GLU A 956 29.47 27.36 -0.31
C GLU A 956 29.95 28.02 1.00
N GLU A 957 29.06 28.75 1.71
CA GLU A 957 29.34 29.33 3.05
C GLU A 957 29.84 28.28 4.06
N MET A 958 29.27 27.07 4.05
CA MET A 958 29.70 25.97 4.92
C MET A 958 31.04 25.35 4.48
N CYS A 959 31.31 25.27 3.17
CA CYS A 959 32.58 24.78 2.65
C CYS A 959 33.74 25.75 2.97
N GLU A 960 33.53 27.05 2.82
CA GLU A 960 34.54 28.06 3.20
C GLU A 960 34.87 27.96 4.70
N ARG A 961 33.86 27.76 5.56
CA ARG A 961 34.05 27.49 7.00
C ARG A 961 34.82 26.19 7.27
N MET A 962 34.53 25.11 6.53
CA MET A 962 35.26 23.84 6.62
C MET A 962 36.75 24.00 6.26
N THR A 963 37.07 24.80 5.24
CA THR A 963 38.47 25.03 4.83
C THR A 963 39.22 26.04 5.70
N SER A 964 38.51 26.94 6.39
CA SER A 964 39.12 28.02 7.19
C SER A 964 39.19 27.73 8.70
N SER A 965 38.44 26.76 9.23
CA SER A 965 38.60 26.31 10.61
C SER A 965 39.97 25.68 10.86
N SER A 966 40.46 25.81 12.09
CA SER A 966 41.69 25.18 12.58
C SER A 966 41.44 23.95 13.48
N ASP A 967 40.18 23.59 13.74
CA ASP A 967 39.81 22.39 14.48
C ASP A 967 39.38 21.26 13.52
N GLU A 968 40.20 20.22 13.41
CA GLU A 968 39.91 19.04 12.59
C GLU A 968 38.59 18.33 12.97
N LYS A 969 38.10 18.50 14.21
CA LYS A 969 36.80 17.96 14.64
C LYS A 969 35.64 18.80 14.13
N GLU A 970 35.77 20.13 14.11
CA GLU A 970 34.80 21.01 13.44
C GLU A 970 34.76 20.68 11.94
N LYS A 971 35.94 20.55 11.28
CA LYS A 971 36.04 20.16 9.87
C LYS A 971 35.34 18.84 9.57
N HIS A 972 35.65 17.79 10.33
CA HIS A 972 35.07 16.46 10.07
C HIS A 972 33.55 16.44 10.35
N HIS A 973 33.07 17.21 11.33
CA HIS A 973 31.64 17.35 11.59
C HIS A 973 30.92 18.08 10.46
N ILE A 974 31.48 19.19 9.96
CA ILE A 974 30.97 19.90 8.77
C ILE A 974 30.97 18.97 7.55
N ALA A 975 32.07 18.24 7.31
CA ALA A 975 32.20 17.30 6.21
C ALA A 975 31.12 16.20 6.22
N CYS A 976 30.88 15.58 7.38
CA CYS A 976 29.80 14.59 7.55
C CYS A 976 28.40 15.18 7.34
N HIS A 977 28.16 16.42 7.77
CA HIS A 977 26.88 17.09 7.55
C HIS A 977 26.67 17.40 6.06
N LEU A 978 27.67 17.96 5.38
CA LEU A 978 27.64 18.26 3.95
C LEU A 978 27.45 16.99 3.09
N GLU A 979 28.11 15.88 3.40
CA GLU A 979 27.88 14.58 2.76
C GLU A 979 26.41 14.18 2.85
N SER A 980 25.85 14.17 4.06
CA SER A 980 24.45 13.81 4.31
C SER A 980 23.44 14.78 3.66
N VAL A 981 23.74 16.08 3.58
CA VAL A 981 22.89 17.09 2.93
C VAL A 981 22.91 16.92 1.41
N LEU A 982 24.10 16.84 0.80
CA LEU A 982 24.26 16.65 -0.64
C LEU A 982 23.68 15.30 -1.12
N TRP A 983 23.77 14.25 -0.30
CA TRP A 983 23.15 12.96 -0.61
C TRP A 983 21.62 13.04 -0.73
N ARG A 984 20.99 13.95 0.03
CA ARG A 984 19.52 14.13 0.11
C ARG A 984 18.97 15.28 -0.74
N SER A 985 19.81 16.24 -1.16
CA SER A 985 19.39 17.42 -1.91
C SER A 985 19.35 17.21 -3.42
N SER A 986 18.65 18.11 -4.13
CA SER A 986 18.52 18.06 -5.60
C SER A 986 19.89 18.17 -6.29
N PRO A 987 20.10 17.52 -7.46
CA PRO A 987 21.31 17.69 -8.26
C PRO A 987 21.65 19.14 -8.61
N ASP A 988 20.65 20.02 -8.69
CA ASP A 988 20.79 21.44 -9.02
C ASP A 988 21.50 22.27 -7.93
N ILE A 989 21.66 21.70 -6.72
CA ILE A 989 22.28 22.34 -5.56
C ILE A 989 23.69 21.76 -5.37
N SER A 990 24.72 22.58 -5.46
CA SER A 990 26.14 22.18 -5.45
C SER A 990 26.94 22.81 -4.31
N LEU A 991 28.22 22.46 -4.18
CA LEU A 991 29.23 23.16 -3.35
C LEU A 991 30.00 24.24 -4.12
N GLY A 992 29.53 24.66 -5.30
CA GLY A 992 30.29 25.56 -6.17
C GLY A 992 31.46 24.87 -6.88
N THR A 993 32.68 25.11 -6.42
CA THR A 993 33.93 24.75 -7.12
C THR A 993 34.35 23.28 -6.93
N PRO A 994 35.11 22.68 -7.87
CA PRO A 994 35.71 21.36 -7.69
C PRO A 994 36.61 21.25 -6.44
N ASP A 995 37.37 22.29 -6.08
CA ASP A 995 38.22 22.24 -4.88
C ASP A 995 37.42 22.12 -3.58
N HIS A 996 36.21 22.68 -3.48
CA HIS A 996 35.35 22.47 -2.31
C HIS A 996 34.96 21.00 -2.14
N TYR A 997 34.68 20.31 -3.26
CA TYR A 997 34.41 18.88 -3.29
C TYR A 997 35.66 18.02 -3.04
N LYS A 998 36.83 18.43 -3.54
CA LYS A 998 38.11 17.78 -3.29
C LYS A 998 38.43 17.82 -1.79
N ASN A 999 38.30 19.00 -1.18
CA ASN A 999 38.55 19.22 0.23
C ASN A 999 37.53 18.45 1.10
N LEU A 1000 36.27 18.33 0.66
CA LEU A 1000 35.29 17.45 1.31
C LEU A 1000 35.74 15.98 1.31
N LEU A 1001 36.17 15.45 0.16
CA LEU A 1001 36.69 14.07 0.07
C LEU A 1001 37.90 13.88 0.99
N ILE A 1002 38.86 14.81 0.98
CA ILE A 1002 40.07 14.76 1.80
C ILE A 1002 39.72 14.82 3.30
N CYS A 1003 38.79 15.68 3.74
CA CYS A 1003 38.35 15.77 5.15
C CYS A 1003 37.50 14.57 5.63
N LEU A 1004 36.82 13.87 4.71
CA LEU A 1004 36.16 12.59 5.01
C LEU A 1004 37.18 11.46 5.15
N LEU A 1005 38.24 11.46 4.31
CA LEU A 1005 39.33 10.48 4.37
C LEU A 1005 40.26 10.71 5.57
N SER A 1006 40.57 11.95 5.94
CA SER A 1006 41.46 12.27 7.07
C SER A 1006 40.86 12.01 8.45
N GLY A 1007 39.52 12.09 8.58
CA GLY A 1007 38.80 11.86 9.85
C GLY A 1007 38.88 10.44 10.41
N LEU A 1008 39.51 9.51 9.68
CA LEU A 1008 39.78 8.13 10.07
C LEU A 1008 40.41 7.96 11.46
N GLN A 1009 41.16 8.95 11.96
CA GLN A 1009 41.93 8.78 13.18
C GLN A 1009 41.11 8.88 14.48
N GLU A 1010 39.90 9.48 14.50
CA GLU A 1010 39.16 9.65 15.78
C GLU A 1010 37.62 9.46 15.81
N LEU A 1011 36.82 9.67 14.75
CA LEU A 1011 35.35 9.80 14.92
C LEU A 1011 34.47 9.02 13.91
N ASN A 1012 33.88 7.89 14.34
CA ASN A 1012 32.84 7.16 13.61
C ASN A 1012 31.86 6.51 14.61
N LEU A 1013 30.58 6.89 14.67
CA LEU A 1013 29.60 6.34 15.65
C LEU A 1013 28.11 6.44 15.17
N ASP A 1014 27.29 5.40 15.44
CA ASP A 1014 25.81 5.32 15.32
C ASP A 1014 25.20 4.36 16.38
N VAL A 1015 23.89 4.37 16.66
CA VAL A 1015 23.31 3.85 17.93
C VAL A 1015 22.66 2.46 17.84
N VAL A 1016 23.21 1.47 18.57
CA VAL A 1016 22.62 0.13 18.78
C VAL A 1016 22.35 -0.10 20.28
N LEU A 1017 21.14 -0.59 20.63
CA LEU A 1017 20.68 -0.78 22.03
C LEU A 1017 20.81 0.47 22.93
N GLY A 1018 20.95 1.66 22.34
CA GLY A 1018 21.17 2.92 23.05
C GLY A 1018 22.64 3.26 23.34
N GLU A 1019 23.59 2.52 22.79
CA GLU A 1019 25.05 2.77 22.83
C GLU A 1019 25.59 3.02 21.42
N ASN A 1020 26.69 3.77 21.29
CA ASN A 1020 27.28 4.11 20.00
C ASN A 1020 28.21 2.99 19.45
N VAL A 1021 28.26 2.82 18.13
CA VAL A 1021 28.93 1.74 17.36
C VAL A 1021 29.56 2.31 16.08
N HIS A 1022 30.76 1.87 15.68
CA HIS A 1022 31.52 2.51 14.60
C HIS A 1022 31.04 2.14 13.17
N ILE A 1023 30.63 3.14 12.38
CA ILE A 1023 30.43 3.02 10.92
C ILE A 1023 31.80 3.06 10.22
N THR A 1024 32.03 2.22 9.19
CA THR A 1024 33.30 2.19 8.45
C THR A 1024 33.39 3.28 7.36
N LEU A 1025 34.61 3.76 7.10
CA LEU A 1025 34.89 4.82 6.12
C LEU A 1025 34.36 4.51 4.71
N LEU A 1026 34.53 3.27 4.26
CA LEU A 1026 34.27 2.87 2.87
C LEU A 1026 32.83 3.17 2.44
N THR A 1027 31.88 3.01 3.37
CA THR A 1027 30.46 3.33 3.19
C THR A 1027 30.22 4.84 3.03
N ARG A 1028 30.91 5.69 3.78
CA ARG A 1028 30.85 7.16 3.62
C ARG A 1028 31.45 7.61 2.30
N PHE A 1029 32.62 7.07 1.94
CA PHE A 1029 33.33 7.44 0.73
C PHE A 1029 32.52 7.17 -0.55
N LYS A 1030 31.84 6.01 -0.61
CA LYS A 1030 30.95 5.64 -1.72
C LYS A 1030 29.80 6.64 -1.91
N ARG A 1031 29.14 7.08 -0.82
CA ARG A 1031 28.05 8.07 -0.86
C ARG A 1031 28.53 9.42 -1.41
N CYS A 1032 29.74 9.85 -1.03
CA CYS A 1032 30.30 11.10 -1.55
C CYS A 1032 30.57 11.03 -3.07
N LEU A 1033 31.13 9.92 -3.58
CA LEU A 1033 31.33 9.73 -5.03
C LEU A 1033 30.02 9.71 -5.82
N GLU A 1034 29.00 8.99 -5.33
CA GLU A 1034 27.69 8.96 -5.97
C GLU A 1034 26.98 10.33 -5.93
N SER A 1035 27.28 11.16 -4.92
CA SER A 1035 26.81 12.54 -4.81
C SER A 1035 27.48 13.49 -5.82
N LEU A 1036 28.78 13.29 -6.10
CA LEU A 1036 29.55 14.02 -7.11
C LEU A 1036 29.07 13.71 -8.53
N TRP A 1037 28.86 12.42 -8.82
CA TRP A 1037 28.40 11.95 -10.12
C TRP A 1037 27.05 12.56 -10.52
N LYS A 1038 26.09 12.62 -9.59
CA LYS A 1038 24.78 13.26 -9.78
C LYS A 1038 24.88 14.73 -10.18
N ARG A 1039 25.98 15.42 -9.83
CA ARG A 1039 26.13 16.88 -9.93
C ARG A 1039 27.07 17.35 -11.04
N GLN A 1040 27.66 16.42 -11.81
CA GLN A 1040 28.59 16.72 -12.91
C GLN A 1040 29.75 17.66 -12.50
N VAL A 1041 30.19 17.55 -11.23
CA VAL A 1041 31.48 18.10 -10.79
C VAL A 1041 32.58 17.46 -11.64
N ILE A 1042 33.69 18.15 -11.90
CA ILE A 1042 34.83 17.60 -12.65
C ILE A 1042 36.13 18.06 -11.96
N PHE A 1043 37.00 17.12 -11.60
CA PHE A 1043 38.31 17.42 -11.00
C PHE A 1043 39.41 17.53 -12.07
N SER A 1044 40.45 18.34 -11.85
CA SER A 1044 41.68 18.25 -12.65
C SER A 1044 42.43 16.94 -12.35
N VAL A 1045 43.38 16.58 -13.23
CA VAL A 1045 44.24 15.40 -13.00
C VAL A 1045 45.06 15.56 -11.71
N ASP A 1046 45.60 16.75 -11.49
CA ASP A 1046 46.44 17.08 -10.33
C ASP A 1046 45.63 17.03 -9.03
N GLN A 1047 44.40 17.56 -9.04
CA GLN A 1047 43.45 17.48 -7.92
C GLN A 1047 43.12 16.02 -7.53
N MET A 1048 43.12 15.10 -8.50
CA MET A 1048 42.94 13.67 -8.19
C MET A 1048 44.22 12.99 -7.72
N TYR A 1049 45.40 13.40 -8.19
CA TYR A 1049 46.65 12.93 -7.59
C TYR A 1049 46.76 13.31 -6.12
N GLU A 1050 46.34 14.53 -5.71
CA GLU A 1050 46.24 14.92 -4.30
C GLU A 1050 45.33 13.98 -3.47
N VAL A 1051 44.21 13.54 -4.04
CA VAL A 1051 43.28 12.59 -3.39
C VAL A 1051 43.89 11.17 -3.32
N PHE A 1052 44.58 10.71 -4.37
CA PHE A 1052 45.27 9.41 -4.35
C PHE A 1052 46.46 9.39 -3.37
N ASP A 1053 47.26 10.45 -3.30
CA ASP A 1053 48.37 10.55 -2.32
C ASP A 1053 47.85 10.56 -0.88
N ALA A 1054 46.76 11.28 -0.60
CA ALA A 1054 46.11 11.24 0.72
C ALA A 1054 45.61 9.82 1.09
N VAL A 1055 45.18 9.02 0.11
CA VAL A 1055 44.85 7.60 0.32
C VAL A 1055 46.11 6.77 0.55
N LEU A 1056 47.15 6.91 -0.27
CA LEU A 1056 48.36 6.08 -0.25
C LEU A 1056 49.28 6.34 0.96
N LEU A 1057 49.38 7.60 1.41
CA LEU A 1057 50.28 8.00 2.50
C LEU A 1057 49.59 8.02 3.88
N GLY A 1058 48.25 7.99 3.91
CA GLY A 1058 47.46 8.09 5.15
C GLY A 1058 46.89 6.78 5.71
N ASN A 1059 46.99 5.65 4.99
CA ASN A 1059 46.18 4.44 5.24
C ASN A 1059 46.96 3.13 5.16
N ASP A 1060 46.36 2.05 5.69
CA ASP A 1060 46.87 0.68 5.54
C ASP A 1060 46.55 0.07 4.15
N TYR A 1061 47.28 -1.01 3.82
CA TYR A 1061 47.15 -1.78 2.57
C TYR A 1061 45.70 -2.19 2.24
N SER A 1062 44.93 -2.66 3.23
CA SER A 1062 43.59 -3.22 3.02
C SER A 1062 42.57 -2.10 2.81
N THR A 1063 42.64 -1.03 3.62
CA THR A 1063 41.83 0.17 3.42
C THR A 1063 42.15 0.85 2.09
N GLY A 1064 43.44 0.97 1.73
CA GLY A 1064 43.89 1.49 0.44
C GLY A 1064 43.33 0.68 -0.74
N CYS A 1065 43.51 -0.65 -0.75
CA CYS A 1065 42.93 -1.55 -1.75
C CYS A 1065 41.42 -1.36 -1.89
N ARG A 1066 40.69 -1.28 -0.77
CA ARG A 1066 39.23 -1.13 -0.76
C ARG A 1066 38.79 0.23 -1.33
N VAL A 1067 39.44 1.32 -0.96
CA VAL A 1067 39.13 2.67 -1.50
C VAL A 1067 39.44 2.73 -3.00
N VAL A 1068 40.58 2.21 -3.43
CA VAL A 1068 40.96 2.12 -4.85
C VAL A 1068 39.97 1.26 -5.64
N GLN A 1069 39.53 0.11 -5.12
CA GLN A 1069 38.46 -0.72 -5.73
C GLN A 1069 37.10 -0.02 -5.84
N VAL A 1070 36.80 0.98 -5.01
CA VAL A 1070 35.60 1.82 -5.16
C VAL A 1070 35.83 2.88 -6.24
N MET A 1071 37.00 3.51 -6.30
CA MET A 1071 37.39 4.45 -7.35
C MET A 1071 37.42 3.81 -8.75
N CYS A 1072 37.83 2.53 -8.86
CA CYS A 1072 37.79 1.72 -10.07
C CYS A 1072 36.43 1.70 -10.79
N LYS A 1073 35.32 1.86 -10.06
CA LYS A 1073 33.96 1.60 -10.56
C LYS A 1073 33.40 2.70 -11.46
N GLY A 1074 34.23 3.65 -11.88
CA GLY A 1074 33.96 4.52 -13.03
C GLY A 1074 33.10 5.76 -12.73
N HIS A 1075 32.95 6.14 -11.46
CA HIS A 1075 32.13 7.28 -11.03
C HIS A 1075 32.94 8.52 -10.62
N LEU A 1076 34.21 8.60 -11.04
CA LEU A 1076 35.11 9.72 -10.73
C LEU A 1076 35.27 10.62 -11.97
N PRO A 1077 34.70 11.83 -11.98
CA PRO A 1077 34.74 12.73 -13.13
C PRO A 1077 36.04 13.55 -13.19
N LEU A 1078 36.75 13.48 -14.31
CA LEU A 1078 38.06 14.12 -14.52
C LEU A 1078 38.09 15.02 -15.77
N GLU A 1079 38.79 16.14 -15.65
CA GLU A 1079 38.93 17.18 -16.66
C GLU A 1079 39.85 16.74 -17.80
N GLY A 1080 39.56 17.20 -19.02
CA GLY A 1080 40.41 16.95 -20.17
C GLY A 1080 40.36 15.52 -20.75
N PHE A 1081 39.51 14.62 -20.25
CA PHE A 1081 39.29 13.27 -20.84
C PHE A 1081 38.11 13.18 -21.81
N THR A 1082 37.41 14.29 -22.08
CA THR A 1082 36.15 14.34 -22.83
C THR A 1082 36.27 14.01 -24.33
N CYS A 1083 37.48 13.85 -24.87
CA CYS A 1083 37.70 13.58 -26.30
C CYS A 1083 37.34 12.15 -26.74
N HIS A 1084 37.23 11.18 -25.83
CA HIS A 1084 36.80 9.81 -26.16
C HIS A 1084 36.11 9.16 -24.95
N PRO A 1085 34.89 8.59 -25.09
CA PRO A 1085 34.06 8.20 -23.94
C PRO A 1085 34.69 7.14 -23.02
N ASN A 1086 35.60 6.31 -23.55
CA ASN A 1086 36.29 5.29 -22.77
C ASN A 1086 37.57 5.81 -22.07
N ALA A 1087 38.07 7.00 -22.40
CA ALA A 1087 39.38 7.47 -21.95
C ALA A 1087 39.46 7.63 -20.42
N LEU A 1088 38.39 8.13 -19.79
CA LEU A 1088 38.28 8.28 -18.34
C LEU A 1088 38.17 6.94 -17.60
N PRO A 1089 37.22 6.03 -17.94
CA PRO A 1089 37.23 4.67 -17.41
C PRO A 1089 38.58 3.97 -17.58
N TYR A 1090 39.24 4.14 -18.73
CA TYR A 1090 40.54 3.54 -19.01
C TYR A 1090 41.67 4.11 -18.14
N PHE A 1091 41.72 5.43 -17.91
CA PHE A 1091 42.70 6.06 -17.01
C PHE A 1091 42.52 5.57 -15.56
N LEU A 1092 41.30 5.61 -15.03
CA LEU A 1092 41.00 5.13 -13.67
C LEU A 1092 41.29 3.63 -13.53
N HIS A 1093 40.90 2.82 -14.51
CA HIS A 1093 41.16 1.39 -14.54
C HIS A 1093 42.65 1.08 -14.58
N TRP A 1094 43.46 1.79 -15.38
CA TRP A 1094 44.91 1.55 -15.45
C TRP A 1094 45.68 2.06 -14.23
N ASN A 1095 45.41 3.27 -13.73
CA ASN A 1095 46.06 3.73 -12.50
C ASN A 1095 45.74 2.79 -11.33
N SER A 1096 44.46 2.44 -11.17
CA SER A 1096 44.04 1.53 -10.10
C SER A 1096 44.53 0.09 -10.30
N LEU A 1097 44.68 -0.39 -11.55
CA LEU A 1097 45.33 -1.67 -11.83
C LEU A 1097 46.82 -1.64 -11.52
N ILE A 1098 47.53 -0.54 -11.74
CA ILE A 1098 48.96 -0.43 -11.38
C ILE A 1098 49.10 -0.40 -9.85
N THR A 1099 48.22 0.32 -9.15
CA THR A 1099 48.16 0.30 -7.69
C THR A 1099 47.84 -1.10 -7.17
N LEU A 1100 46.84 -1.77 -7.73
CA LEU A 1100 46.46 -3.13 -7.34
C LEU A 1100 47.50 -4.19 -7.76
N GLU A 1101 48.16 -4.11 -8.91
CA GLU A 1101 49.25 -5.00 -9.30
C GLU A 1101 50.48 -4.80 -8.41
N SER A 1102 50.84 -3.56 -8.04
CA SER A 1102 51.94 -3.29 -7.10
C SER A 1102 51.66 -3.82 -5.69
N LEU A 1103 50.41 -3.77 -5.26
CA LEU A 1103 49.96 -4.32 -3.98
C LEU A 1103 49.83 -5.86 -4.06
N GLU A 1104 49.27 -6.39 -5.14
CA GLU A 1104 49.09 -7.82 -5.37
C GLU A 1104 50.41 -8.54 -5.68
N GLU A 1105 51.45 -7.91 -6.22
CA GLU A 1105 52.81 -8.51 -6.26
C GLU A 1105 53.37 -8.71 -4.85
N VAL A 1106 53.18 -7.74 -3.94
CA VAL A 1106 53.54 -7.88 -2.51
C VAL A 1106 52.75 -9.02 -1.84
N GLN A 1107 51.51 -9.28 -2.28
CA GLN A 1107 50.67 -10.37 -1.77
C GLN A 1107 50.95 -11.73 -2.43
N GLN A 1108 51.21 -11.79 -3.73
CA GLN A 1108 51.53 -13.00 -4.48
C GLN A 1108 52.92 -13.54 -4.12
N ALA A 1109 53.87 -12.66 -3.76
CA ALA A 1109 55.13 -13.07 -3.14
C ALA A 1109 54.96 -13.86 -1.83
N VAL A 1110 53.82 -13.70 -1.14
CA VAL A 1110 53.43 -14.47 0.05
C VAL A 1110 52.61 -15.72 -0.33
N ILE A 1111 51.69 -15.60 -1.29
CA ILE A 1111 50.71 -16.65 -1.65
C ILE A 1111 51.25 -17.70 -2.63
N ALA A 1112 52.32 -17.44 -3.40
CA ALA A 1112 52.89 -18.35 -4.41
C ALA A 1112 53.53 -19.66 -3.87
N SER A 1113 53.17 -20.06 -2.65
CA SER A 1113 53.55 -21.30 -1.98
C SER A 1113 52.51 -22.46 -2.13
N GLN A 1114 51.41 -22.30 -2.92
CA GLN A 1114 50.24 -23.25 -2.98
C GLN A 1114 49.58 -23.44 -4.40
N GLY A 1115 48.42 -24.15 -4.50
CA GLY A 1115 47.64 -24.48 -5.73
C GLY A 1115 46.22 -25.05 -5.40
N VAL A 1116 45.39 -25.71 -6.24
CA VAL A 1116 45.40 -26.27 -7.64
C VAL A 1116 43.92 -26.40 -8.17
N TYR A 1117 43.65 -26.66 -9.47
CA TYR A 1117 42.31 -26.65 -10.12
C TYR A 1117 42.11 -27.67 -11.30
N SER A 1118 40.87 -27.95 -11.80
CA SER A 1118 40.52 -28.23 -13.25
C SER A 1118 38.99 -28.45 -13.62
N PRO A 1119 38.48 -28.08 -14.83
CA PRO A 1119 37.08 -28.30 -15.36
C PRO A 1119 36.99 -28.91 -16.81
N HIS A 1120 35.87 -28.78 -17.58
CA HIS A 1120 35.68 -28.81 -19.08
C HIS A 1120 34.14 -28.65 -19.47
N ARG A 1121 33.52 -28.76 -20.68
CA ARG A 1121 33.83 -29.32 -22.04
C ARG A 1121 32.86 -28.79 -23.17
N ILE A 1122 33.27 -28.79 -24.47
CA ILE A 1122 32.46 -28.65 -25.75
C ILE A 1122 33.05 -29.64 -26.83
N THR A 1123 32.44 -29.87 -28.01
CA THR A 1123 32.88 -30.85 -29.06
C THR A 1123 32.83 -30.38 -30.54
N ALA A 1124 33.63 -30.98 -31.44
CA ALA A 1124 33.71 -30.71 -32.90
C ALA A 1124 34.36 -31.89 -33.68
N GLU A 1125 34.13 -32.02 -35.01
CA GLU A 1125 34.67 -33.11 -35.87
C GLU A 1125 35.14 -32.62 -37.27
N ALA A 1126 35.84 -33.48 -38.05
CA ALA A 1126 36.39 -33.15 -39.37
C ALA A 1126 36.47 -34.34 -40.35
N THR A 1127 36.37 -34.09 -41.66
CA THR A 1127 36.44 -35.09 -42.75
C THR A 1127 37.17 -34.55 -44.00
N PRO A 1128 37.84 -35.37 -44.83
CA PRO A 1128 38.45 -34.91 -46.09
C PRO A 1128 37.41 -34.73 -47.22
N CYS A 1129 37.62 -33.74 -48.10
CA CYS A 1129 36.69 -33.45 -49.20
C CYS A 1129 37.33 -33.52 -50.61
N SER A 1130 38.62 -33.21 -50.73
CA SER A 1130 39.42 -33.37 -51.95
C SER A 1130 40.87 -33.69 -51.57
N GLU A 1131 41.76 -33.98 -52.53
CA GLU A 1131 43.20 -34.17 -52.19
C GLU A 1131 43.88 -32.93 -51.59
N GLN A 1132 43.26 -31.74 -51.65
CA GLN A 1132 43.81 -30.51 -51.06
C GLN A 1132 42.88 -29.81 -50.06
N GLU A 1133 41.71 -30.38 -49.73
CA GLU A 1133 40.76 -29.73 -48.79
C GLU A 1133 40.27 -30.67 -47.69
N LEU A 1134 40.22 -30.14 -46.46
CA LEU A 1134 39.45 -30.71 -45.35
C LEU A 1134 38.11 -29.97 -45.21
N LYS A 1135 37.13 -30.64 -44.61
CA LYS A 1135 35.79 -30.15 -44.33
C LYS A 1135 35.50 -30.35 -42.85
N PHE A 1136 35.28 -29.26 -42.12
CA PHE A 1136 35.04 -29.28 -40.67
C PHE A 1136 33.56 -29.17 -40.37
N THR A 1137 33.06 -30.05 -39.50
CA THR A 1137 31.65 -30.16 -39.16
C THR A 1137 31.48 -29.94 -37.65
N LEU A 1138 30.84 -28.83 -37.30
CA LEU A 1138 30.60 -28.42 -35.91
C LEU A 1138 29.20 -28.82 -35.46
N VAL A 1139 29.11 -29.65 -34.41
CA VAL A 1139 27.84 -30.11 -33.83
C VAL A 1139 27.65 -29.44 -32.48
N ILE A 1140 26.81 -28.39 -32.46
CA ILE A 1140 26.51 -27.62 -31.24
C ILE A 1140 25.20 -28.12 -30.61
N THR A 1141 25.30 -28.74 -29.45
CA THR A 1141 24.14 -29.12 -28.62
C THR A 1141 23.73 -27.99 -27.66
N ARG A 1142 22.45 -27.96 -27.31
CA ARG A 1142 21.72 -26.72 -26.99
C ARG A 1142 21.99 -26.13 -25.59
N GLY A 1143 22.91 -25.17 -25.51
CA GLY A 1143 22.81 -24.03 -24.59
C GLY A 1143 22.23 -22.82 -25.35
N THR A 1144 21.11 -22.25 -24.90
CA THR A 1144 20.34 -21.30 -25.73
C THR A 1144 20.82 -19.86 -25.67
N GLN A 1145 21.66 -19.45 -26.62
CA GLN A 1145 21.59 -18.11 -27.23
C GLN A 1145 21.73 -18.19 -28.76
N SER A 1146 21.15 -17.23 -29.47
CA SER A 1146 21.08 -17.21 -30.94
C SER A 1146 22.38 -16.72 -31.56
N PHE A 1147 23.11 -17.58 -32.26
CA PHE A 1147 24.28 -17.17 -33.03
C PHE A 1147 23.87 -16.45 -34.33
N ARG A 1148 24.41 -15.25 -34.57
CA ARG A 1148 24.42 -14.61 -35.89
C ARG A 1148 25.86 -14.54 -36.37
N VAL A 1149 26.15 -15.10 -37.53
CA VAL A 1149 27.50 -15.04 -38.12
C VAL A 1149 27.76 -13.65 -38.67
N ARG A 1150 28.51 -12.83 -37.92
CA ARG A 1150 29.41 -11.80 -38.45
C ARG A 1150 30.69 -11.82 -37.63
N ASP A 1151 31.82 -11.84 -38.34
CA ASP A 1151 33.17 -11.44 -37.91
C ASP A 1151 33.77 -12.15 -36.68
N GLY A 1152 34.12 -13.42 -36.89
CA GLY A 1152 35.46 -13.94 -36.55
C GLY A 1152 35.85 -14.13 -35.07
N VAL A 1153 35.64 -15.35 -34.55
CA VAL A 1153 36.39 -15.84 -33.38
C VAL A 1153 37.60 -16.65 -33.86
N ALA A 1154 38.82 -16.15 -33.63
CA ALA A 1154 40.05 -16.85 -33.97
C ALA A 1154 40.60 -17.63 -32.77
N LEU A 1155 40.66 -18.96 -32.90
CA LEU A 1155 41.47 -19.82 -32.04
C LEU A 1155 42.96 -19.58 -32.37
N SER A 1156 43.85 -19.65 -31.37
CA SER A 1156 45.29 -19.43 -31.57
C SER A 1156 46.00 -20.68 -32.12
N ARG A 1157 47.17 -20.63 -32.76
CA ARG A 1157 48.27 -19.63 -32.76
C ARG A 1157 48.84 -19.47 -34.18
N SER A 1158 49.42 -18.30 -34.47
CA SER A 1158 50.22 -17.95 -35.67
C SER A 1158 49.52 -18.03 -37.05
N ASP A 1159 49.36 -16.85 -37.67
CA ASP A 1159 49.27 -16.58 -39.12
C ASP A 1159 48.21 -17.27 -39.99
N ILE A 1160 47.09 -17.70 -39.40
CA ILE A 1160 45.83 -17.97 -40.14
C ILE A 1160 45.14 -16.68 -40.62
N SER A 1161 45.49 -15.52 -40.06
CA SER A 1161 44.84 -14.20 -40.23
C SER A 1161 44.95 -13.54 -41.61
N LYS A 1162 45.31 -14.29 -42.66
CA LYS A 1162 45.47 -13.82 -44.05
C LYS A 1162 44.83 -14.76 -45.09
N ARG A 1163 43.91 -15.63 -44.68
CA ARG A 1163 43.10 -16.46 -45.60
C ARG A 1163 41.62 -16.26 -45.31
N GLU A 1164 40.86 -16.01 -46.37
CA GLU A 1164 39.40 -16.02 -46.35
C GLU A 1164 38.90 -17.46 -46.59
N TYR A 1165 37.80 -17.84 -45.95
CA TYR A 1165 37.21 -19.17 -46.05
C TYR A 1165 35.69 -19.07 -46.23
N ILE A 1166 35.13 -19.97 -47.03
CA ILE A 1166 33.68 -20.05 -47.27
C ILE A 1166 33.15 -21.26 -46.48
N GLY A 1167 32.12 -21.03 -45.66
CA GLY A 1167 31.38 -22.07 -44.96
C GLY A 1167 29.94 -22.12 -45.45
N GLU A 1168 29.41 -23.31 -45.65
CA GLU A 1168 28.05 -23.55 -46.14
C GLU A 1168 27.22 -24.28 -45.07
N VAL A 1169 25.93 -23.99 -45.00
CA VAL A 1169 25.00 -24.65 -44.07
C VAL A 1169 24.42 -25.87 -44.77
N ALA A 1170 25.04 -27.04 -44.55
CA ALA A 1170 24.67 -28.26 -45.24
C ALA A 1170 23.35 -28.88 -44.77
N GLU A 1171 23.04 -28.80 -43.47
CA GLU A 1171 21.77 -29.28 -42.92
C GLU A 1171 21.34 -28.52 -41.67
N ILE A 1172 20.01 -28.35 -41.51
CA ILE A 1172 19.38 -27.91 -40.27
C ILE A 1172 18.31 -28.93 -39.89
N CYS A 1173 18.64 -29.83 -38.97
CA CYS A 1173 17.73 -30.89 -38.51
C CYS A 1173 17.29 -30.61 -37.05
N GLY A 1174 16.15 -29.91 -36.93
CA GLY A 1174 15.59 -29.53 -35.63
C GLY A 1174 16.44 -28.50 -34.87
N THR A 1175 16.92 -28.86 -33.69
CA THR A 1175 17.73 -27.98 -32.82
C THR A 1175 19.24 -28.13 -32.99
N ILE A 1176 19.70 -28.93 -33.96
CA ILE A 1176 21.12 -29.08 -34.29
C ILE A 1176 21.40 -28.27 -35.57
N LEU A 1177 22.37 -27.36 -35.49
CA LEU A 1177 22.89 -26.62 -36.64
C LEU A 1177 24.19 -27.29 -37.08
N THR A 1178 24.23 -27.77 -38.32
CA THR A 1178 25.42 -28.39 -38.92
C THR A 1178 26.03 -27.39 -39.91
N VAL A 1179 27.15 -26.77 -39.54
CA VAL A 1179 27.90 -25.86 -40.41
C VAL A 1179 29.14 -26.58 -40.92
N ASP A 1180 29.34 -26.54 -42.23
CA ASP A 1180 30.43 -27.20 -42.93
C ASP A 1180 31.41 -26.15 -43.49
N ILE A 1181 32.65 -26.18 -43.01
CA ILE A 1181 33.70 -25.20 -43.35
C ILE A 1181 34.78 -25.89 -44.18
N VAL A 1182 35.02 -25.42 -45.41
CA VAL A 1182 36.05 -25.97 -46.30
C VAL A 1182 37.39 -25.27 -46.04
N TRP A 1183 38.42 -26.07 -45.78
CA TRP A 1183 39.76 -25.64 -45.40
C TRP A 1183 40.79 -26.14 -46.43
N PRO A 1184 41.30 -25.27 -47.32
CA PRO A 1184 42.39 -25.61 -48.24
C PRO A 1184 43.72 -25.85 -47.49
N THR A 1185 44.12 -27.11 -47.44
CA THR A 1185 45.46 -27.57 -47.05
C THR A 1185 46.36 -27.63 -48.28
N SER A 1186 47.53 -27.00 -48.25
CA SER A 1186 48.57 -27.28 -49.25
C SER A 1186 48.95 -28.77 -49.21
N SER A 1187 49.29 -29.35 -50.35
CA SER A 1187 49.60 -30.79 -50.49
C SER A 1187 50.61 -31.33 -49.48
N ASP A 1188 51.51 -30.48 -49.02
CA ASP A 1188 52.67 -30.83 -48.21
C ASP A 1188 52.46 -30.55 -46.70
N ASP A 1189 51.23 -30.19 -46.28
CA ASP A 1189 50.91 -29.86 -44.89
C ASP A 1189 50.64 -31.11 -44.02
N SER A 1190 51.67 -31.51 -43.27
CA SER A 1190 51.65 -32.67 -42.36
C SER A 1190 50.74 -32.52 -41.13
N SER A 1191 50.13 -31.36 -40.89
CA SER A 1191 49.12 -31.21 -39.82
C SER A 1191 47.84 -32.00 -40.10
N ARG A 1192 47.55 -32.30 -41.38
CA ARG A 1192 46.28 -32.83 -41.86
C ARG A 1192 45.84 -34.16 -41.20
N GLU A 1193 46.76 -35.09 -40.96
CA GLU A 1193 46.45 -36.34 -40.25
C GLU A 1193 46.18 -36.17 -38.76
N ASN A 1194 46.80 -35.16 -38.13
CA ASN A 1194 46.70 -34.93 -36.69
C ASN A 1194 45.37 -34.25 -36.32
N ILE A 1195 44.90 -33.33 -37.18
CA ILE A 1195 43.65 -32.60 -36.96
C ILE A 1195 42.43 -33.55 -36.98
N LEU A 1196 42.46 -34.59 -37.80
CA LEU A 1196 41.41 -35.61 -37.92
C LEU A 1196 41.24 -36.51 -36.66
N LYS A 1197 42.01 -36.31 -35.58
CA LYS A 1197 42.09 -37.25 -34.43
C LYS A 1197 42.05 -36.59 -33.04
N GLY A 1198 41.84 -35.28 -32.89
CA GLY A 1198 42.04 -34.53 -31.63
C GLY A 1198 40.83 -33.76 -31.05
N SER A 1199 40.81 -33.56 -29.72
CA SER A 1199 39.85 -32.72 -28.96
C SER A 1199 40.54 -31.50 -28.30
N TRP A 1200 39.83 -30.37 -28.11
CA TRP A 1200 40.44 -29.04 -27.91
C TRP A 1200 39.79 -28.18 -26.79
N TYR A 1201 40.58 -27.43 -25.98
CA TYR A 1201 40.15 -26.56 -24.84
C TYR A 1201 41.09 -25.33 -24.60
N LEU A 1202 40.72 -24.31 -23.78
CA LEU A 1202 41.49 -23.03 -23.56
C LEU A 1202 41.34 -22.35 -22.16
N TYR A 1203 42.42 -21.78 -21.58
CA TYR A 1203 42.45 -20.79 -20.45
C TYR A 1203 43.76 -19.89 -20.43
N LYS A 1204 43.99 -18.99 -19.45
CA LYS A 1204 44.96 -17.83 -19.58
C LYS A 1204 45.72 -17.34 -18.31
N PHE A 1205 46.67 -16.40 -18.50
CA PHE A 1205 47.66 -15.89 -17.51
C PHE A 1205 48.11 -14.42 -17.79
N PRO A 1206 48.60 -13.63 -16.80
CA PRO A 1206 49.16 -12.25 -16.95
C PRO A 1206 50.63 -12.18 -17.45
N SER A 1207 51.21 -10.97 -17.66
CA SER A 1207 52.61 -10.77 -18.17
C SER A 1207 53.07 -9.28 -18.32
N LEU A 1208 54.32 -9.08 -18.83
CA LEU A 1208 54.93 -7.87 -19.47
C LEU A 1208 53.99 -6.94 -20.27
N VAL A 1209 52.85 -7.46 -20.67
CA VAL A 1209 51.70 -6.74 -21.21
C VAL A 1209 51.23 -5.58 -20.29
N GLY A 1210 51.35 -5.67 -18.96
CA GLY A 1210 51.00 -4.58 -18.03
C GLY A 1210 51.79 -3.29 -18.30
N TYR A 1211 53.11 -3.34 -18.14
CA TYR A 1211 54.04 -2.24 -18.48
C TYR A 1211 53.82 -1.69 -19.91
N ARG A 1212 53.68 -2.58 -20.90
CA ARG A 1212 53.42 -2.17 -22.29
C ARG A 1212 52.05 -1.52 -22.49
N ARG A 1213 51.02 -1.93 -21.75
CA ARG A 1213 49.68 -1.30 -21.80
C ARG A 1213 49.65 0.04 -21.10
N THR A 1214 50.35 0.21 -19.98
CA THR A 1214 50.50 1.53 -19.32
C THR A 1214 51.17 2.53 -20.27
N SER A 1215 52.31 2.14 -20.87
CA SER A 1215 53.00 2.98 -21.86
C SER A 1215 52.13 3.26 -23.09
N ALA A 1216 51.40 2.27 -23.62
CA ALA A 1216 50.50 2.45 -24.76
C ALA A 1216 49.24 3.27 -24.42
N ALA A 1217 48.70 3.16 -23.20
CA ALA A 1217 47.55 3.93 -22.72
C ALA A 1217 47.90 5.41 -22.62
N LEU A 1218 49.04 5.73 -22.00
CA LEU A 1218 49.51 7.10 -21.88
C LEU A 1218 49.92 7.67 -23.25
N LYS A 1219 50.50 6.87 -24.17
CA LYS A 1219 50.72 7.30 -25.58
C LYS A 1219 49.41 7.54 -26.36
N ALA A 1220 48.38 6.74 -26.11
CA ALA A 1220 47.06 6.97 -26.72
C ALA A 1220 46.39 8.25 -26.19
N LEU A 1221 46.60 8.57 -24.91
CA LEU A 1221 46.14 9.83 -24.30
C LEU A 1221 46.97 11.04 -24.75
N GLN A 1222 48.29 10.89 -24.92
CA GLN A 1222 49.22 11.93 -25.40
C GLN A 1222 48.75 12.57 -26.73
N GLY A 1223 48.21 11.76 -27.66
CA GLY A 1223 47.67 12.24 -28.93
C GLY A 1223 46.20 12.66 -28.92
N ALA A 1224 45.46 12.38 -27.83
CA ALA A 1224 44.01 12.60 -27.76
C ALA A 1224 43.63 13.88 -27.00
N THR A 1225 44.42 14.29 -25.99
CA THR A 1225 44.08 15.43 -25.13
C THR A 1225 45.34 16.17 -24.68
N LYS A 1226 45.26 17.51 -24.55
CA LYS A 1226 46.40 18.35 -24.16
C LYS A 1226 46.88 18.08 -22.73
N TYR A 1227 46.00 17.57 -21.86
CA TYR A 1227 46.36 17.08 -20.53
C TYR A 1227 47.07 15.71 -20.59
N GLY A 1228 46.60 14.81 -21.46
CA GLY A 1228 47.24 13.52 -21.70
C GLY A 1228 48.71 13.66 -22.12
N GLN A 1229 49.05 14.74 -22.83
CA GLN A 1229 50.44 15.06 -23.16
C GLN A 1229 51.27 15.44 -21.93
N ASN A 1230 50.80 16.36 -21.07
CA ASN A 1230 51.52 16.74 -19.85
C ASN A 1230 51.73 15.54 -18.90
N VAL A 1231 50.69 14.72 -18.72
CA VAL A 1231 50.74 13.51 -17.87
C VAL A 1231 51.70 12.46 -18.45
N PHE A 1232 51.68 12.28 -19.77
CA PHE A 1232 52.66 11.43 -20.46
C PHE A 1232 54.09 11.95 -20.27
N GLU A 1233 54.33 13.26 -20.43
CA GLU A 1233 55.66 13.86 -20.33
C GLU A 1233 56.22 13.83 -18.90
N GLY A 1234 55.38 13.95 -17.87
CA GLY A 1234 55.80 13.75 -16.47
C GLY A 1234 56.18 12.30 -16.13
N ILE A 1235 55.35 11.33 -16.54
CA ILE A 1235 55.57 9.90 -16.27
C ILE A 1235 56.71 9.35 -17.14
N VAL A 1236 56.82 9.76 -18.41
CA VAL A 1236 57.86 9.27 -19.32
C VAL A 1236 59.16 10.05 -19.18
N GLY A 1237 59.13 11.31 -18.74
CA GLY A 1237 60.33 12.03 -18.28
C GLY A 1237 61.04 11.37 -17.09
N SER A 1238 60.37 10.45 -16.39
CA SER A 1238 60.96 9.61 -15.33
C SER A 1238 61.23 8.15 -15.75
N PHE A 1239 60.94 7.76 -17.00
CA PHE A 1239 61.10 6.38 -17.50
C PHE A 1239 61.72 6.22 -18.91
N CYS A 1240 62.06 7.31 -19.62
CA CYS A 1240 62.63 7.24 -20.97
C CYS A 1240 64.16 7.34 -21.00
N VAL A 1241 64.75 6.68 -22.00
CA VAL A 1241 66.04 7.07 -22.59
C VAL A 1241 65.81 7.31 -24.07
N ASP A 1242 65.31 8.51 -24.35
CA ASP A 1242 65.44 9.37 -25.53
C ASP A 1242 65.55 8.79 -26.97
N ASP A 1243 64.49 9.13 -27.73
CA ASP A 1243 64.52 10.04 -28.91
C ASP A 1243 64.79 9.51 -30.34
N LEU A 1244 64.02 10.03 -31.30
CA LEU A 1244 64.52 10.86 -32.42
C LEU A 1244 63.42 11.35 -33.41
N SER A 1245 63.17 12.67 -33.39
CA SER A 1245 62.87 13.56 -34.55
C SER A 1245 61.49 13.62 -35.27
N SER A 1246 60.80 14.76 -35.08
CA SER A 1246 60.39 15.79 -36.09
C SER A 1246 59.13 15.73 -37.01
N GLN A 1247 58.20 16.68 -36.75
CA GLN A 1247 57.67 17.77 -37.63
C GLN A 1247 56.40 17.71 -38.53
N ASP A 1248 55.50 18.69 -38.27
CA ASP A 1248 54.83 19.68 -39.16
C ASP A 1248 53.58 19.45 -40.08
N SER A 1249 52.38 19.69 -39.50
CA SER A 1249 51.54 20.90 -39.78
C SER A 1249 50.32 20.95 -40.79
N ARG A 1250 49.28 21.73 -40.39
CA ARG A 1250 48.34 22.63 -41.17
C ARG A 1250 46.99 22.17 -41.85
N LYS A 1251 45.88 22.70 -41.28
CA LYS A 1251 44.80 23.60 -41.85
C LYS A 1251 43.63 23.15 -42.82
N GLN A 1252 42.39 23.31 -42.30
CA GLN A 1252 41.25 24.18 -42.73
C GLN A 1252 40.46 24.06 -44.10
N VAL A 1253 39.11 23.92 -43.96
CA VAL A 1253 37.99 24.76 -44.53
C VAL A 1253 37.30 24.44 -45.89
N ASP A 1254 36.00 24.10 -45.77
CA ASP A 1254 34.71 24.46 -46.45
C ASP A 1254 34.38 24.35 -47.97
N GLU A 1255 33.28 23.62 -48.22
CA GLU A 1255 32.06 23.87 -49.06
C GLU A 1255 31.99 24.08 -50.61
N ASN A 1256 31.00 23.37 -51.20
CA ASN A 1256 30.10 23.74 -52.33
C ASN A 1256 30.67 23.82 -53.78
N SER A 1257 29.94 23.57 -54.89
CA SER A 1257 28.47 23.50 -55.17
C SER A 1257 28.04 22.73 -56.49
N THR A 1258 26.79 22.24 -56.53
CA THR A 1258 25.83 22.09 -57.71
C THR A 1258 26.19 21.19 -58.93
N THR A 1259 25.26 20.70 -59.80
CA THR A 1259 23.92 21.21 -60.26
C THR A 1259 22.96 20.11 -60.85
N GLU A 1260 21.62 20.29 -60.70
CA GLU A 1260 20.50 19.94 -61.65
C GLU A 1260 20.20 18.46 -62.08
N ILE A 1261 18.99 17.98 -62.46
CA ILE A 1261 17.66 18.53 -62.89
C ILE A 1261 16.44 17.79 -62.20
N ALA A 1262 15.26 18.44 -62.19
CA ALA A 1262 13.91 18.08 -61.69
C ALA A 1262 13.27 16.69 -62.05
N GLY A 1263 12.15 16.25 -61.44
CA GLY A 1263 11.40 16.77 -60.26
C GLY A 1263 9.88 16.47 -60.23
N SER A 1264 9.21 16.76 -59.08
CA SER A 1264 7.74 16.74 -58.80
C SER A 1264 7.06 15.34 -58.74
N LEU A 1265 6.10 14.97 -57.87
CA LEU A 1265 5.39 15.50 -56.66
C LEU A 1265 4.79 14.25 -55.91
N SER A 1266 4.32 14.23 -54.65
CA SER A 1266 4.67 14.91 -53.38
C SER A 1266 3.69 14.50 -52.25
N ILE A 1267 4.13 14.44 -50.97
CA ILE A 1267 3.30 14.59 -49.73
C ILE A 1267 2.34 13.39 -49.42
N THR A 1268 2.12 12.88 -48.19
CA THR A 1268 2.40 13.35 -46.80
C THR A 1268 2.93 12.23 -45.88
N SER A 1269 3.35 12.66 -44.67
CA SER A 1269 3.57 11.92 -43.41
C SER A 1269 2.45 10.93 -42.98
N GLN A 1270 2.63 10.08 -41.96
CA GLN A 1270 3.61 10.16 -40.85
C GLN A 1270 4.04 8.77 -40.34
#